data_AF-A0A1T5DQT2-F1
#
_entry.id   AF-A0A1T5DQT2-F1
#
_cell.length_a   1.000
_cell.length_b   1.000
_cell.length_c   1.000
_cell.angle_alpha   90.00
_cell.angle_beta   90.00
_cell.angle_gamma   90.00
#
_symmetry.space_group_name_H-M   'P 1'
#
loop_
_entity.id
_entity.type
_entity.pdbx_description
1 polymer ?
#
loop_
_entity_poly.entity_id
_entity_poly.type
_entity_poly.pdbx_seq_one_letter_code
_entity_poly.pdbx_strand_id
1 'polypeptide(L)'
;MQIVRSAPLFIIFLLLNFGYNFRNSTEEIKKTPVAANSLSAVQNEAEETISIFSGTDKKPILVQNAKAGFRPYLHPITAPDGKGVLTEYSPGHHKHQTGIYWGYTRVNGRDYFHHPDGDYWKRVSAKVTEAKGTEVKWQTVYNLLDSTGKAVLTETQNWSMRFKDGKYLLDLEWNGEAQTDVTIGKYDYGGLFVRMPWKEGIKGEVVNAARQKNEKAEGQAAMWVDIGMQVEGRDNLAHIAILDHPENKGYPQTWRVDTQLGAGPARARKADWHIKKGETETIKHELVIYTGELNDVELNKTFGEFIGNNGTYNTAALWAIAQKEGREAKFLNAQEAVAAMTIKDGFQVNAYASEPMMTQPMAFCWDDKGRMWIAENKDYESRGKGFSNAGDSRILILEDTNGDGVADSRKVFMEGIAFPSAIAVGFDGVFVGAPPNLLFVPDKNGDDKADMENIEVRLTGWGIRDRHETLNSFHWGPDGWLYGLQGFATPSKVGKPKDKGKLYKHKDPFPENFEVENGVDINGGVWRYHPTKNIFEVVAHGFSNPWGIDYDAKGQLLMTACVIPHLWHVVPGGIYHRQGGQHFNPYVYNDIKTIADHTHRSAHGGARVYLSDAFPESERGKIFMANIHEHGILSDILTPKGSGFSGKHGDDFMMANNAQWVGFSMEIGPEGGMYVLDWHDADICGSDVLNSETGRIFRIMPKVSNAENWKGRYDDLAKMSDVALANLQTSKSEWHARRARIILQNRAGKGAFSKEAHQKLVDIYLKDGNADYRLRAMWALQVTNGLDVTALSGALEDKDAYIRAWAIQFLCETNKPSQETVAKFVKLAKDDPSPVVRLYLASALQRMDQSQRWSIAENLLAHQMDADDHNIPKMIWYGIEPLVKTSPAKALEMAGKSKIPMVTQFIARRSVDADAVEAVVSAIGKMPANHLALMEGMRDGLEGRTDIKTPANWKAVYAKLKQANEPAAKLALEISQHFGDTEAAKNFLVTLKNANAPVDQRRKALQALAIRQRPELVNELPTLLNNNDLKLDAIRAMAGYDSEALGKLLLDQYPKFDASEKAEAIQTLASRPKSGWLLTQAISKNVIPKKDIPTYVARQLRRVVGSGFVEVWGPIDHVAFDEKAYKKYKGLLTDKSVSEASRNHGRMIFQRTCAPCHKLYGEGGIIGPELTGSNRANLDYLLGNILDPSGEIQDDYKMVVVTTRDGRTYVGNVAKETERQVTLRIVGQDAVAINKSDIQTREVTPVSMMPSGLLEALSDKEVTELVAYLRTTAQVELPK
;
A
#
# COMPACT_ATOMS: atom_id res chain seq x y z
N MET A 1 -34.92 58.49 -12.87
CA MET A 1 -34.11 59.67 -13.23
C MET A 1 -32.93 59.17 -14.07
N GLN A 2 -32.96 59.43 -15.40
CA GLN A 2 -31.92 59.36 -16.48
C GLN A 2 -31.05 58.07 -16.59
N ILE A 3 -31.16 57.13 -17.56
CA ILE A 3 -31.21 57.14 -19.07
C ILE A 3 -29.94 57.83 -19.66
N VAL A 4 -29.12 57.34 -20.61
CA VAL A 4 -29.32 56.64 -21.90
C VAL A 4 -28.00 55.97 -22.39
N ARG A 5 -28.14 54.92 -23.23
CA ARG A 5 -27.20 54.39 -24.25
C ARG A 5 -26.56 55.50 -25.12
N SER A 6 -25.45 55.30 -25.84
CA SER A 6 -25.41 54.86 -27.26
C SER A 6 -23.97 54.86 -27.83
N ALA A 7 -23.61 53.86 -28.65
CA ALA A 7 -22.62 53.93 -29.77
C ALA A 7 -23.28 54.67 -30.97
N PRO A 8 -22.80 54.72 -32.26
CA PRO A 8 -21.65 54.12 -32.97
C PRO A 8 -21.00 55.00 -34.10
N LEU A 9 -20.11 54.45 -34.97
CA LEU A 9 -19.94 54.92 -36.37
C LEU A 9 -19.29 53.86 -37.33
N PHE A 10 -20.08 53.41 -38.34
CA PHE A 10 -19.86 52.93 -39.74
C PHE A 10 -18.45 52.53 -40.25
N ILE A 11 -18.10 51.36 -40.85
CA ILE A 11 -18.55 50.37 -41.91
C ILE A 11 -18.07 50.66 -43.37
N ILE A 12 -17.53 49.59 -44.04
CA ILE A 12 -17.51 49.16 -45.49
C ILE A 12 -16.05 48.90 -46.01
N PHE A 13 -15.62 47.82 -46.72
CA PHE A 13 -16.01 46.42 -47.00
C PHE A 13 -14.96 45.74 -47.97
N LEU A 14 -14.84 44.39 -47.95
CA LEU A 14 -14.49 43.40 -49.02
C LEU A 14 -13.02 43.04 -49.44
N LEU A 15 -12.63 41.77 -49.17
CA LEU A 15 -12.24 40.64 -50.07
C LEU A 15 -10.93 39.86 -49.80
N LEU A 16 -11.15 38.64 -49.26
CA LEU A 16 -10.58 37.31 -49.60
C LEU A 16 -9.08 37.11 -49.93
N ASN A 17 -8.51 36.18 -49.14
CA ASN A 17 -7.92 34.87 -49.54
C ASN A 17 -6.42 34.61 -49.26
N PHE A 18 -6.19 33.40 -48.74
CA PHE A 18 -4.94 32.63 -48.59
C PHE A 18 -3.96 32.96 -47.45
N GLY A 19 -4.03 32.12 -46.41
CA GLY A 19 -2.86 31.44 -45.83
C GLY A 19 -2.11 32.15 -44.71
N TYR A 20 -2.54 31.96 -43.47
CA TYR A 20 -1.64 32.07 -42.32
C TYR A 20 -1.78 30.88 -41.38
N ASN A 21 -0.75 30.03 -41.45
CA ASN A 21 -0.41 29.01 -40.48
C ASN A 21 -0.18 29.65 -39.11
N PHE A 22 -1.02 29.31 -38.13
CA PHE A 22 -0.60 29.31 -36.73
C PHE A 22 0.42 28.18 -36.56
N ARG A 23 1.69 28.49 -36.80
CA ARG A 23 2.80 27.69 -36.29
C ARG A 23 2.87 27.97 -34.79
N ASN A 24 2.41 26.99 -34.02
CA ASN A 24 2.89 26.75 -32.66
C ASN A 24 4.41 26.91 -32.66
N SER A 25 4.90 27.93 -31.95
CA SER A 25 6.25 27.89 -31.41
C SER A 25 6.25 26.75 -30.39
N THR A 26 6.59 25.57 -30.90
CA THR A 26 7.21 24.50 -30.15
C THR A 26 8.18 25.12 -29.17
N GLU A 27 7.86 25.05 -27.88
CA GLU A 27 8.91 25.01 -26.88
C GLU A 27 9.87 23.94 -27.34
N GLU A 28 11.13 24.36 -27.49
CA GLU A 28 12.23 23.49 -27.84
C GLU A 28 12.17 22.26 -26.93
N ILE A 29 11.86 21.12 -27.53
CA ILE A 29 12.42 19.85 -27.10
C ILE A 29 13.92 20.09 -27.14
N LYS A 30 14.48 20.51 -26.01
CA LYS A 30 15.91 20.40 -25.77
C LYS A 30 16.21 18.93 -26.00
N LYS A 31 16.87 18.67 -27.13
CA LYS A 31 17.64 17.44 -27.34
C LYS A 31 18.35 17.18 -26.01
N THR A 32 17.93 16.15 -25.27
CA THR A 32 18.69 15.66 -24.14
C THR A 32 20.08 15.32 -24.70
N PRO A 33 21.15 16.05 -24.33
CA PRO A 33 22.47 15.57 -24.65
C PRO A 33 22.64 14.33 -23.79
N VAL A 34 22.94 13.21 -24.43
CA VAL A 34 23.23 11.90 -23.82
C VAL A 34 24.46 11.95 -22.87
N ALA A 35 24.97 13.14 -22.53
CA ALA A 35 26.14 13.39 -21.68
C ALA A 35 25.80 13.84 -20.23
N ALA A 36 24.54 14.15 -19.89
CA ALA A 36 24.20 14.79 -18.60
C ALA A 36 24.30 13.90 -17.34
N ASN A 37 24.45 12.58 -17.49
CA ASN A 37 24.49 11.63 -16.36
C ASN A 37 25.88 11.01 -16.12
N SER A 38 26.94 11.56 -16.73
CA SER A 38 28.31 11.08 -16.52
C SER A 38 29.04 11.94 -15.48
N LEU A 39 29.61 11.30 -14.46
CA LEU A 39 30.46 11.91 -13.46
C LEU A 39 31.93 11.61 -13.77
N SER A 40 32.82 12.50 -13.34
CA SER A 40 34.26 12.25 -13.37
C SER A 40 34.97 12.73 -12.11
N ALA A 41 35.93 11.94 -11.64
CA ALA A 41 36.77 12.24 -10.47
C ALA A 41 38.21 12.52 -10.92
N VAL A 42 38.77 13.63 -10.47
CA VAL A 42 40.14 14.06 -10.79
C VAL A 42 40.90 14.30 -9.50
N GLN A 43 42.03 13.60 -9.35
CA GLN A 43 42.94 13.81 -8.23
C GLN A 43 43.99 14.86 -8.58
N ASN A 44 44.16 15.85 -7.69
CA ASN A 44 45.22 16.86 -7.77
C ASN A 44 46.19 16.65 -6.60
N GLU A 45 47.37 16.10 -6.87
CA GLU A 45 48.38 15.82 -5.84
C GLU A 45 48.98 17.10 -5.24
N ALA A 46 49.12 18.17 -6.03
CA ALA A 46 49.73 19.42 -5.56
C ALA A 46 48.81 20.19 -4.60
N GLU A 47 47.50 20.17 -4.86
CA GLU A 47 46.50 20.77 -3.99
C GLU A 47 46.02 19.82 -2.87
N GLU A 48 46.42 18.55 -2.94
CA GLU A 48 45.98 17.48 -2.05
C GLU A 48 44.44 17.30 -2.03
N THR A 49 43.83 17.39 -3.22
CA THR A 49 42.37 17.31 -3.40
C THR A 49 41.94 16.22 -4.39
N ILE A 50 40.70 15.76 -4.25
CA ILE A 50 39.99 14.97 -5.26
C ILE A 50 38.71 15.74 -5.60
N SER A 51 38.56 16.11 -6.87
CA SER A 51 37.48 16.95 -7.38
C SER A 51 36.54 16.13 -8.26
N ILE A 52 35.24 16.25 -8.03
CA ILE A 52 34.18 15.58 -8.82
C ILE A 52 33.51 16.60 -9.75
N PHE A 53 33.30 16.21 -11.00
CA PHE A 53 32.68 17.04 -12.05
C PHE A 53 31.47 16.31 -12.67
N SER A 54 30.46 17.08 -13.08
CA SER A 54 29.33 16.59 -13.86
C SER A 54 29.52 16.91 -15.35
N GLY A 55 29.35 15.92 -16.23
CA GLY A 55 29.42 16.10 -17.69
C GLY A 55 30.71 16.78 -18.16
N THR A 56 30.57 17.95 -18.79
CA THR A 56 31.70 18.76 -19.30
C THR A 56 32.00 20.00 -18.45
N ASP A 57 31.48 20.05 -17.22
CA ASP A 57 31.65 21.23 -16.36
C ASP A 57 33.12 21.48 -16.01
N LYS A 58 33.50 22.76 -16.00
CA LYS A 58 34.86 23.19 -15.62
C LYS A 58 35.02 23.42 -14.12
N LYS A 59 33.92 23.46 -13.37
CA LYS A 59 33.92 23.68 -11.92
C LYS A 59 33.54 22.38 -11.21
N PRO A 60 34.23 22.01 -10.12
CA PRO A 60 33.88 20.82 -9.37
C PRO A 60 32.55 21.02 -8.65
N ILE A 61 31.69 20.01 -8.69
CA ILE A 61 30.42 19.96 -7.94
C ILE A 61 30.65 19.49 -6.49
N LEU A 62 31.73 18.76 -6.25
CA LEU A 62 32.17 18.29 -4.93
C LEU A 62 33.70 18.25 -4.89
N VAL A 63 34.30 18.66 -3.78
CA VAL A 63 35.76 18.54 -3.55
C VAL A 63 36.04 17.85 -2.21
N GLN A 64 36.75 16.73 -2.28
CA GLN A 64 37.40 16.09 -1.14
C GLN A 64 38.75 16.76 -0.90
N ASN A 65 38.87 17.47 0.22
CA ASN A 65 40.14 17.98 0.71
C ASN A 65 40.76 16.87 1.55
N ALA A 66 41.97 16.42 1.19
CA ALA A 66 42.64 15.31 1.85
C ALA A 66 44.12 15.65 2.07
N LYS A 67 44.38 16.73 2.80
CA LYS A 67 45.73 17.22 3.09
C LYS A 67 46.52 16.30 4.01
N ALA A 68 47.83 16.24 3.85
CA ALA A 68 48.66 15.32 4.65
C ALA A 68 48.63 15.60 6.16
N GLY A 69 48.54 16.88 6.55
CA GLY A 69 48.57 17.36 7.94
C GLY A 69 47.29 18.04 8.41
N PHE A 70 46.15 17.74 7.78
CA PHE A 70 44.86 18.25 8.21
C PHE A 70 43.77 17.19 8.00
N ARG A 71 42.79 17.13 8.88
CA ARG A 71 41.69 16.19 8.80
C ARG A 71 40.91 16.34 7.48
N PRO A 72 40.63 15.26 6.72
CA PRO A 72 39.90 15.36 5.47
C PRO A 72 38.45 15.80 5.68
N TYR A 73 37.93 16.56 4.72
CA TYR A 73 36.55 17.04 4.69
C TYR A 73 36.07 17.23 3.24
N LEU A 74 34.75 17.30 3.06
CA LEU A 74 34.11 17.60 1.77
C LEU A 74 33.61 19.05 1.74
N HIS A 75 34.23 19.87 0.90
CA HIS A 75 33.82 21.24 0.64
C HIS A 75 34.57 21.83 -0.58
N PRO A 76 33.90 22.55 -1.50
CA PRO A 76 32.45 22.83 -1.54
C PRO A 76 31.63 21.63 -2.04
N ILE A 77 30.33 21.61 -1.73
CA ILE A 77 29.31 20.78 -2.39
C ILE A 77 28.28 21.73 -3.02
N THR A 78 28.08 21.62 -4.32
CA THR A 78 27.14 22.45 -5.09
C THR A 78 25.78 21.77 -5.19
N ALA A 79 24.69 22.54 -5.27
CA ALA A 79 23.35 22.01 -5.49
C ALA A 79 23.25 21.22 -6.82
N PRO A 80 22.35 20.21 -6.94
CA PRO A 80 22.18 19.45 -8.18
C PRO A 80 21.78 20.24 -9.42
N ASP A 81 21.14 21.39 -9.24
CA ASP A 81 20.80 22.33 -10.32
C ASP A 81 21.92 23.36 -10.61
N GLY A 82 23.08 23.22 -9.95
CA GLY A 82 24.25 24.09 -10.08
C GLY A 82 24.16 25.42 -9.33
N LYS A 83 23.09 25.69 -8.56
CA LYS A 83 22.87 26.99 -7.91
C LYS A 83 23.10 26.92 -6.40
N GLY A 84 24.19 27.57 -5.95
CA GLY A 84 24.52 27.71 -4.53
C GLY A 84 25.39 26.57 -3.99
N VAL A 85 26.15 26.88 -2.94
CA VAL A 85 27.01 25.94 -2.21
C VAL A 85 26.34 25.56 -0.90
N LEU A 86 26.22 24.25 -0.65
CA LEU A 86 25.45 23.71 0.47
C LEU A 86 26.28 23.53 1.74
N THR A 87 27.60 23.51 1.64
CA THR A 87 28.52 23.28 2.78
C THR A 87 29.34 24.51 3.10
N GLU A 88 29.63 24.74 4.38
CA GLU A 88 30.38 25.92 4.83
C GLU A 88 31.87 25.62 5.09
N TYR A 89 32.76 26.53 4.66
CA TYR A 89 34.18 26.45 5.00
C TYR A 89 34.48 27.11 6.35
N SER A 90 35.06 26.36 7.29
CA SER A 90 35.53 26.86 8.60
C SER A 90 34.56 27.86 9.26
N PRO A 91 33.35 27.42 9.68
CA PRO A 91 32.33 28.28 10.27
C PRO A 91 32.88 29.11 11.43
N GLY A 92 32.51 30.39 11.51
CA GLY A 92 33.01 31.30 12.55
C GLY A 92 32.76 30.81 13.98
N HIS A 93 31.68 30.05 14.19
CA HIS A 93 31.26 29.50 15.48
C HIS A 93 31.84 28.11 15.77
N HIS A 94 32.35 27.38 14.76
CA HIS A 94 32.94 26.03 14.88
C HIS A 94 33.99 25.77 13.80
N LYS A 95 35.15 26.43 13.87
CA LYS A 95 36.18 26.43 12.81
C LYS A 95 36.64 25.05 12.32
N HIS A 96 36.56 24.03 13.16
CA HIS A 96 36.96 22.65 12.84
C HIS A 96 35.91 21.87 12.03
N GLN A 97 34.63 22.28 12.05
CA GLN A 97 33.52 21.59 11.38
C GLN A 97 33.31 22.11 9.95
N THR A 98 34.31 21.88 9.10
CA THR A 98 34.28 22.32 7.71
C THR A 98 33.45 21.36 6.86
N GLY A 99 32.37 21.87 6.27
CA GLY A 99 31.47 21.18 5.36
C GLY A 99 30.94 19.85 5.89
N ILE A 100 31.33 18.74 5.24
CA ILE A 100 31.13 17.40 5.80
C ILE A 100 32.44 16.97 6.44
N TYR A 101 32.38 16.79 7.75
CA TYR A 101 33.52 16.51 8.62
C TYR A 101 33.33 15.18 9.35
N TRP A 102 34.42 14.59 9.82
CA TRP A 102 34.39 13.37 10.61
C TRP A 102 35.42 13.41 11.75
N GLY A 103 35.03 13.14 12.98
CA GLY A 103 35.97 13.05 14.11
C GLY A 103 35.35 12.49 15.38
N TYR A 104 36.15 12.19 16.40
CA TYR A 104 35.65 11.63 17.67
C TYR A 104 36.29 12.33 18.87
N THR A 105 35.53 12.59 19.94
CA THR A 105 35.97 13.43 21.07
C THR A 105 36.75 12.70 22.16
N ARG A 106 36.61 11.37 22.30
CA ARG A 106 37.17 10.63 23.45
C ARG A 106 37.80 9.29 23.04
N VAL A 107 38.62 9.29 21.99
CA VAL A 107 39.32 8.08 21.55
C VAL A 107 40.51 7.84 22.49
N ASN A 108 40.42 6.81 23.34
CA ASN A 108 41.36 6.54 24.44
C ASN A 108 41.61 7.78 25.33
N GLY A 109 40.55 8.58 25.55
CA GLY A 109 40.61 9.81 26.33
C GLY A 109 41.17 11.03 25.60
N ARG A 110 41.57 10.92 24.33
CA ARG A 110 42.04 12.04 23.50
C ARG A 110 40.97 12.55 22.55
N ASP A 111 40.94 13.86 22.36
CA ASP A 111 39.95 14.57 21.54
C ASP A 111 40.45 14.79 20.12
N TYR A 112 39.93 14.03 19.18
CA TYR A 112 40.22 14.14 17.77
C TYR A 112 39.20 15.04 17.06
N PHE A 113 38.04 15.32 17.66
CA PHE A 113 36.97 16.08 17.02
C PHE A 113 37.31 17.55 16.87
N HIS A 114 37.88 18.18 17.91
CA HIS A 114 38.19 19.61 17.92
C HIS A 114 39.61 19.96 17.44
N HIS A 115 40.44 18.95 17.13
CA HIS A 115 41.85 19.10 16.77
C HIS A 115 42.15 18.51 15.38
N PRO A 116 41.93 19.26 14.29
CA PRO A 116 42.08 18.75 12.93
C PRO A 116 43.53 18.73 12.42
N ASP A 117 44.49 19.26 13.17
CA ASP A 117 45.90 19.42 12.76
C ASP A 117 46.70 18.10 12.74
N GLY A 118 47.83 18.10 12.03
CA GLY A 118 48.63 16.91 11.71
C GLY A 118 49.22 16.13 12.91
N ASP A 119 49.20 16.72 14.11
CA ASP A 119 49.68 16.10 15.35
C ASP A 119 48.74 14.99 15.85
N TYR A 120 47.51 14.98 15.35
CA TYR A 120 46.45 14.01 15.68
C TYR A 120 46.19 13.05 14.51
N TRP A 121 46.59 13.41 13.30
CA TRP A 121 46.22 12.69 12.07
C TRP A 121 47.36 12.65 11.08
N LYS A 122 47.55 11.49 10.44
CA LYS A 122 48.49 11.36 9.33
C LYS A 122 47.84 10.69 8.15
N ARG A 123 47.83 11.37 6.99
CA ARG A 123 47.37 10.75 5.74
C ARG A 123 48.27 9.56 5.37
N VAL A 124 47.65 8.43 5.13
CA VAL A 124 48.28 7.22 4.57
C VAL A 124 48.09 7.22 3.06
N SER A 125 46.87 7.43 2.58
CA SER A 125 46.60 7.54 1.14
C SER A 125 45.35 8.38 0.84
N ALA A 126 45.30 8.93 -0.37
CA ALA A 126 44.09 9.45 -1.00
C ALA A 126 44.16 9.06 -2.47
N LYS A 127 43.13 8.40 -3.00
CA LYS A 127 43.14 7.93 -4.40
C LYS A 127 41.74 7.87 -5.00
N VAL A 128 41.65 8.14 -6.29
CA VAL A 128 40.47 7.82 -7.10
C VAL A 128 40.51 6.32 -7.44
N THR A 129 39.42 5.61 -7.13
CA THR A 129 39.27 4.17 -7.42
C THR A 129 38.40 3.91 -8.65
N GLU A 130 37.48 4.83 -8.97
CA GLU A 130 36.69 4.82 -10.20
C GLU A 130 36.53 6.24 -10.72
N ALA A 131 37.21 6.55 -11.83
CA ALA A 131 37.42 7.92 -12.27
C ALA A 131 36.31 8.48 -13.18
N LYS A 132 35.51 7.64 -13.85
CA LYS A 132 34.47 8.08 -14.78
C LYS A 132 33.35 7.03 -14.87
N GLY A 133 32.11 7.48 -14.93
CA GLY A 133 30.96 6.58 -15.09
C GLY A 133 29.65 7.26 -14.69
N THR A 134 28.59 6.47 -14.55
CA THR A 134 27.35 6.88 -13.85
C THR A 134 27.54 6.92 -12.32
N GLU A 135 28.63 6.31 -11.85
CA GLU A 135 29.12 6.35 -10.48
C GLU A 135 30.63 6.64 -10.53
N VAL A 136 31.12 7.41 -9.55
CA VAL A 136 32.56 7.63 -9.33
C VAL A 136 32.91 7.29 -7.90
N LYS A 137 34.14 6.81 -7.69
CA LYS A 137 34.59 6.30 -6.38
C LYS A 137 35.97 6.83 -6.02
N TRP A 138 36.17 7.14 -4.75
CA TRP A 138 37.46 7.51 -4.20
C TRP A 138 37.62 6.99 -2.76
N GLN A 139 38.88 6.89 -2.32
CA GLN A 139 39.24 6.40 -1.01
C GLN A 139 40.21 7.36 -0.34
N THR A 140 40.02 7.59 0.96
CA THR A 140 41.00 8.25 1.82
C THR A 140 41.34 7.38 3.01
N VAL A 141 42.61 7.36 3.42
CA VAL A 141 43.11 6.56 4.55
C VAL A 141 43.96 7.44 5.46
N TYR A 142 43.64 7.47 6.75
CA TYR A 142 44.31 8.29 7.77
C TYR A 142 44.57 7.49 9.05
N ASN A 143 45.73 7.70 9.64
CA ASN A 143 46.02 7.21 11.00
C ASN A 143 45.65 8.27 12.02
N LEU A 144 44.88 7.88 13.05
CA LEU A 144 44.71 8.65 14.29
C LEU A 144 45.93 8.39 15.16
N LEU A 145 46.59 9.43 15.65
CA LEU A 145 47.86 9.35 16.36
C LEU A 145 47.71 9.57 17.86
N ASP A 146 48.37 8.76 18.69
CA ASP A 146 48.53 9.01 20.12
C ASP A 146 49.53 10.16 20.42
N SER A 147 49.78 10.46 21.69
CA SER A 147 50.66 11.57 22.10
C SER A 147 52.14 11.33 21.76
N THR A 148 52.49 10.11 21.36
CA THR A 148 53.83 9.72 20.91
C THR A 148 53.95 9.69 19.38
N GLY A 149 52.85 9.97 18.66
CA GLY A 149 52.80 9.92 17.19
C GLY A 149 52.59 8.51 16.62
N LYS A 150 52.21 7.52 17.45
CA LYS A 150 51.88 6.17 16.97
C LYS A 150 50.40 6.06 16.61
N ALA A 151 50.08 5.25 15.61
CA ALA A 151 48.70 5.04 15.19
C ALA A 151 47.91 4.26 16.26
N VAL A 152 46.75 4.77 16.67
CA VAL A 152 45.79 4.07 17.53
C VAL A 152 44.66 3.44 16.72
N LEU A 153 44.27 4.09 15.61
CA LEU A 153 43.22 3.65 14.70
C LEU A 153 43.64 4.04 13.29
N THR A 154 43.54 3.11 12.35
CA THR A 154 43.65 3.38 10.92
C THR A 154 42.26 3.52 10.35
N GLU A 155 41.91 4.71 9.90
CA GLU A 155 40.64 5.03 9.30
C GLU A 155 40.72 4.94 7.78
N THR A 156 39.77 4.24 7.16
CA THR A 156 39.54 4.24 5.71
C THR A 156 38.13 4.75 5.41
N GLN A 157 38.01 5.78 4.58
CA GLN A 157 36.74 6.25 4.05
C GLN A 157 36.64 5.89 2.57
N ASN A 158 35.69 5.03 2.23
CA ASN A 158 35.31 4.73 0.86
C ASN A 158 34.09 5.57 0.50
N TRP A 159 34.24 6.40 -0.52
CA TRP A 159 33.18 7.27 -1.00
C TRP A 159 32.76 6.87 -2.42
N SER A 160 31.46 6.89 -2.67
CA SER A 160 30.87 6.78 -4.02
C SER A 160 29.84 7.87 -4.25
N MET A 161 29.79 8.42 -5.45
CA MET A 161 28.81 9.44 -5.82
C MET A 161 28.05 9.04 -7.09
N ARG A 162 26.73 9.18 -7.06
CA ARG A 162 25.80 8.96 -8.18
C ARG A 162 24.89 10.16 -8.39
N PHE A 163 24.42 10.36 -9.62
CA PHE A 163 23.34 11.29 -9.94
C PHE A 163 22.09 10.52 -10.37
N LYS A 164 20.98 10.71 -9.65
CA LYS A 164 19.72 9.99 -9.88
C LYS A 164 18.54 10.90 -9.54
N ASP A 165 17.54 10.95 -10.41
CA ASP A 165 16.27 11.68 -10.19
C ASP A 165 16.45 13.14 -9.74
N GLY A 166 17.48 13.82 -10.26
CA GLY A 166 17.77 15.22 -9.91
C GLY A 166 18.49 15.42 -8.57
N LYS A 167 19.00 14.34 -7.95
CA LYS A 167 19.69 14.33 -6.65
C LYS A 167 21.11 13.81 -6.79
N TYR A 168 22.01 14.27 -5.91
CA TYR A 168 23.27 13.57 -5.69
C TYR A 168 23.13 12.60 -4.54
N LEU A 169 23.52 11.35 -4.77
CA LEU A 169 23.60 10.30 -3.77
C LEU A 169 25.07 10.05 -3.47
N LEU A 170 25.48 10.24 -2.23
CA LEU A 170 26.86 10.14 -1.79
C LEU A 170 26.97 9.07 -0.70
N ASP A 171 27.44 7.87 -1.04
CA ASP A 171 27.67 6.84 -0.03
C ASP A 171 29.02 7.01 0.64
N LEU A 172 29.03 6.68 1.92
CA LEU A 172 30.19 6.56 2.76
C LEU A 172 30.19 5.17 3.40
N GLU A 173 31.25 4.41 3.15
CA GLU A 173 31.63 3.28 3.99
C GLU A 173 32.92 3.64 4.74
N TRP A 174 32.77 3.86 6.04
CA TRP A 174 33.86 4.14 6.97
C TRP A 174 34.32 2.84 7.63
N ASN A 175 35.63 2.59 7.62
CA ASN A 175 36.26 1.44 8.26
C ASN A 175 37.33 1.92 9.25
N GLY A 176 37.18 1.61 10.53
CA GLY A 176 38.17 1.92 11.57
C GLY A 176 38.85 0.66 12.07
N GLU A 177 40.09 0.44 11.65
CA GLU A 177 40.93 -0.68 12.08
C GLU A 177 41.77 -0.28 13.30
N ALA A 178 41.51 -0.91 14.44
CA ALA A 178 42.18 -0.63 15.70
C ALA A 178 43.62 -1.15 15.71
N GLN A 179 44.58 -0.23 15.81
CA GLN A 179 46.02 -0.55 15.90
C GLN A 179 46.45 -0.84 17.35
N THR A 180 45.65 -0.35 18.29
CA THR A 180 45.67 -0.65 19.74
C THR A 180 44.24 -0.93 20.18
N ASP A 181 44.00 -1.36 21.43
CA ASP A 181 42.64 -1.34 21.94
C ASP A 181 42.13 0.12 21.96
N VAL A 182 40.98 0.36 21.32
CA VAL A 182 40.37 1.68 21.17
C VAL A 182 39.07 1.71 21.96
N THR A 183 38.94 2.70 22.84
CA THR A 183 37.71 3.07 23.53
C THR A 183 37.32 4.47 23.10
N ILE A 184 36.17 4.60 22.45
CA ILE A 184 35.54 5.89 22.15
C ILE A 184 34.54 6.13 23.28
N GLY A 185 34.94 6.96 24.24
CA GLY A 185 34.18 7.21 25.45
C GLY A 185 32.85 7.90 25.21
N LYS A 186 31.88 7.66 26.09
CA LYS A 186 30.52 8.21 26.02
C LYS A 186 30.54 9.73 25.84
N TYR A 187 29.83 10.21 24.83
CA TYR A 187 29.72 11.65 24.52
C TYR A 187 28.52 11.96 23.61
N ASP A 188 27.96 13.17 23.71
CA ASP A 188 26.72 13.55 23.00
C ASP A 188 26.91 13.76 21.47
N TYR A 189 28.15 13.80 20.98
CA TYR A 189 28.47 13.97 19.57
C TYR A 189 29.82 13.36 19.20
N GLY A 190 29.99 13.00 17.93
CA GLY A 190 31.20 12.40 17.38
C GLY A 190 30.87 11.39 16.28
N GLY A 191 31.64 11.40 15.19
CA GLY A 191 31.40 10.67 13.95
C GLY A 191 31.29 11.64 12.78
N LEU A 192 30.48 11.25 11.78
CA LEU A 192 30.05 12.12 10.68
C LEU A 192 29.33 13.35 11.22
N PHE A 193 29.60 14.52 10.63
CA PHE A 193 28.88 15.73 10.95
C PHE A 193 28.75 16.63 9.71
N VAL A 194 27.56 17.14 9.47
CA VAL A 194 27.25 18.02 8.34
C VAL A 194 27.00 19.44 8.83
N ARG A 195 27.66 20.41 8.20
CA ARG A 195 27.45 21.84 8.45
C ARG A 195 27.15 22.59 7.16
N MET A 196 25.93 23.14 7.11
CA MET A 196 25.44 24.07 6.09
C MET A 196 25.73 25.53 6.50
N PRO A 197 25.70 26.51 5.57
CA PRO A 197 26.12 27.91 5.82
C PRO A 197 25.10 28.68 6.66
N TRP A 198 25.05 28.33 7.95
CA TRP A 198 24.11 28.90 8.91
C TRP A 198 24.50 30.32 9.32
N LYS A 199 23.49 31.18 9.49
CA LYS A 199 23.61 32.47 10.16
C LYS A 199 22.34 32.75 10.95
N GLU A 200 22.44 33.58 11.97
CA GLU A 200 21.28 33.97 12.77
C GLU A 200 20.16 34.54 11.87
N GLY A 201 18.92 34.06 12.07
CA GLY A 201 17.75 34.46 11.29
C GLY A 201 17.62 33.82 9.91
N ILE A 202 18.51 32.91 9.49
CA ILE A 202 18.36 32.19 8.22
C ILE A 202 17.17 31.21 8.26
N LYS A 203 16.43 31.09 7.15
CA LYS A 203 15.40 30.06 7.02
C LYS A 203 16.07 28.70 6.92
N GLY A 204 15.80 27.81 7.87
CA GLY A 204 16.26 26.43 7.84
C GLY A 204 15.66 25.61 8.97
N GLU A 205 15.72 24.29 8.84
CA GLU A 205 15.28 23.32 9.82
C GLU A 205 16.03 21.99 9.69
N VAL A 206 16.07 21.23 10.77
CA VAL A 206 16.49 19.83 10.77
C VAL A 206 15.28 18.96 11.08
N VAL A 207 15.01 17.94 10.26
CA VAL A 207 13.85 17.06 10.40
C VAL A 207 14.31 15.60 10.37
N ASN A 208 13.83 14.76 11.28
CA ASN A 208 14.17 13.33 11.27
C ASN A 208 13.04 12.47 10.68
N ALA A 209 13.30 11.16 10.53
CA ALA A 209 12.32 10.20 10.00
C ALA A 209 11.02 10.05 10.82
N ALA A 210 10.97 10.59 12.05
CA ALA A 210 9.78 10.66 12.89
C ALA A 210 9.15 12.08 12.87
N ARG A 211 9.56 12.94 11.92
CA ARG A 211 9.14 14.33 11.76
C ARG A 211 9.39 15.24 12.96
N GLN A 212 10.24 14.80 13.88
CA GLN A 212 10.70 15.66 14.96
C GLN A 212 11.60 16.74 14.34
N LYS A 213 11.39 18.00 14.75
CA LYS A 213 12.06 19.17 14.17
C LYS A 213 13.04 19.82 15.15
N ASN A 214 14.21 20.20 14.67
CA ASN A 214 15.23 20.97 15.40
C ASN A 214 15.55 20.34 16.78
N GLU A 215 15.36 21.08 17.87
CA GLU A 215 15.60 20.61 19.24
C GLU A 215 14.80 19.34 19.61
N LYS A 216 13.65 19.09 18.97
CA LYS A 216 12.90 17.85 19.19
C LYS A 216 13.56 16.63 18.54
N ALA A 217 14.37 16.83 17.50
CA ALA A 217 15.13 15.75 16.86
C ALA A 217 16.43 15.43 17.61
N GLU A 218 16.88 16.32 18.49
CA GLU A 218 18.12 16.15 19.26
C GLU A 218 18.05 14.93 20.17
N GLY A 219 19.05 14.05 20.07
CA GLY A 219 19.16 12.82 20.85
C GLY A 219 18.20 11.71 20.46
N GLN A 220 17.33 11.93 19.47
CA GLN A 220 16.37 10.93 19.02
C GLN A 220 17.02 9.93 18.09
N ALA A 221 16.55 8.68 18.11
CA ALA A 221 16.97 7.65 17.17
C ALA A 221 16.09 7.71 15.92
N ALA A 222 16.69 7.74 14.73
CA ALA A 222 15.94 7.82 13.47
C ALA A 222 16.73 7.19 12.32
N MET A 223 16.02 6.73 11.28
CA MET A 223 16.64 6.10 10.10
C MET A 223 17.37 7.11 9.20
N TRP A 224 16.94 8.37 9.25
CA TRP A 224 17.58 9.48 8.57
C TRP A 224 17.29 10.80 9.28
N VAL A 225 18.13 11.79 9.03
CA VAL A 225 17.93 13.20 9.39
C VAL A 225 18.21 14.06 8.15
N ASP A 226 17.29 14.97 7.84
CA ASP A 226 17.40 15.96 6.77
C ASP A 226 17.73 17.34 7.35
N ILE A 227 18.72 18.02 6.75
CA ILE A 227 19.09 19.40 7.06
C ILE A 227 18.68 20.25 5.87
N GLY A 228 17.61 21.02 6.00
CA GLY A 228 17.11 21.94 4.98
C GLY A 228 17.45 23.38 5.33
N MET A 229 18.13 24.11 4.44
CA MET A 229 18.53 25.49 4.70
C MET A 229 18.49 26.34 3.43
N GLN A 230 18.12 27.61 3.58
CA GLN A 230 18.32 28.59 2.53
C GLN A 230 19.83 28.82 2.35
N VAL A 231 20.30 28.80 1.11
CA VAL A 231 21.71 29.07 0.79
C VAL A 231 21.81 30.23 -0.20
N GLU A 232 22.98 30.86 -0.28
CA GLU A 232 23.19 32.03 -1.14
C GLU A 232 22.84 31.73 -2.61
N GLY A 233 22.08 32.63 -3.24
CA GLY A 233 21.64 32.49 -4.63
C GLY A 233 20.36 31.66 -4.83
N ARG A 234 19.60 31.35 -3.77
CA ARG A 234 18.34 30.59 -3.83
C ARG A 234 17.20 31.17 -2.99
N ASP A 235 15.98 31.04 -3.51
CA ASP A 235 14.73 31.34 -2.79
C ASP A 235 14.12 30.09 -2.12
N ASN A 236 14.38 28.90 -2.65
CA ASN A 236 13.97 27.62 -2.06
C ASN A 236 15.09 27.00 -1.21
N LEU A 237 14.73 26.03 -0.35
CA LEU A 237 15.70 25.34 0.51
C LEU A 237 16.57 24.38 -0.32
N ALA A 238 17.82 24.26 0.13
CA ALA A 238 18.72 23.19 -0.28
C ALA A 238 18.90 22.22 0.89
N HIS A 239 19.06 20.95 0.59
CA HIS A 239 18.98 19.88 1.57
C HIS A 239 20.21 18.98 1.52
N ILE A 240 20.68 18.56 2.69
CA ILE A 240 21.58 17.43 2.88
C ILE A 240 20.94 16.50 3.91
N ALA A 241 20.40 15.38 3.46
CA ALA A 241 19.93 14.31 4.33
C ALA A 241 21.03 13.28 4.59
N ILE A 242 21.11 12.76 5.80
CA ILE A 242 22.01 11.68 6.21
C ILE A 242 21.16 10.46 6.53
N LEU A 243 21.39 9.37 5.82
CA LEU A 243 20.70 8.10 5.98
C LEU A 243 21.59 7.16 6.80
N ASP A 244 21.02 6.54 7.83
CA ASP A 244 21.68 5.50 8.61
C ASP A 244 21.52 4.12 7.92
N HIS A 245 22.35 3.14 8.26
CA HIS A 245 22.27 1.81 7.65
C HIS A 245 22.01 0.73 8.71
N PRO A 246 21.10 -0.25 8.48
CA PRO A 246 20.82 -1.34 9.42
C PRO A 246 22.02 -2.20 9.84
N GLU A 247 23.09 -2.23 9.03
CA GLU A 247 24.34 -2.90 9.38
C GLU A 247 25.18 -2.14 10.41
N ASN A 248 24.88 -0.86 10.67
CA ASN A 248 25.57 -0.10 11.69
C ASN A 248 25.18 -0.64 13.07
N LYS A 249 26.17 -1.03 13.88
CA LYS A 249 25.89 -1.46 15.26
C LYS A 249 25.24 -0.32 16.05
N GLY A 250 24.08 -0.59 16.64
CA GLY A 250 23.28 0.41 17.35
C GLY A 250 22.25 1.14 16.49
N TYR A 251 22.00 0.67 15.26
CA TYR A 251 20.93 1.17 14.39
C TYR A 251 19.52 1.09 15.05
N PRO A 252 18.64 2.08 14.81
CA PRO A 252 18.98 3.39 14.25
C PRO A 252 19.82 4.20 15.24
N GLN A 253 20.86 4.89 14.75
CA GLN A 253 21.72 5.74 15.56
C GLN A 253 20.91 6.88 16.17
N THR A 254 21.31 7.30 17.38
CA THR A 254 20.86 8.57 17.94
C THR A 254 21.53 9.73 17.23
N TRP A 255 20.79 10.80 16.97
CA TRP A 255 21.30 11.96 16.24
C TRP A 255 21.72 13.07 17.20
N ARG A 256 22.79 13.79 16.84
CA ARG A 256 23.07 15.13 17.33
C ARG A 256 22.45 16.13 16.37
N VAL A 257 21.67 17.06 16.89
CA VAL A 257 21.12 18.24 16.22
C VAL A 257 21.41 19.43 17.14
N ASP A 258 22.19 20.40 16.68
CA ASP A 258 22.48 21.60 17.46
C ASP A 258 21.62 22.81 17.08
N THR A 259 21.72 23.86 17.88
CA THR A 259 20.95 25.10 17.72
C THR A 259 21.34 25.91 16.48
N GLN A 260 22.42 25.53 15.80
CA GLN A 260 22.88 26.10 14.52
C GLN A 260 22.63 25.14 13.35
N LEU A 261 21.68 24.21 13.53
CA LEU A 261 21.19 23.27 12.52
C LEU A 261 22.27 22.35 11.95
N GLY A 262 23.35 22.12 12.69
CA GLY A 262 24.31 21.07 12.37
C GLY A 262 23.79 19.74 12.87
N ALA A 263 23.95 18.69 12.07
CA ALA A 263 23.52 17.37 12.45
C ALA A 263 24.49 16.25 12.05
N GLY A 264 24.46 15.17 12.82
CA GLY A 264 25.25 13.97 12.58
C GLY A 264 24.92 12.85 13.56
N PRO A 265 25.22 11.59 13.23
CA PRO A 265 25.04 10.46 14.13
C PRO A 265 25.94 10.59 15.37
N ALA A 266 25.41 10.24 16.54
CA ALA A 266 26.08 10.31 17.85
C ALA A 266 26.12 8.92 18.48
N ARG A 267 26.93 8.03 17.92
CA ARG A 267 26.96 6.60 18.30
C ARG A 267 27.37 6.34 19.75
N ALA A 268 28.33 7.10 20.27
CA ALA A 268 28.80 6.96 21.64
C ALA A 268 27.90 7.66 22.68
N ARG A 269 26.69 8.11 22.30
CA ARG A 269 25.85 8.90 23.20
C ARG A 269 25.32 8.12 24.41
N LYS A 270 24.96 6.85 24.21
CA LYS A 270 24.35 6.01 25.25
C LYS A 270 25.40 5.32 26.13
N ALA A 271 26.52 4.90 25.56
CA ALA A 271 27.58 4.15 26.23
C ALA A 271 28.92 4.25 25.48
N ASP A 272 30.00 3.81 26.13
CA ASP A 272 31.32 3.67 25.54
C ASP A 272 31.33 2.67 24.37
N TRP A 273 32.05 3.01 23.30
CA TRP A 273 32.22 2.15 22.13
C TRP A 273 33.66 1.62 22.07
N HIS A 274 33.80 0.30 22.04
CA HIS A 274 35.10 -0.38 22.07
C HIS A 274 35.40 -1.08 20.74
N ILE A 275 36.66 -1.04 20.32
CA ILE A 275 37.22 -1.78 19.17
C ILE A 275 38.54 -2.41 19.64
N LYS A 276 38.65 -3.74 19.62
CA LYS A 276 39.88 -4.39 20.09
C LYS A 276 40.97 -4.28 19.04
N LYS A 277 42.23 -4.31 19.47
CA LYS A 277 43.38 -4.34 18.57
C LYS A 277 43.23 -5.43 17.51
N GLY A 278 43.36 -5.05 16.23
CA GLY A 278 43.23 -5.92 15.07
C GLY A 278 41.79 -6.11 14.57
N GLU A 279 40.78 -5.59 15.27
CA GLU A 279 39.41 -5.55 14.78
C GLU A 279 39.17 -4.30 13.93
N THR A 280 38.28 -4.44 12.95
CA THR A 280 37.78 -3.34 12.12
C THR A 280 36.31 -3.15 12.39
N GLU A 281 35.90 -1.91 12.66
CA GLU A 281 34.50 -1.52 12.69
C GLU A 281 34.11 -0.85 11.37
N THR A 282 32.97 -1.24 10.81
CA THR A 282 32.41 -0.64 9.58
C THR A 282 31.15 0.17 9.90
N ILE A 283 31.04 1.37 9.33
CA ILE A 283 29.88 2.26 9.43
C ILE A 283 29.50 2.72 8.01
N LYS A 284 28.21 2.62 7.67
CA LYS A 284 27.66 2.97 6.35
C LYS A 284 26.65 4.11 6.47
N HIS A 285 26.78 5.12 5.63
CA HIS A 285 25.79 6.20 5.48
C HIS A 285 25.61 6.54 4.00
N GLU A 286 24.41 6.95 3.60
CA GLU A 286 24.20 7.65 2.33
C GLU A 286 23.79 9.09 2.62
N LEU A 287 24.38 10.04 1.92
CA LEU A 287 23.96 11.43 1.97
C LEU A 287 23.19 11.76 0.70
N VAL A 288 21.98 12.30 0.87
CA VAL A 288 21.09 12.68 -0.23
C VAL A 288 21.05 14.19 -0.32
N ILE A 289 21.57 14.71 -1.43
CA ILE A 289 21.70 16.14 -1.68
C ILE A 289 20.68 16.54 -2.75
N TYR A 290 19.75 17.43 -2.37
CA TYR A 290 18.64 17.86 -3.24
C TYR A 290 18.19 19.28 -2.92
N THR A 291 17.21 19.79 -3.67
CA THR A 291 16.67 21.15 -3.51
C THR A 291 15.15 21.12 -3.64
N GLY A 292 14.45 22.04 -2.97
CA GLY A 292 12.99 22.12 -3.02
C GLY A 292 12.37 22.17 -1.63
N GLU A 293 11.17 21.64 -1.52
CA GLU A 293 10.55 21.33 -0.23
C GLU A 293 10.95 19.92 0.20
N LEU A 294 11.02 19.66 1.51
CA LEU A 294 11.24 18.32 2.04
C LEU A 294 10.13 17.39 1.56
N ASN A 295 10.52 16.30 0.89
CA ASN A 295 9.62 15.20 0.52
C ASN A 295 10.08 13.93 1.24
N ASP A 296 9.52 13.71 2.42
CA ASP A 296 9.86 12.58 3.28
C ASP A 296 9.45 11.22 2.68
N VAL A 297 8.39 11.17 1.86
CA VAL A 297 8.01 9.97 1.10
C VAL A 297 9.13 9.54 0.17
N GLU A 298 9.65 10.51 -0.59
CA GLU A 298 10.72 10.24 -1.53
C GLU A 298 12.03 9.91 -0.80
N LEU A 299 12.31 10.58 0.33
CA LEU A 299 13.48 10.28 1.15
C LEU A 299 13.38 8.88 1.80
N ASN A 300 12.19 8.47 2.26
CA ASN A 300 11.93 7.10 2.73
C ASN A 300 12.09 6.05 1.63
N LYS A 301 11.70 6.39 0.39
CA LYS A 301 11.94 5.55 -0.77
C LYS A 301 13.45 5.44 -1.06
N THR A 302 14.18 6.55 -1.06
CA THR A 302 15.64 6.56 -1.23
C THR A 302 16.32 5.74 -0.13
N PHE A 303 15.89 5.88 1.11
CA PHE A 303 16.35 5.04 2.23
C PHE A 303 16.07 3.55 1.98
N GLY A 304 14.87 3.20 1.50
CA GLY A 304 14.52 1.82 1.11
C GLY A 304 15.45 1.27 0.03
N GLU A 305 15.76 2.06 -0.99
CA GLU A 305 16.71 1.71 -2.05
C GLU A 305 18.14 1.52 -1.49
N PHE A 306 18.59 2.42 -0.61
CA PHE A 306 19.92 2.37 0.03
C PHE A 306 20.14 1.06 0.81
N ILE A 307 19.13 0.61 1.57
CA ILE A 307 19.23 -0.61 2.37
C ILE A 307 18.86 -1.89 1.60
N GLY A 308 18.61 -1.79 0.29
CA GLY A 308 18.22 -2.92 -0.56
C GLY A 308 16.78 -3.45 -0.33
N ASN A 309 15.90 -2.63 0.24
CA ASN A 309 14.49 -2.95 0.52
C ASN A 309 13.55 -2.20 -0.45
N ASN A 310 13.26 -2.81 -1.59
CA ASN A 310 12.40 -2.23 -2.64
C ASN A 310 10.88 -2.39 -2.38
N GLY A 311 10.48 -2.84 -1.19
CA GLY A 311 9.07 -2.94 -0.83
C GLY A 311 8.48 -1.55 -0.54
N THR A 312 7.33 -1.22 -1.14
CA THR A 312 6.66 0.07 -0.98
C THR A 312 6.27 0.39 0.48
N TYR A 313 6.30 -0.60 1.39
CA TYR A 313 5.97 -0.41 2.80
C TYR A 313 6.92 -1.20 3.71
N ASN A 314 7.80 -0.49 4.41
CA ASN A 314 8.72 -1.03 5.44
C ASN A 314 7.99 -1.38 6.76
N THR A 315 6.77 -1.92 6.69
CA THR A 315 5.83 -2.01 7.82
C THR A 315 6.35 -2.88 8.96
N ALA A 316 7.10 -3.93 8.69
CA ALA A 316 7.45 -4.92 9.70
C ALA A 316 8.56 -4.48 10.66
N ALA A 317 9.61 -3.83 10.14
CA ALA A 317 10.67 -3.29 10.99
C ALA A 317 10.12 -2.14 11.85
N LEU A 318 9.29 -1.29 11.24
CA LEU A 318 8.58 -0.22 11.95
C LEU A 318 7.58 -0.76 12.98
N TRP A 319 6.89 -1.87 12.67
CA TRP A 319 5.98 -2.53 13.60
C TRP A 319 6.71 -3.13 14.80
N ALA A 320 7.83 -3.83 14.58
CA ALA A 320 8.63 -4.39 15.67
C ALA A 320 9.22 -3.28 16.58
N ILE A 321 9.59 -2.14 15.99
CA ILE A 321 10.02 -0.96 16.76
C ILE A 321 8.85 -0.43 17.58
N ALA A 322 7.69 -0.17 16.99
CA ALA A 322 6.52 0.35 17.69
C ALA A 322 6.04 -0.59 18.81
N GLN A 323 6.05 -1.91 18.58
CA GLN A 323 5.70 -2.90 19.59
C GLN A 323 6.69 -2.90 20.76
N LYS A 324 8.00 -2.77 20.47
CA LYS A 324 9.02 -2.65 21.49
C LYS A 324 8.87 -1.35 22.30
N GLU A 325 8.63 -0.23 21.61
CA GLU A 325 8.36 1.07 22.23
C GLU A 325 7.16 0.98 23.18
N GLY A 326 6.06 0.33 22.77
CA GLY A 326 4.88 0.12 23.60
C GLY A 326 5.15 -0.73 24.85
N ARG A 327 5.93 -1.81 24.72
CA ARG A 327 6.30 -2.69 25.84
C ARG A 327 7.29 -2.03 26.83
N GLU A 328 8.16 -1.14 26.36
CA GLU A 328 9.13 -0.41 27.19
C GLU A 328 8.55 0.88 27.82
N ALA A 329 7.46 1.40 27.27
CA ALA A 329 6.85 2.64 27.74
C ALA A 329 6.23 2.50 29.14
N LYS A 330 6.34 3.59 29.91
CA LYS A 330 5.68 3.72 31.22
C LYS A 330 4.17 3.78 31.01
N PHE A 331 3.44 3.00 31.79
CA PHE A 331 1.99 3.16 31.95
C PHE A 331 1.67 4.52 32.57
N LEU A 332 0.78 5.28 31.94
CA LEU A 332 0.31 6.57 32.42
C LEU A 332 -1.16 6.45 32.78
N ASN A 333 -1.60 6.99 33.91
CA ASN A 333 -3.04 7.18 34.14
C ASN A 333 -3.60 8.31 33.23
N ALA A 334 -4.92 8.52 33.24
CA ALA A 334 -5.57 9.49 32.37
C ALA A 334 -5.03 10.93 32.53
N GLN A 335 -4.79 11.39 33.77
CA GLN A 335 -4.26 12.73 34.05
C GLN A 335 -2.79 12.86 33.63
N GLU A 336 -1.97 11.84 33.89
CA GLU A 336 -0.59 11.78 33.43
C GLU A 336 -0.51 11.76 31.89
N ALA A 337 -1.42 11.05 31.22
CA ALA A 337 -1.49 11.00 29.76
C ALA A 337 -1.84 12.38 29.17
N VAL A 338 -2.87 13.06 29.71
CA VAL A 338 -3.20 14.44 29.31
C VAL A 338 -2.03 15.39 29.53
N ALA A 339 -1.31 15.26 30.66
CA ALA A 339 -0.16 16.10 30.94
C ALA A 339 1.03 15.82 30.02
N ALA A 340 1.16 14.59 29.51
CA ALA A 340 2.20 14.21 28.54
C ALA A 340 1.88 14.71 27.13
N MET A 341 0.60 14.88 26.77
CA MET A 341 0.18 15.27 25.42
C MET A 341 0.72 16.63 24.98
N THR A 342 1.11 16.71 23.72
CA THR A 342 1.33 17.98 23.01
C THR A 342 0.20 18.18 22.01
N ILE A 343 -0.39 19.37 21.96
CA ILE A 343 -1.51 19.68 21.08
C ILE A 343 -1.27 21.01 20.37
N LYS A 344 -1.86 21.17 19.18
CA LYS A 344 -1.85 22.42 18.42
C LYS A 344 -2.23 23.62 19.28
N ASP A 345 -1.51 24.73 19.09
CA ASP A 345 -1.78 25.98 19.80
C ASP A 345 -3.22 26.44 19.64
N GLY A 346 -3.79 26.95 20.74
CA GLY A 346 -5.20 27.35 20.80
C GLY A 346 -6.17 26.22 21.17
N PHE A 347 -5.71 24.97 21.25
CA PHE A 347 -6.50 23.83 21.69
C PHE A 347 -6.12 23.33 23.08
N GLN A 348 -6.99 22.50 23.64
CA GLN A 348 -6.81 21.80 24.90
C GLN A 348 -7.40 20.39 24.79
N VAL A 349 -6.87 19.49 25.61
CA VAL A 349 -7.32 18.10 25.72
C VAL A 349 -7.65 17.79 27.18
N ASN A 350 -8.74 17.06 27.41
CA ASN A 350 -9.09 16.50 28.70
C ASN A 350 -9.53 15.03 28.53
N ALA A 351 -9.41 14.23 29.59
CA ALA A 351 -10.04 12.91 29.63
C ALA A 351 -11.54 13.11 29.85
N TYR A 352 -12.36 12.72 28.87
CA TYR A 352 -13.82 12.73 29.00
C TYR A 352 -14.29 11.54 29.83
N ALA A 353 -13.73 10.36 29.56
CA ALA A 353 -13.96 9.15 30.32
C ALA A 353 -12.66 8.32 30.37
N SER A 354 -12.46 7.58 31.45
CA SER A 354 -11.31 6.69 31.63
C SER A 354 -11.69 5.49 32.48
N GLU A 355 -10.81 4.50 32.55
CA GLU A 355 -10.91 3.45 33.56
C GLU A 355 -11.09 4.02 34.99
N PRO A 356 -11.90 3.38 35.85
CA PRO A 356 -12.65 2.13 35.63
C PRO A 356 -14.07 2.33 35.05
N MET A 357 -14.45 3.54 34.59
CA MET A 357 -15.80 3.79 34.04
C MET A 357 -16.08 2.92 32.79
N MET A 358 -15.03 2.62 32.04
CA MET A 358 -15.00 1.80 30.83
C MET A 358 -13.61 1.16 30.67
N THR A 359 -13.54 0.06 29.94
CA THR A 359 -12.30 -0.70 29.67
C THR A 359 -12.39 -1.35 28.30
N GLN A 360 -11.34 -1.30 27.46
CA GLN A 360 -11.35 -1.86 26.10
C GLN A 360 -12.50 -1.34 25.22
N PRO A 361 -12.69 -0.02 25.13
CA PRO A 361 -13.65 0.54 24.18
C PRO A 361 -13.25 0.16 22.75
N MET A 362 -14.20 -0.38 21.96
CA MET A 362 -13.99 -0.75 20.56
C MET A 362 -14.66 0.23 19.58
N ALA A 363 -15.78 0.84 19.95
CA ALA A 363 -16.41 1.86 19.12
C ALA A 363 -17.29 2.74 20.00
N PHE A 364 -17.61 3.95 19.54
CA PHE A 364 -18.55 4.81 20.22
C PHE A 364 -19.31 5.71 19.24
N CYS A 365 -20.47 6.20 19.65
CA CYS A 365 -21.29 7.13 18.89
C CYS A 365 -22.11 8.02 19.83
N TRP A 366 -22.86 8.98 19.27
CA TRP A 366 -23.74 9.89 20.01
C TRP A 366 -25.22 9.60 19.74
N ASP A 367 -26.05 9.67 20.78
CA ASP A 367 -27.52 9.58 20.66
C ASP A 367 -28.21 10.95 20.47
N ASP A 368 -29.54 10.93 20.39
CA ASP A 368 -30.37 12.12 20.19
C ASP A 368 -30.41 13.08 21.39
N LYS A 369 -29.90 12.65 22.55
CA LYS A 369 -29.77 13.44 23.78
C LYS A 369 -28.36 13.99 23.98
N GLY A 370 -27.44 13.72 23.05
CA GLY A 370 -26.03 14.10 23.20
C GLY A 370 -25.26 13.25 24.20
N ARG A 371 -25.71 12.02 24.49
CA ARG A 371 -24.99 11.06 25.35
C ARG A 371 -24.11 10.15 24.51
N MET A 372 -22.97 9.73 25.07
CA MET A 372 -22.01 8.87 24.40
C MET A 372 -22.34 7.40 24.62
N TRP A 373 -22.52 6.64 23.55
CA TRP A 373 -22.75 5.20 23.59
C TRP A 373 -21.48 4.46 23.20
N ILE A 374 -21.05 3.48 23.99
CA ILE A 374 -19.77 2.77 23.81
C ILE A 374 -20.03 1.28 23.63
N ALA A 375 -19.44 0.71 22.58
CA ALA A 375 -19.23 -0.72 22.43
C ALA A 375 -17.94 -1.11 23.15
N GLU A 376 -18.07 -1.80 24.27
CA GLU A 376 -16.97 -2.27 25.09
C GLU A 376 -16.67 -3.74 24.78
N ASN A 377 -15.46 -4.03 24.29
CA ASN A 377 -15.11 -5.34 23.73
C ASN A 377 -13.99 -6.01 24.52
N LYS A 378 -14.39 -6.84 25.49
CA LYS A 378 -13.49 -7.72 26.25
C LYS A 378 -13.25 -9.08 25.58
N ASP A 379 -13.81 -9.28 24.40
CA ASP A 379 -13.72 -10.55 23.68
C ASP A 379 -12.46 -10.66 22.82
N TYR A 380 -11.52 -9.71 22.90
CA TYR A 380 -10.34 -9.66 22.03
C TYR A 380 -9.28 -10.77 22.31
N GLU A 381 -9.38 -11.48 23.45
CA GLU A 381 -8.36 -12.39 24.03
C GLU A 381 -7.98 -13.67 23.24
N SER A 382 -8.72 -14.09 22.19
CA SER A 382 -8.45 -15.36 21.49
C SER A 382 -8.25 -15.21 19.98
N ARG A 383 -7.01 -14.99 19.52
CA ARG A 383 -6.70 -15.14 18.08
C ARG A 383 -6.80 -16.62 17.68
N GLY A 384 -7.82 -16.98 16.90
CA GLY A 384 -7.78 -18.18 16.05
C GLY A 384 -9.01 -19.08 16.03
N LYS A 385 -9.82 -19.20 17.11
CA LYS A 385 -11.02 -20.08 17.12
C LYS A 385 -12.11 -19.58 18.07
N GLY A 386 -13.32 -19.35 17.55
CA GLY A 386 -14.52 -19.06 18.35
C GLY A 386 -14.55 -17.67 18.99
N PHE A 387 -15.57 -17.45 19.84
CA PHE A 387 -15.70 -16.26 20.69
C PHE A 387 -14.91 -16.41 22.00
N SER A 388 -14.62 -15.30 22.68
CA SER A 388 -13.84 -15.28 23.92
C SER A 388 -14.52 -16.01 25.09
N ASN A 389 -13.73 -16.27 26.13
CA ASN A 389 -14.17 -16.80 27.42
C ASN A 389 -14.63 -15.71 28.41
N ALA A 390 -14.18 -14.46 28.25
CA ALA A 390 -14.45 -13.35 29.19
C ALA A 390 -15.95 -13.08 29.34
N GLY A 391 -16.65 -12.93 28.21
CA GLY A 391 -18.11 -12.97 28.15
C GLY A 391 -18.84 -11.82 28.84
N ASP A 392 -18.11 -10.76 29.18
CA ASP A 392 -18.55 -9.58 29.92
C ASP A 392 -18.45 -8.29 29.09
N SER A 393 -18.39 -8.41 27.76
CA SER A 393 -18.51 -7.28 26.83
C SER A 393 -19.88 -6.59 26.98
N ARG A 394 -19.90 -5.25 26.86
CA ARG A 394 -21.06 -4.40 27.22
C ARG A 394 -21.33 -3.33 26.16
N ILE A 395 -22.57 -2.86 26.14
CA ILE A 395 -22.91 -1.55 25.56
C ILE A 395 -23.19 -0.59 26.71
N LEU A 396 -22.43 0.50 26.77
CA LEU A 396 -22.50 1.51 27.83
C LEU A 396 -23.10 2.82 27.30
N ILE A 397 -23.72 3.59 28.20
CA ILE A 397 -24.16 4.97 27.95
C ILE A 397 -23.47 5.86 28.97
N LEU A 398 -22.67 6.81 28.51
CA LEU A 398 -21.97 7.80 29.31
C LEU A 398 -22.56 9.19 29.07
N GLU A 399 -22.67 9.97 30.13
CA GLU A 399 -23.26 11.30 30.10
C GLU A 399 -22.45 12.25 30.99
N ASP A 400 -22.22 13.46 30.48
CA ASP A 400 -21.76 14.62 31.24
C ASP A 400 -23.00 15.40 31.67
N THR A 401 -23.45 15.18 32.91
CA THR A 401 -24.72 15.75 33.39
C THR A 401 -24.62 17.22 33.77
N ASN A 402 -23.40 17.77 33.87
CA ASN A 402 -23.15 19.12 34.34
C ASN A 402 -22.55 20.05 33.26
N GLY A 403 -22.09 19.49 32.13
CA GLY A 403 -21.57 20.20 30.97
C GLY A 403 -20.12 20.68 31.09
N ASP A 404 -19.33 20.14 32.02
CA ASP A 404 -17.91 20.51 32.21
C ASP A 404 -16.96 19.83 31.22
N GLY A 405 -17.47 18.91 30.40
CA GLY A 405 -16.72 18.14 29.43
C GLY A 405 -16.12 16.85 29.98
N VAL A 406 -16.59 16.36 31.13
CA VAL A 406 -16.21 15.10 31.75
C VAL A 406 -17.47 14.27 32.02
N ALA A 407 -17.47 13.01 31.61
CA ALA A 407 -18.58 12.11 31.92
C ALA A 407 -18.62 11.85 33.44
N ASP A 408 -19.79 12.03 34.05
CA ASP A 408 -20.04 11.80 35.48
C ASP A 408 -21.14 10.75 35.73
N SER A 409 -21.75 10.24 34.67
CA SER A 409 -22.80 9.23 34.71
C SER A 409 -22.51 8.07 33.74
N ARG A 410 -22.84 6.84 34.18
CA ARG A 410 -22.68 5.60 33.42
C ARG A 410 -23.91 4.71 33.59
N LYS A 411 -24.45 4.20 32.49
CA LYS A 411 -25.44 3.11 32.46
C LYS A 411 -24.95 1.95 31.61
N VAL A 412 -25.37 0.73 31.95
CA VAL A 412 -25.20 -0.46 31.10
C VAL A 412 -26.51 -0.70 30.36
N PHE A 413 -26.49 -0.57 29.03
CA PHE A 413 -27.64 -0.79 28.18
C PHE A 413 -27.90 -2.29 27.93
N MET A 414 -26.82 -3.03 27.64
CA MET A 414 -26.81 -4.49 27.52
C MET A 414 -25.43 -5.06 27.85
N GLU A 415 -25.39 -6.34 28.20
CA GLU A 415 -24.18 -7.10 28.54
C GLU A 415 -24.22 -8.52 27.95
N GLY A 416 -23.07 -9.17 27.87
CA GLY A 416 -22.95 -10.55 27.37
C GLY A 416 -23.03 -10.67 25.85
N ILE A 417 -22.84 -9.56 25.13
CA ILE A 417 -22.76 -9.54 23.67
C ILE A 417 -21.40 -10.06 23.21
N ALA A 418 -21.38 -11.00 22.27
CA ALA A 418 -20.13 -11.51 21.74
C ALA A 418 -19.50 -10.50 20.77
N PHE A 419 -18.26 -10.09 21.05
CA PHE A 419 -17.39 -9.31 20.17
C PHE A 419 -18.05 -8.06 19.52
N PRO A 420 -18.52 -7.06 20.30
CA PRO A 420 -19.08 -5.84 19.74
C PRO A 420 -17.97 -4.98 19.10
N SER A 421 -18.07 -4.75 17.79
CA SER A 421 -17.03 -4.09 16.99
C SER A 421 -17.45 -2.75 16.37
N ALA A 422 -18.76 -2.45 16.34
CA ALA A 422 -19.28 -1.18 15.84
C ALA A 422 -20.63 -0.84 16.48
N ILE A 423 -20.98 0.45 16.51
CA ILE A 423 -22.20 0.95 17.15
C ILE A 423 -22.75 2.19 16.44
N ALA A 424 -24.08 2.28 16.27
CA ALA A 424 -24.77 3.48 15.82
C ALA A 424 -26.20 3.57 16.38
N VAL A 425 -26.53 4.64 17.09
CA VAL A 425 -27.88 4.87 17.66
C VAL A 425 -28.82 5.46 16.59
N GLY A 426 -30.05 4.97 16.53
CA GLY A 426 -31.10 5.47 15.64
C GLY A 426 -32.31 4.52 15.59
N PHE A 427 -33.44 5.00 15.03
CA PHE A 427 -34.66 4.20 14.87
C PHE A 427 -35.23 3.62 16.18
N ASP A 428 -35.14 4.36 17.28
CA ASP A 428 -35.59 3.96 18.63
C ASP A 428 -34.86 2.72 19.19
N GLY A 429 -33.58 2.63 18.89
CA GLY A 429 -32.69 1.61 19.40
C GLY A 429 -31.26 1.85 18.97
N VAL A 430 -30.48 0.77 18.92
CA VAL A 430 -29.08 0.80 18.54
C VAL A 430 -28.75 -0.31 17.54
N PHE A 431 -28.01 0.05 16.50
CA PHE A 431 -27.39 -0.90 15.60
C PHE A 431 -26.03 -1.29 16.15
N VAL A 432 -25.77 -2.60 16.28
CA VAL A 432 -24.52 -3.12 16.82
C VAL A 432 -23.90 -4.08 15.82
N GLY A 433 -22.64 -3.83 15.46
CA GLY A 433 -21.81 -4.77 14.74
C GLY A 433 -21.26 -5.78 15.73
N ALA A 434 -21.68 -7.03 15.61
CA ALA A 434 -21.22 -8.14 16.44
C ALA A 434 -21.04 -9.36 15.52
N PRO A 435 -19.90 -9.45 14.81
CA PRO A 435 -19.61 -10.50 13.84
C PRO A 435 -20.02 -11.89 14.37
N PRO A 436 -20.76 -12.68 13.58
CA PRO A 436 -21.02 -12.50 12.15
C PRO A 436 -22.21 -11.60 11.81
N ASN A 437 -22.80 -10.90 12.79
CA ASN A 437 -24.09 -10.23 12.64
C ASN A 437 -24.01 -8.69 12.64
N LEU A 438 -24.91 -8.08 11.88
CA LEU A 438 -25.44 -6.75 12.16
C LEU A 438 -26.72 -6.91 12.98
N LEU A 439 -26.73 -6.41 14.21
CA LEU A 439 -27.87 -6.47 15.12
C LEU A 439 -28.59 -5.12 15.14
N PHE A 440 -29.91 -5.17 15.35
CA PHE A 440 -30.68 -4.04 15.85
C PHE A 440 -31.25 -4.42 17.23
N VAL A 441 -30.95 -3.59 18.23
CA VAL A 441 -31.36 -3.77 19.62
C VAL A 441 -32.33 -2.64 19.97
N PRO A 442 -33.64 -2.92 20.13
CA PRO A 442 -34.63 -1.89 20.42
C PRO A 442 -34.55 -1.36 21.87
N ASP A 443 -34.98 -0.12 22.06
CA ASP A 443 -35.34 0.49 23.35
C ASP A 443 -36.74 1.13 23.21
N LYS A 444 -37.77 0.29 23.16
CA LYS A 444 -39.13 0.74 22.81
C LYS A 444 -39.78 1.58 23.89
N ASN A 445 -39.40 1.37 25.14
CA ASN A 445 -39.95 2.09 26.29
C ASN A 445 -39.10 3.30 26.69
N GLY A 446 -37.91 3.47 26.11
CA GLY A 446 -37.00 4.59 26.35
C GLY A 446 -36.41 4.60 27.76
N ASP A 447 -36.27 3.41 28.38
CA ASP A 447 -35.77 3.27 29.75
C ASP A 447 -34.24 3.11 29.82
N ASP A 448 -33.55 3.25 28.69
CA ASP A 448 -32.12 3.04 28.51
C ASP A 448 -31.69 1.58 28.83
N LYS A 449 -32.55 0.59 28.56
CA LYS A 449 -32.22 -0.85 28.62
C LYS A 449 -32.62 -1.56 27.34
N ALA A 450 -31.83 -2.56 26.96
CA ALA A 450 -32.13 -3.37 25.78
C ALA A 450 -33.39 -4.22 25.96
N ASP A 451 -34.28 -4.16 24.97
CA ASP A 451 -35.38 -5.12 24.81
C ASP A 451 -34.82 -6.47 24.32
N MET A 452 -34.21 -7.25 25.21
CA MET A 452 -33.45 -8.48 24.87
C MET A 452 -34.25 -9.51 24.06
N GLU A 453 -35.56 -9.61 24.29
CA GLU A 453 -36.46 -10.52 23.55
C GLU A 453 -36.79 -10.04 22.14
N ASN A 454 -36.39 -8.81 21.78
CA ASN A 454 -36.69 -8.16 20.51
C ASN A 454 -35.45 -7.83 19.69
N ILE A 455 -34.28 -8.36 20.05
CA ILE A 455 -33.07 -8.22 19.24
C ILE A 455 -33.30 -8.85 17.87
N GLU A 456 -33.02 -8.09 16.81
CA GLU A 456 -33.15 -8.52 15.43
C GLU A 456 -31.78 -8.71 14.78
N VAL A 457 -31.55 -9.87 14.16
CA VAL A 457 -30.41 -10.07 13.26
C VAL A 457 -30.77 -9.50 11.90
N ARG A 458 -30.30 -8.28 11.60
CA ARG A 458 -30.58 -7.58 10.34
C ARG A 458 -29.85 -8.21 9.17
N LEU A 459 -28.57 -8.50 9.36
CA LEU A 459 -27.69 -9.14 8.39
C LEU A 459 -26.74 -10.11 9.10
N THR A 460 -26.25 -11.11 8.37
CA THR A 460 -25.21 -12.04 8.86
C THR A 460 -24.21 -12.37 7.74
N GLY A 461 -23.13 -13.08 8.09
CA GLY A 461 -22.16 -13.61 7.11
C GLY A 461 -20.77 -12.94 7.14
N TRP A 462 -20.52 -12.05 8.09
CA TRP A 462 -19.18 -11.52 8.35
C TRP A 462 -18.28 -12.54 9.05
N GLY A 463 -17.03 -12.66 8.62
CA GLY A 463 -16.03 -13.50 9.29
C GLY A 463 -15.34 -12.82 10.48
N ILE A 464 -14.47 -13.58 11.16
CA ILE A 464 -13.55 -13.09 12.20
C ILE A 464 -12.12 -13.65 12.05
N ARG A 465 -11.75 -14.08 10.83
CA ARG A 465 -10.46 -14.74 10.56
C ARG A 465 -9.30 -13.88 11.07
N ASP A 466 -9.32 -12.61 10.73
CA ASP A 466 -8.51 -11.58 11.39
C ASP A 466 -9.45 -10.64 12.16
N ARG A 467 -9.24 -10.56 13.47
CA ARG A 467 -10.05 -9.75 14.38
C ARG A 467 -9.81 -8.24 14.23
N HIS A 468 -8.72 -7.80 13.60
CA HIS A 468 -8.54 -6.38 13.25
C HIS A 468 -9.30 -6.00 11.99
N GLU A 469 -9.62 -6.97 11.12
CA GLU A 469 -10.13 -6.73 9.77
C GLU A 469 -11.63 -7.06 9.64
N THR A 470 -12.35 -7.06 10.76
CA THR A 470 -13.77 -7.40 10.80
C THR A 470 -14.70 -6.21 10.50
N LEU A 471 -16.01 -6.44 10.55
CA LEU A 471 -17.06 -5.43 10.48
C LEU A 471 -16.80 -4.28 11.46
N ASN A 472 -16.69 -3.04 10.99
CA ASN A 472 -16.39 -1.91 11.85
C ASN A 472 -16.96 -0.56 11.33
N SER A 473 -16.68 0.54 12.07
CA SER A 473 -16.89 1.94 11.68
C SER A 473 -18.29 2.30 11.17
N PHE A 474 -19.33 2.07 11.98
CA PHE A 474 -20.69 2.46 11.60
C PHE A 474 -20.85 3.97 11.47
N HIS A 475 -21.48 4.42 10.40
CA HIS A 475 -21.76 5.84 10.17
C HIS A 475 -23.05 6.06 9.38
N TRP A 476 -23.86 7.02 9.79
CA TRP A 476 -25.08 7.38 9.06
C TRP A 476 -24.76 8.25 7.85
N GLY A 477 -25.07 7.75 6.65
CA GLY A 477 -24.88 8.48 5.41
C GLY A 477 -25.91 9.61 5.23
N PRO A 478 -25.59 10.64 4.42
CA PRO A 478 -26.53 11.72 4.12
C PRO A 478 -27.82 11.21 3.47
N ASP A 479 -27.76 10.11 2.73
CA ASP A 479 -28.88 9.45 2.05
C ASP A 479 -29.72 8.53 2.97
N GLY A 480 -29.45 8.51 4.28
CA GLY A 480 -30.22 7.74 5.26
C GLY A 480 -29.88 6.24 5.29
N TRP A 481 -28.79 5.82 4.65
CA TRP A 481 -28.25 4.47 4.80
C TRP A 481 -27.27 4.40 5.97
N LEU A 482 -27.20 3.24 6.63
CA LEU A 482 -26.13 2.93 7.58
C LEU A 482 -24.93 2.37 6.82
N TYR A 483 -23.79 3.03 6.87
CA TYR A 483 -22.55 2.60 6.25
C TYR A 483 -21.64 1.91 7.27
N GLY A 484 -20.76 1.03 6.77
CA GLY A 484 -19.64 0.52 7.55
C GLY A 484 -18.56 -0.09 6.68
N LEU A 485 -17.53 -0.60 7.35
CA LEU A 485 -16.29 -1.07 6.75
C LEU A 485 -16.05 -2.55 7.09
N GLN A 486 -15.17 -3.18 6.31
CA GLN A 486 -14.61 -4.52 6.58
C GLN A 486 -13.23 -4.61 5.92
N GLY A 487 -12.31 -5.35 6.52
CA GLY A 487 -10.98 -5.59 5.98
C GLY A 487 -10.84 -6.82 5.06
N PHE A 488 -9.69 -6.88 4.41
CA PHE A 488 -9.26 -7.83 3.38
C PHE A 488 -9.07 -9.25 3.90
N ALA A 489 -8.43 -9.42 5.06
CA ALA A 489 -8.03 -10.71 5.63
C ALA A 489 -9.21 -11.52 6.19
N THR A 490 -10.43 -10.96 6.14
CA THR A 490 -11.65 -11.61 6.61
C THR A 490 -12.68 -11.72 5.47
N PRO A 491 -12.49 -12.64 4.49
CA PRO A 491 -13.46 -12.87 3.43
C PRO A 491 -14.84 -13.22 4.00
N SER A 492 -15.87 -12.56 3.51
CA SER A 492 -17.23 -12.65 4.04
C SER A 492 -18.24 -12.74 2.90
N LYS A 493 -19.38 -13.38 3.17
CA LYS A 493 -20.52 -13.44 2.26
C LYS A 493 -21.76 -12.98 3.01
N VAL A 494 -22.10 -11.71 2.83
CA VAL A 494 -23.05 -11.00 3.68
C VAL A 494 -24.42 -10.97 3.04
N GLY A 495 -25.45 -11.23 3.82
CA GLY A 495 -26.83 -11.10 3.38
C GLY A 495 -27.81 -11.20 4.54
N LYS A 496 -29.10 -11.21 4.20
CA LYS A 496 -30.14 -11.43 5.19
C LYS A 496 -30.11 -12.90 5.64
N PRO A 497 -30.24 -13.21 6.95
CA PRO A 497 -30.35 -14.60 7.38
C PRO A 497 -31.61 -15.26 6.77
N LYS A 498 -31.52 -16.54 6.39
CA LYS A 498 -32.68 -17.29 5.86
C LYS A 498 -33.81 -17.47 6.89
N ASP A 499 -33.44 -17.65 8.15
CA ASP A 499 -34.37 -17.70 9.29
C ASP A 499 -34.22 -16.42 10.14
N LYS A 500 -34.70 -16.41 11.40
CA LYS A 500 -34.55 -15.28 12.33
C LYS A 500 -33.09 -14.90 12.68
N GLY A 501 -32.11 -15.67 12.19
CA GLY A 501 -30.70 -15.55 12.56
C GLY A 501 -30.40 -16.12 13.95
N LYS A 502 -29.13 -16.47 14.19
CA LYS A 502 -28.64 -16.91 15.51
C LYS A 502 -27.93 -15.75 16.19
N LEU A 503 -28.32 -15.47 17.44
CA LEU A 503 -27.53 -14.64 18.34
C LEU A 503 -26.42 -15.49 18.96
N TYR A 504 -25.18 -15.08 18.76
CA TYR A 504 -24.01 -15.76 19.30
C TYR A 504 -23.65 -15.20 20.67
N LYS A 505 -23.18 -16.07 21.55
CA LYS A 505 -22.72 -15.74 22.89
C LYS A 505 -21.25 -16.08 23.06
N HIS A 506 -20.67 -15.68 24.19
CA HIS A 506 -19.35 -16.12 24.62
C HIS A 506 -19.20 -17.66 24.45
N LYS A 507 -17.99 -18.16 24.17
CA LYS A 507 -17.71 -19.60 24.02
C LYS A 507 -18.47 -20.34 22.91
N ASP A 508 -19.42 -19.73 22.22
CA ASP A 508 -20.02 -20.35 21.04
C ASP A 508 -18.91 -20.61 20.00
N PRO A 509 -18.97 -21.75 19.30
CA PRO A 509 -18.11 -21.93 18.14
C PRO A 509 -18.48 -20.88 17.09
N PHE A 510 -17.47 -20.28 16.48
CA PHE A 510 -17.70 -19.45 15.31
C PHE A 510 -18.23 -20.35 14.18
N PRO A 511 -19.30 -19.98 13.49
CA PRO A 511 -19.90 -20.80 12.44
C PRO A 511 -18.95 -21.01 11.26
N GLU A 512 -18.90 -22.24 10.75
CA GLU A 512 -18.09 -22.58 9.57
C GLU A 512 -18.76 -22.17 8.25
N ASN A 513 -20.09 -22.07 8.25
CA ASN A 513 -20.89 -21.72 7.07
C ASN A 513 -22.05 -20.78 7.45
N PHE A 514 -22.39 -19.87 6.55
CA PHE A 514 -23.50 -18.92 6.72
C PHE A 514 -24.56 -19.14 5.65
N GLU A 515 -25.79 -19.38 6.08
CA GLU A 515 -26.92 -19.42 5.17
C GLU A 515 -27.57 -18.03 5.07
N VAL A 516 -27.34 -17.39 3.92
CA VAL A 516 -27.86 -16.04 3.63
C VAL A 516 -28.70 -16.01 2.37
N GLU A 517 -29.73 -15.17 2.38
CA GLU A 517 -30.49 -14.79 1.19
C GLU A 517 -29.74 -13.68 0.44
N ASN A 518 -29.63 -13.81 -0.89
CA ASN A 518 -29.00 -12.83 -1.78
C ASN A 518 -27.57 -12.42 -1.32
N GLY A 519 -26.80 -13.38 -0.80
CA GLY A 519 -25.48 -13.11 -0.23
C GLY A 519 -24.51 -12.48 -1.24
N VAL A 520 -23.84 -11.40 -0.82
CA VAL A 520 -22.85 -10.67 -1.61
C VAL A 520 -21.47 -10.86 -0.98
N ASP A 521 -20.47 -11.20 -1.78
CA ASP A 521 -19.10 -11.41 -1.33
C ASP A 521 -18.40 -10.07 -1.06
N ILE A 522 -17.63 -9.99 0.03
CA ILE A 522 -16.84 -8.82 0.41
C ILE A 522 -15.54 -9.25 1.12
N ASN A 523 -14.41 -8.67 0.74
CA ASN A 523 -13.08 -8.96 1.26
C ASN A 523 -12.20 -7.70 1.22
N GLY A 524 -12.48 -6.78 2.15
CA GLY A 524 -12.03 -5.40 2.07
C GLY A 524 -13.05 -4.57 1.29
N GLY A 525 -13.62 -3.54 1.93
CA GLY A 525 -14.61 -2.71 1.26
C GLY A 525 -15.43 -1.80 2.17
N VAL A 526 -16.28 -1.03 1.51
CA VAL A 526 -17.33 -0.22 2.14
C VAL A 526 -18.67 -0.84 1.79
N TRP A 527 -19.54 -1.01 2.78
CA TRP A 527 -20.89 -1.53 2.61
C TRP A 527 -21.92 -0.59 3.22
N ARG A 528 -23.19 -0.78 2.85
CA ARG A 528 -24.31 -0.04 3.43
C ARG A 528 -25.57 -0.89 3.60
N TYR A 529 -26.38 -0.56 4.58
CA TYR A 529 -27.68 -1.16 4.87
C TYR A 529 -28.76 -0.09 5.02
N HIS A 530 -29.89 -0.24 4.33
CA HIS A 530 -31.01 0.69 4.45
C HIS A 530 -31.99 0.22 5.54
N PRO A 531 -32.19 0.99 6.62
CA PRO A 531 -32.97 0.56 7.78
C PRO A 531 -34.47 0.38 7.50
N THR A 532 -35.09 1.24 6.69
CA THR A 532 -36.53 1.11 6.35
C THR A 532 -36.81 0.25 5.12
N LYS A 533 -35.88 0.20 4.14
CA LYS A 533 -36.04 -0.60 2.91
C LYS A 533 -35.54 -2.04 3.06
N ASN A 534 -34.75 -2.34 4.09
CA ASN A 534 -34.14 -3.65 4.34
C ASN A 534 -33.25 -4.16 3.17
N ILE A 535 -32.46 -3.25 2.58
CA ILE A 535 -31.57 -3.56 1.46
C ILE A 535 -30.12 -3.47 1.93
N PHE A 536 -29.28 -4.43 1.53
CA PHE A 536 -27.83 -4.42 1.73
C PHE A 536 -27.12 -4.25 0.40
N GLU A 537 -26.05 -3.45 0.38
CA GLU A 537 -25.22 -3.24 -0.79
C GLU A 537 -23.73 -3.14 -0.40
N VAL A 538 -22.86 -3.71 -1.22
CA VAL A 538 -21.44 -3.34 -1.21
C VAL A 538 -21.27 -2.09 -2.06
N VAL A 539 -20.77 -1.02 -1.45
CA VAL A 539 -20.58 0.30 -2.08
C VAL A 539 -19.30 0.30 -2.91
N ALA A 540 -18.22 -0.27 -2.36
CA ALA A 540 -16.92 -0.33 -3.01
C ALA A 540 -16.15 -1.57 -2.53
N HIS A 541 -15.34 -2.15 -3.42
CA HIS A 541 -14.47 -3.28 -3.14
C HIS A 541 -13.00 -2.86 -3.16
N GLY A 542 -12.15 -3.58 -2.41
CA GLY A 542 -10.70 -3.37 -2.43
C GLY A 542 -10.17 -3.05 -1.03
N PHE A 543 -9.13 -2.23 -0.96
CA PHE A 543 -8.50 -1.81 0.30
C PHE A 543 -7.83 -2.97 1.07
N SER A 544 -7.39 -2.64 2.28
CA SER A 544 -6.69 -3.50 3.22
C SER A 544 -7.57 -3.65 4.46
N ASN A 545 -7.22 -2.97 5.56
CA ASN A 545 -7.95 -2.87 6.80
C ASN A 545 -8.45 -1.43 7.01
N PRO A 546 -9.60 -1.04 6.43
CA PRO A 546 -10.15 0.30 6.58
C PRO A 546 -10.84 0.47 7.95
N TRP A 547 -10.51 1.56 8.64
CA TRP A 547 -11.02 1.97 9.95
C TRP A 547 -11.22 3.47 9.99
N GLY A 548 -12.45 3.92 9.88
CA GLY A 548 -12.78 5.34 9.79
C GLY A 548 -13.43 5.70 8.46
N ILE A 549 -14.58 6.37 8.55
CA ILE A 549 -15.37 6.82 7.41
C ILE A 549 -16.15 8.07 7.80
N ASP A 550 -16.24 9.04 6.90
CA ASP A 550 -17.09 10.23 7.06
C ASP A 550 -17.37 10.89 5.69
N TYR A 551 -18.24 11.89 5.70
CA TYR A 551 -18.63 12.67 4.54
C TYR A 551 -18.21 14.13 4.66
N ASP A 552 -17.76 14.72 3.55
CA ASP A 552 -17.59 16.16 3.45
C ASP A 552 -18.93 16.91 3.38
N ALA A 553 -18.88 18.24 3.33
CA ALA A 553 -20.08 19.08 3.28
C ALA A 553 -20.93 18.86 2.00
N LYS A 554 -20.34 18.27 0.95
CA LYS A 554 -20.98 17.95 -0.32
C LYS A 554 -21.48 16.50 -0.38
N GLY A 555 -21.30 15.72 0.70
CA GLY A 555 -21.66 14.31 0.76
C GLY A 555 -20.72 13.40 -0.03
N GLN A 556 -19.49 13.84 -0.31
CA GLN A 556 -18.44 12.97 -0.82
C GLN A 556 -17.93 12.08 0.31
N LEU A 557 -17.74 10.78 0.03
CA LEU A 557 -17.37 9.78 1.04
C LEU A 557 -15.86 9.62 1.14
N LEU A 558 -15.33 9.76 2.35
CA LEU A 558 -13.91 9.62 2.66
C LEU A 558 -13.72 8.49 3.65
N MET A 559 -12.60 7.78 3.55
CA MET A 559 -12.23 6.76 4.52
C MET A 559 -10.72 6.68 4.72
N THR A 560 -10.32 6.10 5.84
CA THR A 560 -8.92 5.82 6.18
C THR A 560 -8.65 4.32 6.25
N ALA A 561 -7.41 3.92 5.95
CA ALA A 561 -6.99 2.52 5.97
C ALA A 561 -5.59 2.31 6.57
N CYS A 562 -5.38 1.12 7.14
CA CYS A 562 -4.08 0.63 7.60
C CYS A 562 -3.35 -0.14 6.49
N VAL A 563 -2.07 -0.46 6.66
CA VAL A 563 -1.23 -1.31 5.77
C VAL A 563 -0.91 -0.69 4.40
N ILE A 564 -1.91 -0.21 3.66
CA ILE A 564 -1.77 0.54 2.41
C ILE A 564 -1.84 2.06 2.71
N PRO A 565 -1.70 2.97 1.72
CA PRO A 565 -1.79 4.40 1.97
C PRO A 565 -3.11 4.77 2.64
N HIS A 566 -3.08 5.80 3.47
CA HIS A 566 -4.11 5.98 4.49
C HIS A 566 -5.42 6.54 3.94
N LEU A 567 -5.41 7.49 3.01
CA LEU A 567 -6.62 8.27 2.69
C LEU A 567 -7.24 7.94 1.32
N TRP A 568 -8.57 7.81 1.27
CA TRP A 568 -9.32 7.41 0.07
C TRP A 568 -10.61 8.22 -0.13
N HIS A 569 -10.90 8.59 -1.38
CA HIS A 569 -12.22 9.08 -1.82
C HIS A 569 -13.02 7.91 -2.41
N VAL A 570 -14.11 7.56 -1.74
CA VAL A 570 -14.94 6.39 -2.06
C VAL A 570 -16.08 6.79 -2.98
N VAL A 571 -16.15 6.17 -4.15
CA VAL A 571 -17.18 6.37 -5.16
C VAL A 571 -18.01 5.07 -5.25
N PRO A 572 -19.36 5.12 -5.20
CA PRO A 572 -20.18 3.93 -5.36
C PRO A 572 -19.87 3.17 -6.67
N GLY A 573 -19.68 1.86 -6.59
CA GLY A 573 -19.23 1.00 -7.68
C GLY A 573 -17.71 1.06 -7.95
N GLY A 574 -16.95 1.74 -7.10
CA GLY A 574 -15.50 1.82 -7.21
C GLY A 574 -14.80 0.54 -6.79
N ILE A 575 -13.67 0.24 -7.44
CA ILE A 575 -12.80 -0.89 -7.14
C ILE A 575 -11.40 -0.33 -6.89
N TYR A 576 -10.90 -0.56 -5.68
CA TYR A 576 -9.74 0.14 -5.13
C TYR A 576 -8.56 -0.78 -4.91
N HIS A 577 -7.37 -0.17 -4.90
CA HIS A 577 -6.14 -0.87 -4.56
C HIS A 577 -6.26 -1.64 -3.25
N ARG A 578 -5.78 -2.88 -3.27
CA ARG A 578 -5.90 -3.85 -2.18
C ARG A 578 -4.55 -4.34 -1.70
N GLN A 579 -4.52 -4.80 -0.45
CA GLN A 579 -3.31 -5.31 0.22
C GLN A 579 -2.66 -6.50 -0.51
N GLY A 580 -3.47 -7.41 -1.04
CA GLY A 580 -3.02 -8.61 -1.73
C GLY A 580 -4.15 -9.29 -2.50
N GLY A 581 -3.84 -10.37 -3.21
CA GLY A 581 -4.82 -11.15 -3.98
C GLY A 581 -5.39 -10.47 -5.22
N GLN A 582 -6.32 -11.16 -5.89
CA GLN A 582 -7.01 -10.68 -7.10
C GLN A 582 -8.43 -10.18 -6.78
N HIS A 583 -8.87 -9.10 -7.43
CA HIS A 583 -10.27 -8.66 -7.40
C HIS A 583 -11.26 -9.77 -7.82
N PHE A 584 -12.46 -9.76 -7.23
CA PHE A 584 -13.54 -10.67 -7.61
C PHE A 584 -13.85 -10.60 -9.11
N ASN A 585 -13.88 -9.39 -9.68
CA ASN A 585 -13.95 -9.20 -11.12
C ASN A 585 -12.53 -9.31 -11.74
N PRO A 586 -12.23 -10.36 -12.53
CA PRO A 586 -10.91 -10.55 -13.15
C PRO A 586 -10.60 -9.54 -14.26
N TYR A 587 -11.59 -8.76 -14.70
CA TYR A 587 -11.48 -7.76 -15.77
C TYR A 587 -11.22 -6.35 -15.22
N VAL A 588 -10.91 -6.23 -13.93
CA VAL A 588 -10.33 -5.02 -13.33
C VAL A 588 -8.86 -4.96 -13.73
N TYR A 589 -8.60 -4.34 -14.88
CA TYR A 589 -7.24 -4.17 -15.40
C TYR A 589 -6.49 -3.01 -14.73
N ASN A 590 -7.22 -2.09 -14.07
CA ASN A 590 -6.68 -1.00 -13.27
C ASN A 590 -7.68 -0.64 -12.16
N ASP A 591 -7.18 -0.41 -10.96
CA ASP A 591 -7.90 -0.10 -9.73
C ASP A 591 -7.73 1.39 -9.35
N ILE A 592 -8.65 1.95 -8.56
CA ILE A 592 -8.56 3.32 -8.06
C ILE A 592 -7.47 3.38 -6.97
N LYS A 593 -6.66 4.44 -6.99
CA LYS A 593 -5.53 4.66 -6.08
C LYS A 593 -5.88 5.69 -4.99
N THR A 594 -5.02 5.75 -3.98
CA THR A 594 -5.16 6.67 -2.84
C THR A 594 -5.19 8.12 -3.30
N ILE A 595 -5.83 8.98 -2.51
CA ILE A 595 -5.80 10.44 -2.71
C ILE A 595 -4.72 11.11 -1.86
N ALA A 596 -4.04 10.39 -0.96
CA ALA A 596 -2.93 10.92 -0.18
C ALA A 596 -1.72 11.23 -1.08
N ASP A 597 -1.15 12.43 -0.92
CA ASP A 597 0.09 12.83 -1.59
C ASP A 597 1.35 12.69 -0.72
N HIS A 598 1.17 12.19 0.51
CA HIS A 598 2.19 11.99 1.53
C HIS A 598 1.98 10.63 2.22
N THR A 599 2.88 10.24 3.12
CA THR A 599 2.79 8.98 3.87
C THR A 599 2.99 9.20 5.35
N HIS A 600 2.31 8.42 6.18
CA HIS A 600 2.58 8.31 7.62
C HIS A 600 3.10 6.91 7.94
N ARG A 601 3.58 6.65 9.17
CA ARG A 601 3.69 5.28 9.65
C ARG A 601 2.32 4.61 9.54
N SER A 602 2.32 3.34 9.14
CA SER A 602 1.09 2.58 8.95
C SER A 602 0.25 2.49 10.24
N ALA A 603 -1.00 2.04 10.17
CA ALA A 603 -1.96 1.92 11.27
C ALA A 603 -2.78 3.19 11.63
N HIS A 604 -3.60 3.65 10.69
CA HIS A 604 -4.57 4.73 10.92
C HIS A 604 -5.90 4.17 11.42
N GLY A 605 -6.51 4.82 12.40
CA GLY A 605 -7.86 4.48 12.83
C GLY A 605 -8.72 5.73 13.01
N GLY A 606 -9.99 5.59 12.67
CA GLY A 606 -10.96 6.67 12.72
C GLY A 606 -10.77 7.64 11.55
N ALA A 607 -11.85 8.34 11.21
CA ALA A 607 -11.83 9.42 10.23
C ALA A 607 -13.03 10.32 10.47
N ARG A 608 -12.83 11.60 10.77
CA ARG A 608 -13.94 12.58 10.86
C ARG A 608 -13.60 13.84 10.08
N VAL A 609 -14.46 14.25 9.17
CA VAL A 609 -14.36 15.54 8.50
C VAL A 609 -14.98 16.59 9.40
N TYR A 610 -14.20 17.59 9.82
CA TYR A 610 -14.69 18.57 10.78
C TYR A 610 -15.69 19.53 10.14
N LEU A 611 -16.99 19.32 10.41
CA LEU A 611 -18.10 20.13 9.90
C LEU A 611 -18.95 20.76 11.02
N SER A 612 -18.39 20.85 12.24
CA SER A 612 -19.05 21.49 13.38
C SER A 612 -18.58 22.92 13.60
N ASP A 613 -19.08 23.58 14.64
CA ASP A 613 -18.99 25.02 14.86
C ASP A 613 -18.13 25.44 16.05
N ALA A 614 -17.51 24.51 16.79
CA ALA A 614 -16.65 24.85 17.91
C ALA A 614 -15.26 25.31 17.47
N PHE A 615 -14.62 24.59 16.53
CA PHE A 615 -13.25 24.87 16.09
C PHE A 615 -13.23 26.11 15.18
N PRO A 616 -12.08 26.79 15.04
CA PRO A 616 -11.92 27.86 14.07
C PRO A 616 -12.16 27.39 12.62
N GLU A 617 -12.58 28.31 11.76
CA GLU A 617 -12.88 28.05 10.35
C GLU A 617 -11.71 27.42 9.59
N SER A 618 -10.46 27.66 10.03
CA SER A 618 -9.25 27.04 9.46
C SER A 618 -9.22 25.51 9.56
N GLU A 619 -10.00 24.91 10.46
CA GLU A 619 -10.09 23.47 10.64
C GLU A 619 -11.31 22.86 9.92
N ARG A 620 -12.24 23.70 9.46
CA ARG A 620 -13.48 23.23 8.82
C ARG A 620 -13.17 22.57 7.48
N GLY A 621 -13.67 21.35 7.27
CA GLY A 621 -13.46 20.55 6.07
C GLY A 621 -12.15 19.74 6.04
N LYS A 622 -11.27 19.88 7.04
CA LYS A 622 -10.15 18.95 7.22
C LYS A 622 -10.66 17.60 7.71
N ILE A 623 -9.96 16.54 7.34
CA ILE A 623 -10.23 15.19 7.85
C ILE A 623 -9.22 14.86 8.96
N PHE A 624 -9.73 14.46 10.12
CA PHE A 624 -8.94 14.06 11.29
C PHE A 624 -8.96 12.54 11.44
N MET A 625 -7.83 11.98 11.85
CA MET A 625 -7.64 10.54 12.04
C MET A 625 -6.62 10.27 13.15
N ALA A 626 -6.79 9.17 13.89
CA ALA A 626 -5.78 8.71 14.82
C ALA A 626 -4.74 7.87 14.07
N ASN A 627 -3.50 7.89 14.55
CA ASN A 627 -2.43 7.02 14.10
C ASN A 627 -1.86 6.26 15.29
N ILE A 628 -1.94 4.94 15.22
CA ILE A 628 -1.56 4.02 16.30
C ILE A 628 -0.03 3.95 16.44
N HIS A 629 0.73 3.98 15.34
CA HIS A 629 2.19 3.87 15.38
C HIS A 629 2.92 5.22 15.52
N GLU A 630 2.24 6.33 15.27
CA GLU A 630 2.73 7.68 15.58
C GLU A 630 2.21 8.20 16.93
N HIS A 631 1.30 7.46 17.57
CA HIS A 631 0.68 7.81 18.85
C HIS A 631 0.08 9.21 18.87
N GLY A 632 -0.75 9.54 17.88
CA GLY A 632 -1.30 10.89 17.75
C GLY A 632 -2.58 10.98 16.92
N ILE A 633 -3.14 12.18 16.90
CA ILE A 633 -4.19 12.60 15.97
C ILE A 633 -3.52 13.46 14.89
N LEU A 634 -3.76 13.08 13.65
CA LEU A 634 -3.28 13.74 12.45
C LEU A 634 -4.47 14.35 11.70
N SER A 635 -4.20 15.31 10.84
CA SER A 635 -5.23 15.85 9.93
C SER A 635 -4.71 16.01 8.52
N ASP A 636 -5.59 15.82 7.53
CA ASP A 636 -5.33 16.13 6.13
C ASP A 636 -6.27 17.22 5.59
N ILE A 637 -5.77 17.99 4.63
CA ILE A 637 -6.50 19.00 3.89
C ILE A 637 -6.96 18.40 2.56
N LEU A 638 -8.28 18.31 2.38
CA LEU A 638 -8.90 17.82 1.15
C LEU A 638 -8.94 18.93 0.08
N THR A 639 -8.09 18.84 -0.93
CA THR A 639 -8.07 19.79 -2.06
C THR A 639 -8.77 19.18 -3.29
N PRO A 640 -9.82 19.80 -3.85
CA PRO A 640 -10.45 19.30 -5.07
C PRO A 640 -9.46 19.17 -6.23
N LYS A 641 -9.49 18.04 -6.95
CA LYS A 641 -8.64 17.76 -8.11
C LYS A 641 -9.38 16.83 -9.08
N GLY A 642 -9.68 17.31 -10.28
CA GLY A 642 -10.47 16.53 -11.24
C GLY A 642 -11.85 16.19 -10.66
N SER A 643 -12.21 14.90 -10.69
CA SER A 643 -13.48 14.38 -10.16
C SER A 643 -13.50 14.08 -8.66
N GLY A 644 -12.34 14.18 -7.99
CA GLY A 644 -12.18 13.85 -6.57
C GLY A 644 -11.24 14.82 -5.86
N PHE A 645 -10.29 14.29 -5.08
CA PHE A 645 -9.45 15.08 -4.18
C PHE A 645 -7.97 14.70 -4.26
N SER A 646 -7.13 15.61 -3.76
CA SER A 646 -5.77 15.36 -3.28
C SER A 646 -5.77 15.68 -1.78
N GLY A 647 -5.44 14.69 -0.96
CA GLY A 647 -5.30 14.85 0.48
C GLY A 647 -3.87 15.23 0.83
N LYS A 648 -3.70 16.48 1.28
CA LYS A 648 -2.41 17.03 1.71
C LYS A 648 -2.25 16.90 3.20
N HIS A 649 -1.04 16.61 3.67
CA HIS A 649 -0.76 16.64 5.10
C HIS A 649 -1.12 18.01 5.68
N GLY A 650 -1.89 17.99 6.78
CA GLY A 650 -2.27 19.16 7.54
C GLY A 650 -1.39 19.35 8.77
N ASP A 651 -1.89 18.94 9.93
CA ASP A 651 -1.26 19.11 11.23
C ASP A 651 -1.02 17.75 11.89
N ASP A 652 0.11 17.60 12.58
CA ASP A 652 0.28 16.65 13.69
C ASP A 652 -0.49 17.20 14.90
N PHE A 653 -1.81 17.15 14.81
CA PHE A 653 -2.74 17.94 15.61
C PHE A 653 -2.61 17.70 17.12
N MET A 654 -2.40 16.44 17.52
CA MET A 654 -2.13 16.04 18.91
C MET A 654 -1.17 14.85 18.93
N MET A 655 -0.11 14.93 19.73
CA MET A 655 0.82 13.83 20.01
C MET A 655 0.66 13.38 21.46
N ALA A 656 0.42 12.08 21.66
CA ALA A 656 0.22 11.50 22.99
C ALA A 656 1.51 11.42 23.80
N ASN A 657 2.68 11.43 23.12
CA ASN A 657 4.00 11.30 23.74
C ASN A 657 4.13 10.05 24.64
N ASN A 658 3.37 9.00 24.33
CA ASN A 658 3.40 7.74 25.04
C ASN A 658 3.09 6.59 24.07
N ALA A 659 3.96 5.59 24.03
CA ALA A 659 3.86 4.51 23.07
C ALA A 659 2.81 3.44 23.42
N GLN A 660 2.09 3.57 24.54
CA GLN A 660 0.93 2.74 24.87
C GLN A 660 -0.39 3.40 24.45
N TRP A 661 -0.36 4.63 23.91
CA TRP A 661 -1.56 5.26 23.35
C TRP A 661 -1.93 4.60 22.02
N VAL A 662 -3.15 4.06 21.96
CA VAL A 662 -3.70 3.32 20.81
C VAL A 662 -5.01 3.97 20.41
N GLY A 663 -4.90 5.05 19.64
CA GLY A 663 -6.05 5.75 19.09
C GLY A 663 -6.56 5.10 17.83
N PHE A 664 -7.86 4.78 17.76
CA PHE A 664 -8.40 4.17 16.54
C PHE A 664 -9.86 4.51 16.18
N SER A 665 -10.67 5.14 17.05
CA SER A 665 -12.03 5.59 16.72
C SER A 665 -12.24 7.04 17.15
N MET A 666 -13.07 7.78 16.41
CA MET A 666 -13.27 9.22 16.61
C MET A 666 -14.69 9.65 16.29
N GLU A 667 -15.20 10.63 17.04
CA GLU A 667 -16.52 11.25 16.79
C GLU A 667 -16.52 12.75 17.07
N ILE A 668 -17.48 13.47 16.48
CA ILE A 668 -17.75 14.88 16.78
C ILE A 668 -19.01 14.97 17.64
N GLY A 669 -18.89 15.59 18.81
CA GLY A 669 -19.97 15.73 19.79
C GLY A 669 -20.95 16.89 19.52
N PRO A 670 -22.06 16.95 20.28
CA PRO A 670 -23.11 17.97 20.14
C PRO A 670 -22.61 19.41 20.38
N GLU A 671 -21.62 19.58 21.25
CA GLU A 671 -20.97 20.87 21.51
C GLU A 671 -19.95 21.27 20.43
N GLY A 672 -19.63 20.35 19.51
CA GLY A 672 -18.68 20.54 18.43
C GLY A 672 -17.25 20.13 18.76
N GLY A 673 -17.02 19.50 19.91
CA GLY A 673 -15.74 18.90 20.28
C GLY A 673 -15.42 17.64 19.49
N MET A 674 -14.13 17.35 19.35
CA MET A 674 -13.65 16.10 18.75
C MET A 674 -13.26 15.14 19.86
N TYR A 675 -13.72 13.91 19.76
CA TYR A 675 -13.48 12.86 20.73
C TYR A 675 -12.68 11.74 20.06
N VAL A 676 -11.66 11.25 20.74
CA VAL A 676 -10.84 10.12 20.30
C VAL A 676 -10.85 9.05 21.38
N LEU A 677 -10.98 7.81 20.94
CA LEU A 677 -10.87 6.63 21.78
C LEU A 677 -9.41 6.21 21.83
N ASP A 678 -8.88 5.97 23.03
CA ASP A 678 -7.59 5.32 23.31
C ASP A 678 -7.83 3.96 24.00
N TRP A 679 -7.51 2.86 23.32
CA TRP A 679 -7.60 1.51 23.90
C TRP A 679 -6.59 1.32 25.03
N HIS A 680 -5.48 2.05 24.97
CA HIS A 680 -4.36 2.04 25.90
C HIS A 680 -3.78 0.64 26.21
N ASP A 681 -2.91 0.12 25.33
CA ASP A 681 -2.27 -1.19 25.50
C ASP A 681 -0.82 -1.19 24.99
N ALA A 682 0.00 -2.08 25.55
CA ALA A 682 1.44 -2.18 25.29
C ALA A 682 1.77 -3.14 24.13
N ASP A 683 0.85 -4.02 23.73
CA ASP A 683 1.05 -4.96 22.61
C ASP A 683 0.32 -4.51 21.33
N ILE A 684 0.80 -3.42 20.75
CA ILE A 684 0.19 -2.78 19.59
C ILE A 684 0.11 -3.72 18.39
N CYS A 685 -1.11 -3.98 17.91
CA CYS A 685 -1.42 -4.90 16.82
C CYS A 685 -0.88 -6.35 17.06
N GLY A 686 -0.48 -6.67 18.28
CA GLY A 686 0.04 -7.97 18.71
C GLY A 686 -1.04 -8.92 19.24
N SER A 687 -0.66 -10.19 19.47
CA SER A 687 -1.62 -11.24 19.83
C SER A 687 -2.11 -11.18 21.27
N ASP A 688 -1.44 -10.40 22.11
CA ASP A 688 -1.67 -10.37 23.53
C ASP A 688 -2.46 -9.11 23.88
N VAL A 689 -3.38 -9.22 24.85
CA VAL A 689 -3.93 -8.06 25.55
C VAL A 689 -3.17 -7.99 26.86
N LEU A 690 -2.33 -6.97 27.03
CA LEU A 690 -1.49 -6.86 28.25
C LEU A 690 -2.20 -6.08 29.34
N ASN A 691 -3.05 -5.12 28.96
CA ASN A 691 -3.83 -4.30 29.87
C ASN A 691 -5.33 -4.40 29.54
N SER A 692 -6.01 -5.43 30.06
CA SER A 692 -7.44 -5.66 29.78
C SER A 692 -8.39 -4.71 30.52
N GLU A 693 -7.90 -3.99 31.52
CA GLU A 693 -8.70 -3.12 32.39
C GLU A 693 -8.52 -1.62 32.09
N THR A 694 -7.99 -1.28 30.91
CA THR A 694 -7.68 0.10 30.50
C THR A 694 -8.54 0.53 29.34
N GLY A 695 -8.79 1.84 29.22
CA GLY A 695 -9.55 2.38 28.11
C GLY A 695 -10.05 3.79 28.38
N ARG A 696 -9.85 4.69 27.42
CA ARG A 696 -10.10 6.13 27.61
C ARG A 696 -10.79 6.75 26.41
N ILE A 697 -11.50 7.84 26.67
CA ILE A 697 -11.96 8.78 25.66
C ILE A 697 -11.36 10.13 25.99
N PHE A 698 -10.58 10.69 25.07
CA PHE A 698 -10.07 12.05 25.16
C PHE A 698 -10.96 13.00 24.37
N ARG A 699 -11.24 14.15 24.96
CA ARG A 699 -11.98 15.25 24.35
C ARG A 699 -11.02 16.36 23.98
N ILE A 700 -11.12 16.84 22.75
CA ILE A 700 -10.34 17.92 22.20
C ILE A 700 -11.27 19.09 21.88
N MET A 701 -10.94 20.24 22.46
CA MET A 701 -11.67 21.49 22.31
C MET A 701 -10.71 22.66 22.06
N PRO A 702 -11.12 23.69 21.31
CA PRO A 702 -10.41 24.96 21.35
C PRO A 702 -10.54 25.56 22.75
N LYS A 703 -9.53 26.30 23.18
CA LYS A 703 -9.57 27.07 24.45
C LYS A 703 -10.71 28.09 24.46
N VAL A 704 -11.12 28.55 23.27
CA VAL A 704 -12.30 29.41 23.05
C VAL A 704 -13.17 28.76 21.98
N SER A 705 -14.37 28.31 22.37
CA SER A 705 -15.32 27.70 21.44
C SER A 705 -16.04 28.77 20.60
N ASN A 706 -16.14 28.54 19.29
CA ASN A 706 -16.95 29.35 18.37
C ASN A 706 -18.42 28.89 18.31
N ALA A 707 -18.77 27.80 18.99
CA ALA A 707 -20.10 27.22 18.91
C ALA A 707 -21.14 28.14 19.56
N GLU A 708 -22.25 28.37 18.85
CA GLU A 708 -23.35 29.16 19.40
C GLU A 708 -24.16 28.32 20.39
N ASN A 709 -24.37 28.84 21.60
CA ASN A 709 -25.22 28.20 22.61
C ASN A 709 -26.68 28.66 22.48
N TRP A 710 -27.37 28.17 21.44
CA TRP A 710 -28.79 28.45 21.22
C TRP A 710 -29.69 27.60 22.13
N LYS A 711 -30.88 28.11 22.43
CA LYS A 711 -31.84 27.44 23.33
C LYS A 711 -32.22 26.06 22.79
N GLY A 712 -31.92 25.02 23.56
CA GLY A 712 -32.23 23.63 23.24
C GLY A 712 -31.15 22.90 22.45
N ARG A 713 -29.93 23.44 22.37
CA ARG A 713 -28.77 22.78 21.74
C ARG A 713 -28.50 21.38 22.29
N TYR A 714 -28.62 21.24 23.61
CA TYR A 714 -28.34 20.00 24.34
C TYR A 714 -29.62 19.28 24.78
N ASP A 715 -30.80 19.71 24.30
CA ASP A 715 -32.05 19.03 24.59
C ASP A 715 -32.17 17.74 23.77
N ASP A 716 -33.05 16.85 24.21
CA ASP A 716 -33.44 15.65 23.46
C ASP A 716 -34.08 16.02 22.11
N LEU A 717 -33.31 15.86 21.03
CA LEU A 717 -33.75 16.20 19.68
C LEU A 717 -34.96 15.37 19.25
N ALA A 718 -35.13 14.15 19.78
CA ALA A 718 -36.26 13.29 19.46
C ALA A 718 -37.59 13.85 19.99
N LYS A 719 -37.59 14.84 20.88
CA LYS A 719 -38.78 15.56 21.35
C LYS A 719 -39.13 16.80 20.53
N MET A 720 -38.23 17.25 19.63
CA MET A 720 -38.51 18.39 18.76
C MET A 720 -39.60 18.05 17.73
N SER A 721 -40.34 19.07 17.29
CA SER A 721 -41.30 18.92 16.19
C SER A 721 -40.57 18.68 14.87
N ASP A 722 -41.26 18.07 13.89
CA ASP A 722 -40.67 17.84 12.55
C ASP A 722 -40.19 19.14 11.90
N VAL A 723 -40.90 20.27 12.10
CA VAL A 723 -40.52 21.58 11.57
C VAL A 723 -39.24 22.10 12.25
N ALA A 724 -39.09 21.90 13.56
CA ALA A 724 -37.86 22.28 14.27
C ALA A 724 -36.67 21.45 13.79
N LEU A 725 -36.85 20.14 13.61
CA LEU A 725 -35.83 19.25 13.04
C LEU A 725 -35.48 19.62 11.58
N ALA A 726 -36.47 20.01 10.77
CA ALA A 726 -36.24 20.52 9.42
C ALA A 726 -35.38 21.81 9.42
N ASN A 727 -35.59 22.71 10.39
CA ASN A 727 -34.75 23.91 10.54
C ASN A 727 -33.29 23.58 10.90
N LEU A 728 -33.01 22.44 11.57
CA LEU A 728 -31.64 22.04 11.89
C LEU A 728 -30.79 21.69 10.66
N GLN A 729 -31.39 21.55 9.47
CA GLN A 729 -30.61 21.38 8.22
C GLN A 729 -29.76 22.61 7.88
N THR A 730 -30.10 23.80 8.40
CA THR A 730 -29.27 25.02 8.30
C THR A 730 -28.41 25.27 9.54
N SER A 731 -28.26 24.30 10.45
CA SER A 731 -27.36 24.41 11.59
C SER A 731 -25.89 24.49 11.14
N LYS A 732 -25.09 25.30 11.83
CA LYS A 732 -23.63 25.35 11.63
C LYS A 732 -22.93 24.06 12.09
N SER A 733 -23.57 23.32 12.99
CA SER A 733 -23.13 22.03 13.50
C SER A 733 -23.75 20.88 12.71
N GLU A 734 -22.91 20.14 11.98
CA GLU A 734 -23.36 18.97 11.20
C GLU A 734 -23.94 17.86 12.07
N TRP A 735 -23.50 17.73 13.34
CA TRP A 735 -24.05 16.75 14.28
C TRP A 735 -25.58 16.89 14.40
N HIS A 736 -26.06 18.12 14.61
CA HIS A 736 -27.48 18.43 14.73
C HIS A 736 -28.24 18.13 13.44
N ALA A 737 -27.67 18.49 12.28
CA ALA A 737 -28.28 18.24 10.99
C ALA A 737 -28.41 16.73 10.70
N ARG A 738 -27.37 15.95 11.02
CA ARG A 738 -27.34 14.48 10.87
C ARG A 738 -28.35 13.80 11.80
N ARG A 739 -28.34 14.11 13.11
CA ARG A 739 -29.32 13.55 14.06
C ARG A 739 -30.75 13.90 13.66
N ALA A 740 -31.01 15.15 13.26
CA ALA A 740 -32.31 15.55 12.76
C ALA A 740 -32.76 14.72 11.54
N ARG A 741 -31.87 14.46 10.56
CA ARG A 741 -32.20 13.60 9.40
C ARG A 741 -32.57 12.18 9.81
N ILE A 742 -31.85 11.57 10.76
CA ILE A 742 -32.13 10.22 11.26
C ILE A 742 -33.51 10.16 11.92
N ILE A 743 -33.83 11.13 12.78
CA ILE A 743 -35.14 11.22 13.45
C ILE A 743 -36.26 11.40 12.42
N LEU A 744 -36.08 12.35 11.48
CA LEU A 744 -37.05 12.62 10.41
C LEU A 744 -37.30 11.37 9.54
N GLN A 745 -36.24 10.64 9.19
CA GLN A 745 -36.34 9.39 8.42
C GLN A 745 -37.12 8.32 9.19
N ASN A 746 -36.83 8.13 10.49
CA ASN A 746 -37.57 7.17 11.33
C ASN A 746 -39.07 7.52 11.39
N ARG A 747 -39.40 8.79 11.66
CA ARG A 747 -40.79 9.27 11.73
C ARG A 747 -41.52 9.08 10.39
N ALA A 748 -40.89 9.47 9.28
CA ALA A 748 -41.44 9.27 7.94
C ALA A 748 -41.63 7.78 7.61
N GLY A 749 -40.68 6.91 8.01
CA GLY A 749 -40.77 5.45 7.83
C GLY A 749 -41.92 4.81 8.60
N LYS A 750 -42.35 5.43 9.71
CA LYS A 750 -43.54 5.03 10.49
C LYS A 750 -44.85 5.66 9.98
N GLY A 751 -44.79 6.46 8.91
CA GLY A 751 -45.94 7.16 8.34
C GLY A 751 -46.35 8.44 9.08
N ALA A 752 -45.54 8.93 10.03
CA ALA A 752 -45.77 10.17 10.75
C ALA A 752 -44.83 11.26 10.21
N PHE A 753 -45.35 12.21 9.40
CA PHE A 753 -44.55 13.35 8.96
C PHE A 753 -45.40 14.57 8.65
N SER A 754 -45.04 15.73 9.21
CA SER A 754 -45.73 17.01 8.98
C SER A 754 -45.53 17.55 7.55
N LYS A 755 -46.62 17.95 6.90
CA LYS A 755 -46.57 18.65 5.59
C LYS A 755 -45.85 19.99 5.68
N GLU A 756 -45.97 20.67 6.81
CA GLU A 756 -45.29 21.94 7.10
C GLU A 756 -43.77 21.74 7.16
N ALA A 757 -43.31 20.61 7.71
CA ALA A 757 -41.89 20.26 7.71
C ALA A 757 -41.37 19.97 6.31
N HIS A 758 -42.14 19.27 5.46
CA HIS A 758 -41.79 19.09 4.04
C HIS A 758 -41.69 20.44 3.33
N GLN A 759 -42.67 21.32 3.52
CA GLN A 759 -42.64 22.65 2.91
C GLN A 759 -41.41 23.46 3.38
N LYS A 760 -41.03 23.35 4.66
CA LYS A 760 -39.83 23.99 5.19
C LYS A 760 -38.56 23.46 4.51
N LEU A 761 -38.43 22.14 4.33
CA LEU A 761 -37.30 21.55 3.64
C LEU A 761 -37.25 21.97 2.16
N VAL A 762 -38.40 22.00 1.47
CA VAL A 762 -38.51 22.52 0.09
C VAL A 762 -38.06 23.99 0.02
N ASP A 763 -38.47 24.81 0.98
CA ASP A 763 -38.06 26.21 1.04
C ASP A 763 -36.55 26.36 1.19
N ILE A 764 -35.90 25.57 2.06
CA ILE A 764 -34.43 25.58 2.21
C ILE A 764 -33.78 25.14 0.88
N TYR A 765 -34.23 24.03 0.30
CA TYR A 765 -33.67 23.49 -0.95
C TYR A 765 -33.75 24.49 -2.13
N LEU A 766 -34.86 25.20 -2.28
CA LEU A 766 -35.09 26.10 -3.41
C LEU A 766 -34.59 27.53 -3.18
N LYS A 767 -34.61 28.05 -1.94
CA LYS A 767 -34.42 29.48 -1.66
C LYS A 767 -33.14 29.82 -0.92
N ASP A 768 -32.49 28.87 -0.24
CA ASP A 768 -31.29 29.17 0.54
C ASP A 768 -30.10 29.53 -0.38
N GLY A 769 -29.26 30.48 0.06
CA GLY A 769 -28.08 30.92 -0.69
C GLY A 769 -26.90 29.96 -0.57
N ASN A 770 -26.85 29.14 0.48
CA ASN A 770 -25.77 28.20 0.75
C ASN A 770 -26.08 26.82 0.13
N ALA A 771 -25.26 26.41 -0.83
CA ALA A 771 -25.40 25.13 -1.52
C ALA A 771 -25.35 23.91 -0.58
N ASP A 772 -24.59 23.97 0.52
CA ASP A 772 -24.48 22.86 1.48
C ASP A 772 -25.81 22.68 2.23
N TYR A 773 -26.46 23.78 2.61
CA TYR A 773 -27.77 23.73 3.25
C TYR A 773 -28.85 23.22 2.28
N ARG A 774 -28.77 23.62 1.01
CA ARG A 774 -29.65 23.09 -0.05
C ARG A 774 -29.46 21.58 -0.21
N LEU A 775 -28.22 21.08 -0.20
CA LEU A 775 -27.92 19.64 -0.25
C LEU A 775 -28.47 18.90 0.97
N ARG A 776 -28.25 19.41 2.19
CA ARG A 776 -28.82 18.83 3.42
C ARG A 776 -30.33 18.76 3.38
N ALA A 777 -30.99 19.80 2.88
CA ALA A 777 -32.44 19.81 2.68
C ALA A 777 -32.87 18.82 1.60
N MET A 778 -32.15 18.70 0.48
CA MET A 778 -32.40 17.69 -0.55
C MET A 778 -32.30 16.26 0.03
N TRP A 779 -31.28 15.98 0.84
CA TRP A 779 -31.12 14.70 1.53
C TRP A 779 -32.24 14.44 2.53
N ALA A 780 -32.61 15.44 3.33
CA ALA A 780 -33.74 15.35 4.25
C ALA A 780 -35.07 15.08 3.52
N LEU A 781 -35.28 15.71 2.35
CA LEU A 781 -36.43 15.43 1.49
C LEU A 781 -36.38 14.00 0.95
N GLN A 782 -35.22 13.52 0.50
CA GLN A 782 -35.07 12.13 0.02
C GLN A 782 -35.46 11.12 1.11
N VAL A 783 -34.90 11.23 2.32
CA VAL A 783 -35.13 10.25 3.40
C VAL A 783 -36.55 10.32 3.98
N THR A 784 -37.27 11.41 3.73
CA THR A 784 -38.67 11.61 4.13
C THR A 784 -39.66 11.43 2.98
N ASN A 785 -39.23 10.89 1.84
CA ASN A 785 -40.03 10.69 0.62
C ASN A 785 -40.67 11.98 0.05
N GLY A 786 -40.03 13.13 0.25
CA GLY A 786 -40.43 14.44 -0.28
C GLY A 786 -39.89 14.77 -1.67
N LEU A 787 -39.03 13.94 -2.25
CA LEU A 787 -38.56 14.06 -3.64
C LEU A 787 -39.18 12.96 -4.51
N ASP A 788 -39.95 13.36 -5.50
CA ASP A 788 -40.40 12.46 -6.57
C ASP A 788 -39.47 12.53 -7.79
N VAL A 789 -39.74 11.67 -8.78
CA VAL A 789 -38.95 11.61 -10.02
C VAL A 789 -39.00 12.94 -10.78
N THR A 790 -40.08 13.70 -10.71
CA THR A 790 -40.22 15.00 -11.38
C THR A 790 -39.32 16.04 -10.72
N ALA A 791 -39.32 16.13 -9.40
CA ALA A 791 -38.44 17.02 -8.63
C ALA A 791 -36.96 16.68 -8.86
N LEU A 792 -36.59 15.39 -8.81
CA LEU A 792 -35.22 14.94 -9.10
C LEU A 792 -34.82 15.24 -10.55
N SER A 793 -35.73 15.06 -11.50
CA SER A 793 -35.49 15.39 -12.91
C SER A 793 -35.29 16.89 -13.15
N GLY A 794 -35.91 17.75 -12.33
CA GLY A 794 -35.64 19.19 -12.31
C GLY A 794 -34.29 19.53 -11.65
N ALA A 795 -33.90 18.79 -10.62
CA ALA A 795 -32.61 18.95 -9.95
C ALA A 795 -31.40 18.67 -10.86
N LEU A 796 -31.58 17.88 -11.92
CA LEU A 796 -30.58 17.68 -12.99
C LEU A 796 -30.24 18.96 -13.77
N GLU A 797 -31.01 20.04 -13.61
CA GLU A 797 -30.80 21.33 -14.26
C GLU A 797 -30.27 22.40 -13.28
N ASP A 798 -29.98 22.02 -12.03
CA ASP A 798 -29.48 22.95 -11.02
C ASP A 798 -28.14 23.57 -11.40
N LYS A 799 -27.87 24.79 -10.94
CA LYS A 799 -26.57 25.46 -11.14
C LYS A 799 -25.44 24.76 -10.40
N ASP A 800 -25.71 24.16 -9.25
CA ASP A 800 -24.71 23.47 -8.43
C ASP A 800 -24.48 22.03 -8.93
N ALA A 801 -23.21 21.70 -9.21
CA ALA A 801 -22.85 20.40 -9.73
C ALA A 801 -23.11 19.24 -8.75
N TYR A 802 -23.02 19.48 -7.44
CA TYR A 802 -23.26 18.44 -6.44
C TYR A 802 -24.74 18.14 -6.27
N ILE A 803 -25.63 19.13 -6.46
CA ILE A 803 -27.08 18.88 -6.51
C ILE A 803 -27.43 18.00 -7.72
N ARG A 804 -26.87 18.32 -8.90
CA ARG A 804 -27.04 17.48 -10.11
C ARG A 804 -26.50 16.06 -9.88
N ALA A 805 -25.33 15.93 -9.25
CA ALA A 805 -24.71 14.65 -8.91
C ALA A 805 -25.59 13.80 -7.97
N TRP A 806 -26.07 14.38 -6.87
CA TRP A 806 -26.98 13.68 -5.95
C TRP A 806 -28.32 13.30 -6.61
N ALA A 807 -28.84 14.13 -7.52
CA ALA A 807 -30.02 13.80 -8.29
C ALA A 807 -29.81 12.55 -9.17
N ILE A 808 -28.64 12.42 -9.81
CA ILE A 808 -28.25 11.20 -10.55
C ILE A 808 -28.24 9.98 -9.61
N GLN A 809 -27.62 10.10 -8.43
CA GLN A 809 -27.56 9.00 -7.47
C GLN A 809 -28.95 8.54 -7.01
N PHE A 810 -29.86 9.47 -6.67
CA PHE A 810 -31.21 9.14 -6.23
C PHE A 810 -32.09 8.56 -7.35
N LEU A 811 -31.98 9.09 -8.58
CA LEU A 811 -32.68 8.53 -9.75
C LEU A 811 -32.23 7.10 -10.09
N CYS A 812 -31.03 6.71 -9.67
CA CYS A 812 -30.47 5.36 -9.87
C CYS A 812 -30.59 4.44 -8.64
N GLU A 813 -31.21 4.88 -7.54
CA GLU A 813 -31.26 4.09 -6.30
C GLU A 813 -32.00 2.75 -6.50
N THR A 814 -33.05 2.73 -7.34
CA THR A 814 -33.86 1.53 -7.66
C THR A 814 -33.26 0.65 -8.77
N ASN A 815 -32.10 1.03 -9.30
CA ASN A 815 -31.44 0.40 -10.46
C ASN A 815 -32.25 0.42 -11.77
N LYS A 816 -33.32 1.22 -11.86
CA LYS A 816 -34.26 1.24 -13.00
C LYS A 816 -34.70 2.67 -13.36
N PRO A 817 -33.78 3.57 -13.78
CA PRO A 817 -34.18 4.89 -14.22
C PRO A 817 -35.08 4.83 -15.47
N SER A 818 -36.02 5.76 -15.57
CA SER A 818 -36.96 5.85 -16.71
C SER A 818 -36.23 6.26 -18.00
N GLN A 819 -36.82 5.97 -19.17
CA GLN A 819 -36.25 6.39 -20.45
C GLN A 819 -36.06 7.91 -20.57
N GLU A 820 -36.97 8.69 -19.98
CA GLU A 820 -36.84 10.15 -19.90
C GLU A 820 -35.62 10.57 -19.06
N THR A 821 -35.41 9.90 -17.92
CA THR A 821 -34.23 10.10 -17.07
C THR A 821 -32.95 9.77 -17.83
N VAL A 822 -32.92 8.64 -18.53
CA VAL A 822 -31.78 8.22 -19.36
C VAL A 822 -31.48 9.27 -20.44
N ALA A 823 -32.50 9.84 -21.09
CA ALA A 823 -32.30 10.89 -22.09
C ALA A 823 -31.64 12.15 -21.49
N LYS A 824 -32.02 12.53 -20.26
CA LYS A 824 -31.36 13.62 -19.52
C LYS A 824 -29.92 13.27 -19.15
N PHE A 825 -29.65 12.04 -18.73
CA PHE A 825 -28.28 11.58 -18.44
C PHE A 825 -27.38 11.60 -19.69
N VAL A 826 -27.91 11.23 -20.85
CA VAL A 826 -27.18 11.34 -22.13
C VAL A 826 -26.82 12.79 -22.43
N LYS A 827 -27.75 13.73 -22.21
CA LYS A 827 -27.49 15.17 -22.37
C LYS A 827 -26.40 15.66 -21.41
N LEU A 828 -26.50 15.31 -20.12
CA LEU A 828 -25.48 15.68 -19.13
C LEU A 828 -24.11 15.06 -19.43
N ALA A 829 -24.07 13.80 -19.83
CA ALA A 829 -22.83 13.12 -20.22
C ALA A 829 -22.12 13.83 -21.37
N LYS A 830 -22.89 14.45 -22.27
CA LYS A 830 -22.37 15.20 -23.41
C LYS A 830 -21.94 16.61 -23.05
N ASP A 831 -22.80 17.33 -22.34
CA ASP A 831 -22.74 18.80 -22.25
C ASP A 831 -22.26 19.32 -20.88
N ASP A 832 -22.31 18.51 -19.79
CA ASP A 832 -22.00 19.00 -18.44
C ASP A 832 -20.49 19.24 -18.25
N PRO A 833 -20.07 20.47 -17.86
CA PRO A 833 -18.65 20.78 -17.71
C PRO A 833 -18.04 20.16 -16.44
N SER A 834 -18.85 19.77 -15.45
CA SER A 834 -18.35 19.32 -14.15
C SER A 834 -17.83 17.88 -14.19
N PRO A 835 -16.57 17.62 -13.80
CA PRO A 835 -16.08 16.25 -13.66
C PRO A 835 -16.80 15.49 -12.55
N VAL A 836 -17.37 16.16 -11.54
CA VAL A 836 -18.17 15.52 -10.49
C VAL A 836 -19.46 14.93 -11.07
N VAL A 837 -20.16 15.67 -11.95
CA VAL A 837 -21.39 15.18 -12.60
C VAL A 837 -21.05 13.99 -13.51
N ARG A 838 -19.97 14.09 -14.29
CA ARG A 838 -19.50 12.99 -15.16
C ARG A 838 -19.09 11.76 -14.35
N LEU A 839 -18.48 11.92 -13.18
CA LEU A 839 -18.17 10.81 -12.26
C LEU A 839 -19.43 10.11 -11.77
N TYR A 840 -20.46 10.86 -11.37
CA TYR A 840 -21.73 10.27 -10.93
C TYR A 840 -22.47 9.58 -12.07
N LEU A 841 -22.40 10.10 -13.30
CA LEU A 841 -22.91 9.39 -14.49
C LEU A 841 -22.12 8.09 -14.77
N ALA A 842 -20.79 8.12 -14.62
CA ALA A 842 -19.96 6.93 -14.77
C ALA A 842 -20.27 5.86 -13.71
N SER A 843 -20.49 6.27 -12.46
CA SER A 843 -20.97 5.40 -11.36
C SER A 843 -22.38 4.85 -11.66
N ALA A 844 -23.29 5.70 -12.13
CA ALA A 844 -24.67 5.33 -12.47
C ALA A 844 -24.74 4.23 -13.54
N LEU A 845 -23.78 4.14 -14.46
CA LEU A 845 -23.72 3.03 -15.43
C LEU A 845 -23.83 1.66 -14.76
N GLN A 846 -23.26 1.46 -13.57
CA GLN A 846 -23.32 0.19 -12.85
C GLN A 846 -24.69 -0.09 -12.22
N ARG A 847 -25.52 0.94 -12.03
CA ARG A 847 -26.86 0.90 -11.44
C ARG A 847 -27.98 1.03 -12.48
N MET A 848 -27.73 0.58 -13.71
CA MET A 848 -28.67 0.69 -14.83
C MET A 848 -28.71 -0.60 -15.65
N ASP A 849 -29.80 -0.81 -16.38
CA ASP A 849 -29.88 -1.92 -17.33
C ASP A 849 -28.83 -1.76 -18.44
N GLN A 850 -28.20 -2.87 -18.84
CA GLN A 850 -27.09 -2.86 -19.80
C GLN A 850 -27.44 -2.16 -21.13
N SER A 851 -28.69 -2.25 -21.59
CA SER A 851 -29.15 -1.59 -22.82
C SER A 851 -29.15 -0.06 -22.74
N GLN A 852 -29.31 0.52 -21.55
CA GLN A 852 -29.40 1.96 -21.33
C GLN A 852 -28.02 2.65 -21.21
N ARG A 853 -26.96 1.87 -20.97
CA ARG A 853 -25.62 2.38 -20.66
C ARG A 853 -24.87 2.97 -21.86
N TRP A 854 -25.13 2.46 -23.06
CA TRP A 854 -24.33 2.74 -24.26
C TRP A 854 -24.20 4.23 -24.58
N SER A 855 -25.33 4.93 -24.75
CA SER A 855 -25.32 6.34 -25.17
C SER A 855 -24.69 7.24 -24.12
N ILE A 856 -24.82 6.91 -22.82
CA ILE A 856 -24.17 7.66 -21.74
C ILE A 856 -22.66 7.46 -21.83
N ALA A 857 -22.20 6.21 -21.91
CA ALA A 857 -20.78 5.88 -22.01
C ALA A 857 -20.11 6.49 -23.26
N GLU A 858 -20.77 6.46 -24.42
CA GLU A 858 -20.26 7.07 -25.66
C GLU A 858 -20.00 8.57 -25.50
N ASN A 859 -20.89 9.29 -24.82
CA ASN A 859 -20.71 10.72 -24.57
C ASN A 859 -19.66 11.00 -23.49
N LEU A 860 -19.59 10.18 -22.43
CA LEU A 860 -18.52 10.30 -21.42
C LEU A 860 -17.13 10.08 -22.04
N LEU A 861 -16.98 9.10 -22.94
CA LEU A 861 -15.72 8.81 -23.63
C LEU A 861 -15.31 9.91 -24.62
N ALA A 862 -16.17 10.88 -24.94
CA ALA A 862 -15.85 11.99 -25.83
C ALA A 862 -15.06 13.13 -25.15
N HIS A 863 -14.93 13.10 -23.82
CA HIS A 863 -14.22 14.11 -23.01
C HIS A 863 -12.75 13.76 -22.85
N GLN A 864 -11.89 14.37 -23.68
CA GLN A 864 -10.43 14.14 -23.61
C GLN A 864 -9.82 14.54 -22.27
N MET A 865 -10.37 15.57 -21.61
CA MET A 865 -9.86 16.06 -20.32
C MET A 865 -10.00 15.04 -19.19
N ASP A 866 -10.86 14.03 -19.36
CA ASP A 866 -11.05 12.98 -18.37
C ASP A 866 -10.00 11.86 -18.51
N ALA A 867 -9.19 11.86 -19.57
CA ALA A 867 -8.22 10.78 -19.83
C ALA A 867 -7.23 10.57 -18.68
N ASP A 868 -6.82 11.67 -18.02
CA ASP A 868 -5.87 11.67 -16.89
C ASP A 868 -6.58 11.82 -15.52
N ASP A 869 -7.92 11.82 -15.49
CA ASP A 869 -8.66 11.86 -14.24
C ASP A 869 -8.46 10.55 -13.45
N HIS A 870 -8.33 10.66 -12.13
CA HIS A 870 -7.98 9.52 -11.29
C HIS A 870 -9.14 8.53 -11.10
N ASN A 871 -10.41 8.92 -11.33
CA ASN A 871 -11.58 8.05 -11.18
C ASN A 871 -12.32 7.78 -12.49
N ILE A 872 -12.64 8.81 -13.27
CA ILE A 872 -13.63 8.75 -14.37
C ILE A 872 -13.31 7.63 -15.38
N PRO A 873 -12.09 7.51 -15.95
CA PRO A 873 -11.77 6.44 -16.89
C PRO A 873 -12.01 5.04 -16.33
N LYS A 874 -11.72 4.83 -15.04
CA LYS A 874 -11.89 3.55 -14.35
C LYS A 874 -13.36 3.27 -14.09
N MET A 875 -14.11 4.27 -13.63
CA MET A 875 -15.55 4.15 -13.38
C MET A 875 -16.34 3.90 -14.67
N ILE A 876 -15.98 4.54 -15.78
CA ILE A 876 -16.55 4.24 -17.10
C ILE A 876 -16.27 2.77 -17.45
N TRP A 877 -15.02 2.33 -17.30
CA TRP A 877 -14.63 0.94 -17.56
C TRP A 877 -15.47 -0.06 -16.75
N TYR A 878 -15.59 0.13 -15.42
CA TYR A 878 -16.39 -0.75 -14.57
C TYR A 878 -17.87 -0.79 -14.99
N GLY A 879 -18.41 0.34 -15.46
CA GLY A 879 -19.77 0.44 -15.98
C GLY A 879 -20.00 -0.30 -17.31
N ILE A 880 -19.02 -0.31 -18.22
CA ILE A 880 -19.16 -0.84 -19.57
C ILE A 880 -18.54 -2.22 -19.80
N GLU A 881 -17.67 -2.71 -18.91
CA GLU A 881 -16.99 -3.99 -19.09
C GLU A 881 -17.95 -5.14 -19.46
N PRO A 882 -19.12 -5.31 -18.79
CA PRO A 882 -20.07 -6.36 -19.13
C PRO A 882 -20.64 -6.22 -20.57
N LEU A 883 -20.72 -4.99 -21.08
CA LEU A 883 -21.24 -4.69 -22.41
C LEU A 883 -20.31 -5.16 -23.52
N VAL A 884 -19.00 -5.23 -23.25
CA VAL A 884 -18.01 -5.67 -24.22
C VAL A 884 -18.21 -7.14 -24.56
N LYS A 885 -18.53 -7.98 -23.56
CA LYS A 885 -18.85 -9.41 -23.78
C LYS A 885 -20.14 -9.59 -24.58
N THR A 886 -21.16 -8.79 -24.29
CA THR A 886 -22.50 -8.94 -24.92
C THR A 886 -22.59 -8.36 -26.33
N SER A 887 -21.81 -7.33 -26.65
CA SER A 887 -21.77 -6.74 -28.01
C SER A 887 -20.38 -6.18 -28.38
N PRO A 888 -19.40 -7.06 -28.68
CA PRO A 888 -18.04 -6.63 -29.00
C PRO A 888 -17.95 -5.64 -30.16
N ALA A 889 -18.75 -5.84 -31.21
CA ALA A 889 -18.74 -4.96 -32.39
C ALA A 889 -19.13 -3.51 -32.04
N LYS A 890 -20.16 -3.34 -31.20
CA LYS A 890 -20.61 -2.02 -30.75
C LYS A 890 -19.60 -1.38 -29.80
N ALA A 891 -19.03 -2.16 -28.88
CA ALA A 891 -17.96 -1.68 -28.00
C ALA A 891 -16.73 -1.20 -28.79
N LEU A 892 -16.31 -1.94 -29.82
CA LEU A 892 -15.18 -1.57 -30.67
C LEU A 892 -15.47 -0.33 -31.54
N GLU A 893 -16.71 -0.11 -31.97
CA GLU A 893 -17.10 1.13 -32.64
C GLU A 893 -16.96 2.33 -31.70
N MET A 894 -17.45 2.21 -30.47
CA MET A 894 -17.30 3.23 -29.42
C MET A 894 -15.82 3.48 -29.10
N ALA A 895 -15.01 2.42 -28.97
CA ALA A 895 -13.57 2.50 -28.73
C ALA A 895 -12.81 3.25 -29.85
N GLY A 896 -13.26 3.09 -31.10
CA GLY A 896 -12.71 3.82 -32.25
C GLY A 896 -12.97 5.33 -32.22
N LYS A 897 -14.01 5.79 -31.51
CA LYS A 897 -14.40 7.21 -31.35
C LYS A 897 -13.97 7.84 -30.01
N SER A 898 -13.60 7.00 -29.04
CA SER A 898 -13.21 7.41 -27.68
C SER A 898 -12.05 8.43 -27.70
N LYS A 899 -11.98 9.31 -26.71
CA LYS A 899 -10.82 10.17 -26.43
C LYS A 899 -10.07 9.74 -25.17
N ILE A 900 -10.40 8.58 -24.61
CA ILE A 900 -9.78 8.00 -23.42
C ILE A 900 -9.06 6.70 -23.83
N PRO A 901 -7.73 6.75 -24.11
CA PRO A 901 -6.98 5.61 -24.62
C PRO A 901 -7.01 4.38 -23.73
N MET A 902 -6.97 4.56 -22.39
CA MET A 902 -7.02 3.47 -21.43
C MET A 902 -8.28 2.60 -21.61
N VAL A 903 -9.44 3.23 -21.76
CA VAL A 903 -10.70 2.50 -21.94
C VAL A 903 -10.75 1.81 -23.31
N THR A 904 -10.20 2.44 -24.35
CA THR A 904 -10.06 1.82 -25.68
C THR A 904 -9.21 0.55 -25.65
N GLN A 905 -8.07 0.59 -24.96
CA GLN A 905 -7.21 -0.56 -24.74
C GLN A 905 -7.96 -1.67 -24.00
N PHE A 906 -8.70 -1.33 -22.95
CA PHE A 906 -9.45 -2.31 -22.15
C PHE A 906 -10.61 -2.94 -22.93
N ILE A 907 -11.32 -2.18 -23.78
CA ILE A 907 -12.35 -2.73 -24.67
C ILE A 907 -11.74 -3.74 -25.65
N ALA A 908 -10.61 -3.42 -26.28
CA ALA A 908 -9.95 -4.35 -27.21
C ALA A 908 -9.47 -5.62 -26.49
N ARG A 909 -8.83 -5.47 -25.33
CA ARG A 909 -8.39 -6.59 -24.48
C ARG A 909 -9.56 -7.50 -24.11
N ARG A 910 -10.63 -6.92 -23.58
CA ARG A 910 -11.82 -7.66 -23.16
C ARG A 910 -12.58 -8.30 -24.32
N SER A 911 -12.52 -7.70 -25.51
CA SER A 911 -13.06 -8.28 -26.75
C SER A 911 -12.28 -9.53 -27.19
N VAL A 912 -10.96 -9.57 -27.03
CA VAL A 912 -10.16 -10.79 -27.22
C VAL A 912 -10.54 -11.86 -26.19
N ASP A 913 -10.73 -11.48 -24.92
CA ASP A 913 -11.25 -12.36 -23.86
C ASP A 913 -12.71 -12.81 -24.13
N ALA A 914 -13.44 -12.14 -25.02
CA ALA A 914 -14.79 -12.52 -25.45
C ALA A 914 -14.81 -13.31 -26.78
N ASP A 915 -13.65 -13.84 -27.23
CA ASP A 915 -13.49 -14.53 -28.53
C ASP A 915 -13.84 -13.68 -29.77
N ALA A 916 -13.82 -12.35 -29.66
CA ALA A 916 -14.15 -11.44 -30.75
C ALA A 916 -12.91 -10.94 -31.53
N VAL A 917 -11.85 -11.75 -31.62
CA VAL A 917 -10.55 -11.35 -32.21
C VAL A 917 -10.70 -10.84 -33.65
N GLU A 918 -11.53 -11.49 -34.46
CA GLU A 918 -11.79 -11.07 -35.84
C GLU A 918 -12.48 -9.69 -35.92
N ALA A 919 -13.35 -9.37 -34.96
CA ALA A 919 -13.96 -8.05 -34.84
C ALA A 919 -12.92 -6.99 -34.42
N VAL A 920 -12.01 -7.32 -33.49
CA VAL A 920 -10.90 -6.44 -33.09
C VAL A 920 -10.00 -6.13 -34.27
N VAL A 921 -9.59 -7.15 -35.04
CA VAL A 921 -8.80 -6.97 -36.27
C VAL A 921 -9.54 -6.10 -37.29
N SER A 922 -10.84 -6.29 -37.44
CA SER A 922 -11.67 -5.47 -38.33
C SER A 922 -11.71 -4.01 -37.89
N ALA A 923 -11.79 -3.74 -36.59
CA ALA A 923 -11.76 -2.40 -36.03
C ALA A 923 -10.40 -1.71 -36.24
N ILE A 924 -9.30 -2.44 -35.99
CA ILE A 924 -7.93 -1.95 -36.25
C ILE A 924 -7.71 -1.66 -37.74
N GLY A 925 -8.21 -2.54 -38.63
CA GLY A 925 -8.06 -2.40 -40.08
C GLY A 925 -8.75 -1.18 -40.70
N LYS A 926 -9.73 -0.59 -39.99
CA LYS A 926 -10.34 0.70 -40.35
C LYS A 926 -9.43 1.90 -40.06
N MET A 927 -8.30 1.69 -39.37
CA MET A 927 -7.33 2.71 -38.97
C MET A 927 -7.97 3.93 -38.27
N PRO A 928 -8.79 3.74 -37.22
CA PRO A 928 -9.28 4.88 -36.43
C PRO A 928 -8.12 5.61 -35.75
N ALA A 929 -8.38 6.82 -35.25
CA ALA A 929 -7.37 7.60 -34.51
C ALA A 929 -6.72 6.78 -33.36
N ASN A 930 -7.50 5.92 -32.69
CA ASN A 930 -7.05 5.09 -31.58
C ASN A 930 -6.55 3.68 -31.95
N HIS A 931 -6.17 3.44 -33.21
CA HIS A 931 -5.73 2.10 -33.65
C HIS A 931 -4.56 1.55 -32.82
N LEU A 932 -3.64 2.39 -32.33
CA LEU A 932 -2.55 1.96 -31.45
C LEU A 932 -3.06 1.38 -30.12
N ALA A 933 -3.97 2.07 -29.43
CA ALA A 933 -4.56 1.58 -28.18
C ALA A 933 -5.36 0.28 -28.38
N LEU A 934 -6.05 0.13 -29.53
CA LEU A 934 -6.71 -1.12 -29.90
C LEU A 934 -5.70 -2.26 -30.09
N MET A 935 -4.56 -1.98 -30.72
CA MET A 935 -3.48 -2.97 -30.92
C MET A 935 -2.82 -3.37 -29.61
N GLU A 936 -2.54 -2.42 -28.71
CA GLU A 936 -2.04 -2.70 -27.37
C GLU A 936 -3.01 -3.58 -26.59
N GLY A 937 -4.30 -3.24 -26.58
CA GLY A 937 -5.32 -4.04 -25.92
C GLY A 937 -5.44 -5.44 -26.51
N MET A 938 -5.37 -5.56 -27.84
CA MET A 938 -5.35 -6.84 -28.54
C MET A 938 -4.15 -7.69 -28.16
N ARG A 939 -2.94 -7.11 -28.13
CA ARG A 939 -1.72 -7.80 -27.68
C ARG A 939 -1.88 -8.29 -26.24
N ASP A 940 -2.32 -7.43 -25.33
CA ASP A 940 -2.48 -7.76 -23.90
C ASP A 940 -3.59 -8.81 -23.65
N GLY A 941 -4.57 -8.91 -24.55
CA GLY A 941 -5.60 -9.96 -24.52
C GLY A 941 -5.14 -11.29 -25.14
N LEU A 942 -4.15 -11.25 -26.04
CA LEU A 942 -3.53 -12.43 -26.66
C LEU A 942 -2.38 -13.00 -25.83
N GLU A 943 -1.88 -12.24 -24.85
CA GLU A 943 -0.84 -12.69 -23.94
C GLU A 943 -1.23 -14.01 -23.26
N GLY A 944 -0.35 -15.01 -23.34
CA GLY A 944 -0.61 -16.35 -22.83
C GLY A 944 -1.65 -17.19 -23.59
N ARG A 945 -2.35 -16.66 -24.60
CA ARG A 945 -3.39 -17.38 -25.37
C ARG A 945 -2.76 -18.25 -26.47
N THR A 946 -2.75 -19.56 -26.27
CA THR A 946 -2.26 -20.55 -27.25
C THR A 946 -3.38 -21.21 -28.07
N ASP A 947 -4.63 -20.98 -27.69
CA ASP A 947 -5.84 -21.51 -28.34
C ASP A 947 -6.29 -20.69 -29.56
N ILE A 948 -5.87 -19.41 -29.64
CA ILE A 948 -6.25 -18.52 -30.74
C ILE A 948 -5.48 -18.86 -32.02
N LYS A 949 -6.23 -19.07 -33.11
CA LYS A 949 -5.72 -19.20 -34.48
C LYS A 949 -5.66 -17.82 -35.15
N THR A 950 -4.81 -17.68 -36.17
CA THR A 950 -4.76 -16.48 -37.00
C THR A 950 -6.13 -16.17 -37.62
N PRO A 951 -6.72 -14.98 -37.35
CA PRO A 951 -7.97 -14.56 -37.97
C PRO A 951 -7.85 -14.43 -39.49
N ALA A 952 -8.90 -14.79 -40.24
CA ALA A 952 -8.87 -14.77 -41.70
C ALA A 952 -8.55 -13.39 -42.29
N ASN A 953 -9.00 -12.32 -41.62
CA ASN A 953 -8.77 -10.93 -42.00
C ASN A 953 -7.41 -10.36 -41.54
N TRP A 954 -6.63 -11.06 -40.72
CA TRP A 954 -5.37 -10.54 -40.16
C TRP A 954 -4.34 -10.22 -41.23
N LYS A 955 -4.15 -11.10 -42.22
CA LYS A 955 -3.12 -10.95 -43.25
C LYS A 955 -3.24 -9.61 -44.01
N ALA A 956 -4.47 -9.20 -44.34
CA ALA A 956 -4.73 -7.95 -45.05
C ALA A 956 -4.46 -6.72 -44.18
N VAL A 957 -4.80 -6.80 -42.88
CA VAL A 957 -4.58 -5.71 -41.92
C VAL A 957 -3.09 -5.58 -41.57
N TYR A 958 -2.41 -6.69 -41.32
CA TYR A 958 -0.98 -6.76 -41.03
C TYR A 958 -0.13 -6.14 -42.15
N ALA A 959 -0.45 -6.40 -43.42
CA ALA A 959 0.26 -5.82 -44.56
C ALA A 959 0.23 -4.28 -44.55
N LYS A 960 -0.89 -3.69 -44.13
CA LYS A 960 -1.04 -2.23 -43.99
C LYS A 960 -0.27 -1.70 -42.77
N LEU A 961 -0.40 -2.38 -41.62
CA LEU A 961 0.22 -1.95 -40.37
C LEU A 961 1.75 -2.03 -40.41
N LYS A 962 2.32 -3.03 -41.10
CA LYS A 962 3.77 -3.16 -41.27
C LYS A 962 4.40 -1.98 -42.02
N GLN A 963 3.61 -1.30 -42.86
CA GLN A 963 4.03 -0.10 -43.61
C GLN A 963 3.67 1.20 -42.89
N ALA A 964 3.02 1.13 -41.72
CA ALA A 964 2.67 2.30 -40.93
C ALA A 964 3.92 2.82 -40.16
N ASN A 965 3.70 3.78 -39.25
CA ASN A 965 4.76 4.30 -38.40
C ASN A 965 5.37 3.22 -37.50
N GLU A 966 6.58 3.48 -36.99
CA GLU A 966 7.38 2.50 -36.25
C GLU A 966 6.64 1.83 -35.06
N PRO A 967 5.86 2.56 -34.23
CA PRO A 967 5.07 1.92 -33.16
C PRO A 967 4.02 0.92 -33.66
N ALA A 968 3.26 1.27 -34.71
CA ALA A 968 2.24 0.38 -35.27
C ALA A 968 2.88 -0.86 -35.93
N ALA A 969 3.97 -0.68 -36.67
CA ALA A 969 4.69 -1.78 -37.31
C ALA A 969 5.24 -2.78 -36.27
N LYS A 970 5.79 -2.27 -35.16
CA LYS A 970 6.28 -3.08 -34.05
C LYS A 970 5.15 -3.86 -33.37
N LEU A 971 4.07 -3.20 -32.97
CA LEU A 971 2.91 -3.85 -32.36
C LEU A 971 2.26 -4.90 -33.28
N ALA A 972 2.19 -4.61 -34.58
CA ALA A 972 1.67 -5.56 -35.56
C ALA A 972 2.53 -6.84 -35.64
N LEU A 973 3.85 -6.70 -35.56
CA LEU A 973 4.75 -7.84 -35.49
C LEU A 973 4.53 -8.65 -34.21
N GLU A 974 4.45 -8.00 -33.05
CA GLU A 974 4.16 -8.63 -31.75
C GLU A 974 2.85 -9.43 -31.80
N ILE A 975 1.75 -8.81 -32.25
CA ILE A 975 0.44 -9.48 -32.39
C ILE A 975 0.52 -10.68 -33.34
N SER A 976 1.23 -10.56 -34.46
CA SER A 976 1.37 -11.66 -35.43
C SER A 976 2.08 -12.88 -34.82
N GLN A 977 3.04 -12.65 -33.92
CA GLN A 977 3.72 -13.74 -33.21
C GLN A 977 2.75 -14.52 -32.30
N HIS A 978 1.79 -13.84 -31.66
CA HIS A 978 0.80 -14.50 -30.81
C HIS A 978 -0.09 -15.47 -31.59
N PHE A 979 -0.32 -15.28 -32.89
CA PHE A 979 -1.16 -16.17 -33.69
C PHE A 979 -0.48 -17.47 -34.12
N GLY A 980 0.82 -17.61 -33.85
CA GLY A 980 1.56 -18.82 -34.23
C GLY A 980 1.59 -19.01 -35.75
N ASP A 981 1.78 -17.94 -36.51
CA ASP A 981 2.01 -18.04 -37.95
C ASP A 981 3.21 -18.97 -38.23
N THR A 982 3.06 -19.88 -39.20
CA THR A 982 4.13 -20.76 -39.67
C THR A 982 5.33 -19.95 -40.17
N GLU A 983 5.10 -18.76 -40.71
CA GLU A 983 6.17 -17.82 -41.10
C GLU A 983 6.91 -17.28 -39.86
N ALA A 984 6.20 -16.91 -38.80
CA ALA A 984 6.80 -16.47 -37.55
C ALA A 984 7.61 -17.59 -36.87
N ALA A 985 7.10 -18.82 -36.88
CA ALA A 985 7.83 -19.99 -36.36
C ALA A 985 9.11 -20.27 -37.16
N LYS A 986 9.08 -20.12 -38.50
CA LYS A 986 10.29 -20.21 -39.33
C LYS A 986 11.29 -19.10 -38.97
N ASN A 987 10.84 -17.87 -38.79
CA ASN A 987 11.71 -16.75 -38.39
C ASN A 987 12.31 -16.95 -37.00
N PHE A 988 11.55 -17.47 -36.03
CA PHE A 988 12.07 -17.86 -34.73
C PHE A 988 13.11 -18.97 -34.84
N LEU A 989 12.85 -19.99 -35.66
CA LEU A 989 13.81 -21.07 -35.89
C LEU A 989 15.11 -20.55 -36.55
N VAL A 990 15.00 -19.64 -37.53
CA VAL A 990 16.16 -18.97 -38.16
C VAL A 990 16.93 -18.14 -37.14
N THR A 991 16.22 -17.37 -36.30
CA THR A 991 16.85 -16.55 -35.24
C THR A 991 17.55 -17.43 -34.22
N LEU A 992 16.90 -18.49 -33.75
CA LEU A 992 17.43 -19.45 -32.78
C LEU A 992 18.70 -20.14 -33.29
N LYS A 993 18.75 -20.47 -34.59
CA LYS A 993 19.91 -21.07 -35.28
C LYS A 993 21.04 -20.09 -35.58
N ASN A 994 20.75 -18.80 -35.67
CA ASN A 994 21.76 -17.79 -35.98
C ASN A 994 22.66 -17.53 -34.76
N ALA A 995 23.87 -18.08 -34.76
CA ALA A 995 24.85 -17.88 -33.68
C ALA A 995 25.24 -16.40 -33.46
N ASN A 996 25.08 -15.55 -34.48
CA ASN A 996 25.39 -14.12 -34.41
C ASN A 996 24.21 -13.26 -33.95
N ALA A 997 23.01 -13.85 -33.77
CA ALA A 997 21.88 -13.11 -33.22
C ALA A 997 22.09 -12.89 -31.71
N PRO A 998 21.66 -11.74 -31.15
CA PRO A 998 21.72 -11.49 -29.71
C PRO A 998 21.07 -12.62 -28.92
N VAL A 999 21.73 -13.08 -27.84
CA VAL A 999 21.28 -14.20 -27.00
C VAL A 999 19.82 -14.02 -26.56
N ASP A 1000 19.43 -12.81 -26.16
CA ASP A 1000 18.05 -12.53 -25.73
C ASP A 1000 17.01 -12.73 -26.83
N GLN A 1001 17.35 -12.45 -28.09
CA GLN A 1001 16.46 -12.72 -29.22
C GLN A 1001 16.34 -14.22 -29.47
N ARG A 1002 17.44 -14.96 -29.34
CA ARG A 1002 17.46 -16.43 -29.46
C ARG A 1002 16.66 -17.09 -28.34
N ARG A 1003 16.78 -16.60 -27.10
CA ARG A 1003 16.00 -17.05 -25.94
C ARG A 1003 14.50 -16.86 -26.15
N LYS A 1004 14.08 -15.66 -26.57
CA LYS A 1004 12.68 -15.37 -26.89
C LYS A 1004 12.14 -16.28 -28.00
N ALA A 1005 12.95 -16.53 -29.03
CA ALA A 1005 12.59 -17.45 -30.11
C ALA A 1005 12.40 -18.90 -29.62
N LEU A 1006 13.30 -19.39 -28.76
CA LEU A 1006 13.18 -20.71 -28.13
C LEU A 1006 11.90 -20.83 -27.30
N GLN A 1007 11.65 -19.87 -26.42
CA GLN A 1007 10.45 -19.84 -25.56
C GLN A 1007 9.16 -19.80 -26.40
N ALA A 1008 9.10 -18.98 -27.46
CA ALA A 1008 7.96 -18.90 -28.36
C ALA A 1008 7.67 -20.22 -29.08
N LEU A 1009 8.70 -20.93 -29.54
CA LEU A 1009 8.57 -22.25 -30.16
C LEU A 1009 8.13 -23.33 -29.15
N ALA A 1010 8.66 -23.27 -27.92
CA ALA A 1010 8.39 -24.23 -26.86
C ALA A 1010 6.94 -24.14 -26.32
N ILE A 1011 6.43 -22.92 -26.09
CA ILE A 1011 5.06 -22.67 -25.61
C ILE A 1011 4.01 -23.30 -26.54
N ARG A 1012 4.29 -23.28 -27.86
CA ARG A 1012 3.41 -23.84 -28.90
C ARG A 1012 3.72 -25.30 -29.24
N GLN A 1013 4.65 -25.95 -28.52
CA GLN A 1013 5.08 -27.34 -28.73
C GLN A 1013 5.42 -27.63 -30.20
N ARG A 1014 6.12 -26.69 -30.87
CA ARG A 1014 6.45 -26.82 -32.29
C ARG A 1014 7.32 -28.08 -32.52
N PRO A 1015 6.92 -29.02 -33.39
CA PRO A 1015 7.69 -30.25 -33.64
C PRO A 1015 9.12 -29.97 -34.10
N GLU A 1016 9.32 -28.88 -34.84
CA GLU A 1016 10.62 -28.49 -35.40
C GLU A 1016 11.67 -28.18 -34.31
N LEU A 1017 11.24 -27.76 -33.12
CA LEU A 1017 12.13 -27.45 -32.01
C LEU A 1017 12.77 -28.72 -31.42
N VAL A 1018 12.09 -29.87 -31.45
CA VAL A 1018 12.58 -31.13 -30.86
C VAL A 1018 13.96 -31.51 -31.40
N ASN A 1019 14.18 -31.28 -32.70
CA ASN A 1019 15.44 -31.60 -33.37
C ASN A 1019 16.60 -30.65 -32.99
N GLU A 1020 16.28 -29.46 -32.48
CA GLU A 1020 17.27 -28.44 -32.09
C GLU A 1020 17.64 -28.52 -30.60
N LEU A 1021 16.75 -29.03 -29.75
CA LEU A 1021 16.97 -29.12 -28.30
C LEU A 1021 18.29 -29.81 -27.90
N PRO A 1022 18.75 -30.90 -28.56
CA PRO A 1022 20.05 -31.50 -28.24
C PRO A 1022 21.24 -30.56 -28.48
N THR A 1023 21.19 -29.74 -29.54
CA THR A 1023 22.23 -28.75 -29.86
C THR A 1023 22.21 -27.62 -28.85
N LEU A 1024 21.01 -27.14 -28.49
CA LEU A 1024 20.83 -26.05 -27.53
C LEU A 1024 21.23 -26.44 -26.10
N LEU A 1025 21.13 -27.72 -25.75
CA LEU A 1025 21.61 -28.25 -24.47
C LEU A 1025 23.14 -28.12 -24.29
N ASN A 1026 23.88 -27.97 -25.39
CA ASN A 1026 25.33 -27.74 -25.36
C ASN A 1026 25.70 -26.24 -25.40
N ASN A 1027 24.73 -25.33 -25.43
CA ASN A 1027 24.96 -23.89 -25.47
C ASN A 1027 24.76 -23.28 -24.07
N ASN A 1028 25.83 -22.79 -23.44
CA ASN A 1028 25.78 -22.27 -22.07
C ASN A 1028 24.77 -21.13 -21.86
N ASP A 1029 24.49 -20.32 -22.88
CA ASP A 1029 23.58 -19.17 -22.77
C ASP A 1029 22.09 -19.54 -22.86
N LEU A 1030 21.78 -20.71 -23.44
CA LEU A 1030 20.42 -21.18 -23.72
C LEU A 1030 20.09 -22.54 -23.06
N LYS A 1031 21.05 -23.14 -22.34
CA LYS A 1031 20.92 -24.50 -21.80
C LYS A 1031 19.71 -24.64 -20.88
N LEU A 1032 19.54 -23.71 -19.94
CA LEU A 1032 18.45 -23.74 -18.96
C LEU A 1032 17.07 -23.63 -19.65
N ASP A 1033 16.93 -22.73 -20.62
CA ASP A 1033 15.72 -22.59 -21.43
C ASP A 1033 15.44 -23.85 -22.27
N ALA A 1034 16.49 -24.52 -22.77
CA ALA A 1034 16.36 -25.77 -23.51
C ALA A 1034 15.88 -26.92 -22.62
N ILE A 1035 16.40 -27.04 -21.38
CA ILE A 1035 15.93 -28.01 -20.39
C ILE A 1035 14.44 -27.79 -20.13
N ARG A 1036 14.02 -26.55 -19.83
CA ARG A 1036 12.59 -26.19 -19.62
C ARG A 1036 11.72 -26.56 -20.82
N ALA A 1037 12.17 -26.26 -22.03
CA ALA A 1037 11.43 -26.55 -23.26
C ALA A 1037 11.18 -28.05 -23.47
N MET A 1038 12.07 -28.93 -22.99
CA MET A 1038 11.90 -30.38 -23.10
C MET A 1038 10.65 -30.90 -22.35
N ALA A 1039 10.20 -30.24 -21.28
CA ALA A 1039 8.95 -30.59 -20.59
C ALA A 1039 7.72 -30.47 -21.52
N GLY A 1040 7.83 -29.68 -22.59
CA GLY A 1040 6.79 -29.54 -23.60
C GLY A 1040 6.52 -30.82 -24.41
N TYR A 1041 7.43 -31.79 -24.43
CA TYR A 1041 7.39 -32.93 -25.36
C TYR A 1041 7.38 -34.28 -24.62
N ASP A 1042 6.45 -35.17 -24.98
CA ASP A 1042 6.37 -36.54 -24.44
C ASP A 1042 7.41 -37.46 -25.12
N SER A 1043 8.70 -37.18 -24.91
CA SER A 1043 9.81 -37.88 -25.56
C SER A 1043 10.73 -38.57 -24.55
N GLU A 1044 10.76 -39.90 -24.61
CA GLU A 1044 11.68 -40.71 -23.79
C GLU A 1044 13.15 -40.42 -24.14
N ALA A 1045 13.45 -40.13 -25.41
CA ALA A 1045 14.80 -39.82 -25.88
C ALA A 1045 15.34 -38.52 -25.26
N LEU A 1046 14.51 -37.48 -25.15
CA LEU A 1046 14.88 -36.23 -24.47
C LEU A 1046 15.06 -36.44 -22.97
N GLY A 1047 14.21 -37.28 -22.35
CA GLY A 1047 14.35 -37.66 -20.94
C GLY A 1047 15.66 -38.39 -20.65
N LYS A 1048 16.04 -39.36 -21.50
CA LYS A 1048 17.35 -40.04 -21.41
C LYS A 1048 18.51 -39.08 -21.62
N LEU A 1049 18.41 -38.19 -22.60
CA LEU A 1049 19.43 -37.17 -22.85
C LEU A 1049 19.67 -36.27 -21.63
N LEU A 1050 18.61 -35.83 -20.93
CA LEU A 1050 18.75 -35.06 -19.69
C LEU A 1050 19.43 -35.86 -18.58
N LEU A 1051 19.08 -37.14 -18.42
CA LEU A 1051 19.73 -38.02 -17.44
C LEU A 1051 21.21 -38.26 -17.75
N ASP A 1052 21.55 -38.46 -19.03
CA ASP A 1052 22.92 -38.71 -19.47
C ASP A 1052 23.83 -37.48 -19.29
N GLN A 1053 23.27 -36.28 -19.46
CA GLN A 1053 23.99 -35.01 -19.29
C GLN A 1053 23.97 -34.49 -17.85
N TYR A 1054 23.06 -34.99 -17.01
CA TYR A 1054 22.89 -34.58 -15.61
C TYR A 1054 24.20 -34.47 -14.80
N PRO A 1055 25.18 -35.39 -14.92
CA PRO A 1055 26.44 -35.27 -14.18
C PRO A 1055 27.26 -34.01 -14.52
N LYS A 1056 27.06 -33.44 -15.73
CA LYS A 1056 27.79 -32.27 -16.24
C LYS A 1056 27.10 -30.94 -15.94
N PHE A 1057 25.87 -30.99 -15.42
CA PHE A 1057 25.09 -29.80 -15.11
C PHE A 1057 25.54 -29.14 -13.81
N ASP A 1058 25.47 -27.81 -13.78
CA ASP A 1058 25.59 -27.06 -12.53
C ASP A 1058 24.37 -27.25 -11.62
N ALA A 1059 24.38 -26.63 -10.43
CA ALA A 1059 23.31 -26.79 -9.46
C ALA A 1059 21.94 -26.32 -9.97
N SER A 1060 21.90 -25.23 -10.73
CA SER A 1060 20.66 -24.66 -11.28
C SER A 1060 20.11 -25.52 -12.42
N GLU A 1061 21.01 -26.00 -13.28
CA GLU A 1061 20.69 -26.88 -14.41
C GLU A 1061 20.21 -28.25 -13.93
N LYS A 1062 20.81 -28.81 -12.86
CA LYS A 1062 20.37 -30.06 -12.22
C LYS A 1062 18.96 -29.95 -11.64
N ALA A 1063 18.69 -28.87 -10.90
CA ALA A 1063 17.37 -28.62 -10.31
C ALA A 1063 16.29 -28.53 -11.41
N GLU A 1064 16.57 -27.79 -12.48
CA GLU A 1064 15.64 -27.64 -13.61
C GLU A 1064 15.46 -28.96 -14.38
N ALA A 1065 16.52 -29.76 -14.56
CA ALA A 1065 16.43 -31.06 -15.22
C ALA A 1065 15.56 -32.04 -14.41
N ILE A 1066 15.72 -32.08 -13.09
CA ILE A 1066 14.90 -32.88 -12.18
C ILE A 1066 13.43 -32.46 -12.25
N GLN A 1067 13.16 -31.15 -12.20
CA GLN A 1067 11.80 -30.61 -12.30
C GLN A 1067 11.15 -30.89 -13.65
N THR A 1068 11.91 -30.75 -14.74
CA THR A 1068 11.49 -31.07 -16.11
C THR A 1068 11.13 -32.55 -16.23
N LEU A 1069 11.99 -33.45 -15.74
CA LEU A 1069 11.75 -34.89 -15.77
C LEU A 1069 10.52 -35.28 -14.93
N ALA A 1070 10.32 -34.64 -13.77
CA ALA A 1070 9.20 -34.90 -12.89
C ALA A 1070 7.83 -34.43 -13.41
N SER A 1071 7.79 -33.63 -14.48
CA SER A 1071 6.56 -33.01 -14.98
C SER A 1071 5.59 -33.97 -15.69
N ARG A 1072 6.06 -35.15 -16.15
CA ARG A 1072 5.30 -36.10 -16.97
C ARG A 1072 5.52 -37.55 -16.54
N PRO A 1073 4.56 -38.48 -16.77
CA PRO A 1073 4.68 -39.86 -16.32
C PRO A 1073 5.91 -40.62 -16.86
N LYS A 1074 6.21 -40.54 -18.17
CA LYS A 1074 7.33 -41.29 -18.78
C LYS A 1074 8.69 -40.83 -18.24
N SER A 1075 8.95 -39.52 -18.27
CA SER A 1075 10.18 -38.94 -17.76
C SER A 1075 10.28 -39.04 -16.23
N GLY A 1076 9.16 -38.94 -15.52
CA GLY A 1076 9.09 -39.11 -14.07
C GLY A 1076 9.44 -40.53 -13.65
N TRP A 1077 9.06 -41.53 -14.45
CA TRP A 1077 9.48 -42.91 -14.23
C TRP A 1077 10.97 -43.12 -14.49
N LEU A 1078 11.53 -42.51 -15.54
CA LEU A 1078 12.99 -42.52 -15.78
C LEU A 1078 13.75 -41.91 -14.61
N LEU A 1079 13.28 -40.78 -14.08
CA LEU A 1079 13.85 -40.15 -12.88
C LEU A 1079 13.72 -41.06 -11.65
N THR A 1080 12.56 -41.68 -11.45
CA THR A 1080 12.33 -42.64 -10.34
C THR A 1080 13.32 -43.81 -10.39
N GLN A 1081 13.59 -44.35 -11.59
CA GLN A 1081 14.59 -45.40 -11.78
C GLN A 1081 16.02 -44.90 -11.56
N ALA A 1082 16.34 -43.68 -11.98
CA ALA A 1082 17.65 -43.08 -11.73
C ALA A 1082 17.89 -42.88 -10.22
N ILE A 1083 16.84 -42.53 -9.46
CA ILE A 1083 16.88 -42.43 -7.99
C ILE A 1083 17.07 -43.81 -7.36
N SER A 1084 16.32 -44.83 -7.78
CA SER A 1084 16.42 -46.17 -7.19
C SER A 1084 17.78 -46.83 -7.41
N LYS A 1085 18.42 -46.53 -8.55
CA LYS A 1085 19.78 -46.98 -8.89
C LYS A 1085 20.89 -46.07 -8.34
N ASN A 1086 20.54 -45.04 -7.57
CA ASN A 1086 21.46 -44.04 -7.03
C ASN A 1086 22.32 -43.32 -8.10
N VAL A 1087 21.82 -43.24 -9.35
CA VAL A 1087 22.40 -42.44 -10.44
C VAL A 1087 22.15 -40.96 -10.18
N ILE A 1088 20.95 -40.62 -9.69
CA ILE A 1088 20.64 -39.32 -9.10
C ILE A 1088 20.48 -39.53 -7.60
N PRO A 1089 21.34 -38.93 -6.76
CA PRO A 1089 21.23 -39.03 -5.31
C PRO A 1089 19.87 -38.53 -4.82
N LYS A 1090 19.25 -39.22 -3.85
CA LYS A 1090 17.99 -38.75 -3.24
C LYS A 1090 18.06 -37.31 -2.72
N LYS A 1091 19.22 -36.90 -2.17
CA LYS A 1091 19.46 -35.54 -1.67
C LYS A 1091 19.39 -34.45 -2.74
N ASP A 1092 19.51 -34.81 -4.02
CA ASP A 1092 19.43 -33.86 -5.14
C ASP A 1092 17.96 -33.59 -5.52
N ILE A 1093 16.99 -34.40 -5.07
CA ILE A 1093 15.57 -34.24 -5.40
C ILE A 1093 14.91 -33.35 -4.33
N PRO A 1094 14.45 -32.13 -4.69
CA PRO A 1094 13.75 -31.30 -3.74
C PRO A 1094 12.40 -31.90 -3.33
N THR A 1095 11.98 -31.68 -2.08
CA THR A 1095 10.74 -32.27 -1.55
C THR A 1095 9.49 -31.87 -2.33
N TYR A 1096 9.46 -30.67 -2.91
CA TYR A 1096 8.35 -30.25 -3.77
C TYR A 1096 8.30 -31.06 -5.08
N VAL A 1097 9.46 -31.44 -5.63
CA VAL A 1097 9.55 -32.33 -6.80
C VAL A 1097 9.18 -33.77 -6.43
N ALA A 1098 9.59 -34.25 -5.25
CA ALA A 1098 9.18 -35.58 -4.77
C ALA A 1098 7.65 -35.67 -4.61
N ARG A 1099 7.01 -34.62 -4.10
CA ARG A 1099 5.53 -34.52 -4.04
C ARG A 1099 4.90 -34.50 -5.44
N GLN A 1100 5.49 -33.78 -6.39
CA GLN A 1100 5.07 -33.80 -7.79
C GLN A 1100 5.20 -35.21 -8.40
N LEU A 1101 6.33 -35.90 -8.19
CA LEU A 1101 6.58 -37.27 -8.66
C LEU A 1101 5.59 -38.26 -8.08
N ARG A 1102 5.25 -38.16 -6.78
CA ARG A 1102 4.19 -38.98 -6.19
C ARG A 1102 2.87 -38.83 -6.95
N ARG A 1103 2.53 -37.61 -7.39
CA ARG A 1103 1.31 -37.37 -8.17
C ARG A 1103 1.41 -37.87 -9.61
N VAL A 1104 2.58 -37.69 -10.23
CA VAL A 1104 2.82 -37.99 -11.65
C VAL A 1104 3.05 -39.48 -11.92
N VAL A 1105 3.72 -40.17 -10.99
CA VAL A 1105 4.13 -41.58 -11.11
C VAL A 1105 3.25 -42.50 -10.24
N GLY A 1106 2.65 -41.98 -9.17
CA GLY A 1106 1.78 -42.75 -8.28
C GLY A 1106 2.54 -43.59 -7.24
N SER A 1107 1.93 -44.70 -6.82
CA SER A 1107 2.44 -45.56 -5.74
C SER A 1107 3.84 -46.13 -5.99
N GLY A 1108 4.21 -46.37 -7.24
CA GLY A 1108 5.55 -46.87 -7.60
C GLY A 1108 6.69 -45.91 -7.24
N PHE A 1109 6.42 -44.60 -7.09
CA PHE A 1109 7.41 -43.67 -6.56
C PHE A 1109 7.56 -43.78 -5.03
N VAL A 1110 6.47 -44.04 -4.31
CA VAL A 1110 6.47 -44.16 -2.84
C VAL A 1110 7.33 -45.34 -2.37
N GLU A 1111 7.34 -46.44 -3.12
CA GLU A 1111 8.20 -47.61 -2.84
C GLU A 1111 9.70 -47.28 -2.95
N VAL A 1112 10.07 -46.36 -3.85
CA VAL A 1112 11.45 -45.92 -4.03
C VAL A 1112 11.83 -44.80 -3.06
N TRP A 1113 10.91 -43.88 -2.79
CA TRP A 1113 11.17 -42.65 -2.06
C TRP A 1113 10.96 -42.79 -0.54
N GLY A 1114 9.86 -43.42 -0.12
CA GLY A 1114 9.33 -43.42 1.25
C GLY A 1114 8.04 -42.58 1.39
N PRO A 1115 7.35 -42.63 2.55
CA PRO A 1115 6.16 -41.82 2.81
C PRO A 1115 6.48 -40.32 2.78
N ILE A 1116 5.60 -39.51 2.16
CA ILE A 1116 5.76 -38.04 1.95
C ILE A 1116 4.60 -37.27 2.61
N ASP A 1117 3.95 -37.89 3.60
CA ASP A 1117 2.71 -37.38 4.19
C ASP A 1117 2.95 -36.33 5.28
N HIS A 1118 1.93 -35.50 5.46
CA HIS A 1118 1.82 -34.51 6.53
C HIS A 1118 1.79 -35.21 7.90
N VAL A 1119 2.69 -34.82 8.79
CA VAL A 1119 2.62 -35.18 10.21
C VAL A 1119 1.90 -34.04 10.92
N ALA A 1120 0.82 -34.31 11.66
CA ALA A 1120 0.19 -33.32 12.53
C ALA A 1120 1.21 -32.76 13.53
N PHE A 1121 1.01 -31.52 14.02
CA PHE A 1121 1.91 -30.82 14.95
C PHE A 1121 2.67 -31.77 15.89
N ASP A 1122 3.97 -31.94 15.64
CA ASP A 1122 4.81 -32.84 16.41
C ASP A 1122 5.34 -32.10 17.65
N GLU A 1123 4.63 -32.28 18.76
CA GLU A 1123 4.98 -31.69 20.05
C GLU A 1123 6.38 -32.10 20.52
N LYS A 1124 6.87 -33.29 20.14
CA LYS A 1124 8.23 -33.74 20.47
C LYS A 1124 9.28 -33.00 19.66
N ALA A 1125 9.05 -32.82 18.36
CA ALA A 1125 9.93 -32.03 17.50
C ALA A 1125 9.97 -30.56 17.94
N TYR A 1126 8.82 -29.98 18.27
CA TYR A 1126 8.74 -28.61 18.80
C TYR A 1126 9.54 -28.46 20.10
N LYS A 1127 9.37 -29.37 21.07
CA LYS A 1127 10.16 -29.36 22.32
C LYS A 1127 11.66 -29.55 22.05
N LYS A 1128 12.05 -30.44 21.14
CA LYS A 1128 13.45 -30.65 20.73
C LYS A 1128 14.06 -29.34 20.20
N TYR A 1129 13.45 -28.75 19.17
CA TYR A 1129 14.02 -27.57 18.51
C TYR A 1129 13.94 -26.32 19.39
N LYS A 1130 12.89 -26.16 20.21
CA LYS A 1130 12.82 -25.08 21.21
C LYS A 1130 13.92 -25.20 22.26
N GLY A 1131 14.26 -26.42 22.69
CA GLY A 1131 15.39 -26.67 23.59
C GLY A 1131 16.76 -26.44 22.94
N LEU A 1132 16.89 -26.71 21.64
CA LEU A 1132 18.10 -26.48 20.85
C LEU A 1132 18.36 -24.99 20.57
N LEU A 1133 17.30 -24.22 20.31
CA LEU A 1133 17.34 -22.85 19.81
C LEU A 1133 17.26 -21.79 20.94
N THR A 1134 18.09 -21.96 21.97
CA THR A 1134 18.26 -20.94 23.02
C THR A 1134 18.86 -19.64 22.47
N ASP A 1135 18.64 -18.50 23.13
CA ASP A 1135 19.24 -17.24 22.69
C ASP A 1135 20.77 -17.31 22.61
N LYS A 1136 21.40 -18.06 23.53
CA LYS A 1136 22.84 -18.31 23.50
C LYS A 1136 23.25 -19.05 22.23
N SER A 1137 22.68 -20.22 21.96
CA SER A 1137 23.06 -21.06 20.80
C SER A 1137 22.79 -20.36 19.47
N VAL A 1138 21.68 -19.62 19.36
CA VAL A 1138 21.35 -18.84 18.15
C VAL A 1138 22.31 -17.66 17.98
N SER A 1139 22.72 -16.99 19.06
CA SER A 1139 23.65 -15.85 18.99
C SER A 1139 25.06 -16.24 18.54
N GLU A 1140 25.51 -17.44 18.94
CA GLU A 1140 26.84 -18.02 18.66
C GLU A 1140 26.92 -18.70 17.28
N ALA A 1141 25.78 -18.95 16.61
CA ALA A 1141 25.74 -19.65 15.34
C ALA A 1141 26.12 -18.77 14.12
N SER A 1142 26.71 -19.40 13.11
CA SER A 1142 27.14 -18.74 11.86
C SER A 1142 25.94 -18.32 11.00
N ARG A 1143 25.76 -17.01 10.83
CA ARG A 1143 24.70 -16.45 9.99
C ARG A 1143 25.01 -16.59 8.49
N ASN A 1144 26.28 -16.57 8.08
CA ASN A 1144 26.69 -16.77 6.69
C ASN A 1144 26.40 -18.22 6.25
N HIS A 1145 26.73 -19.21 7.09
CA HIS A 1145 26.31 -20.60 6.83
C HIS A 1145 24.78 -20.73 6.89
N GLY A 1146 24.14 -20.04 7.83
CA GLY A 1146 22.68 -19.92 7.88
C GLY A 1146 22.05 -19.41 6.57
N ARG A 1147 22.65 -18.41 5.93
CA ARG A 1147 22.22 -17.92 4.60
C ARG A 1147 22.38 -18.98 3.53
N MET A 1148 23.49 -19.70 3.51
CA MET A 1148 23.69 -20.81 2.56
C MET A 1148 22.62 -21.89 2.73
N ILE A 1149 22.27 -22.23 3.99
CA ILE A 1149 21.20 -23.19 4.28
C ILE A 1149 19.84 -22.63 3.86
N PHE A 1150 19.56 -21.35 4.12
CA PHE A 1150 18.35 -20.68 3.65
C PHE A 1150 18.24 -20.71 2.13
N GLN A 1151 19.31 -20.39 1.40
CA GLN A 1151 19.32 -20.39 -0.07
C GLN A 1151 19.01 -21.77 -0.64
N ARG A 1152 19.48 -22.83 0.02
CA ARG A 1152 19.20 -24.21 -0.35
C ARG A 1152 17.79 -24.67 0.02
N THR A 1153 17.27 -24.24 1.16
CA THR A 1153 16.10 -24.86 1.79
C THR A 1153 14.82 -24.01 1.71
N CYS A 1154 14.92 -22.69 1.91
CA CYS A 1154 13.78 -21.79 2.06
C CYS A 1154 13.64 -20.82 0.88
N ALA A 1155 14.75 -20.33 0.32
CA ALA A 1155 14.77 -19.35 -0.76
C ALA A 1155 14.05 -19.78 -2.05
N PRO A 1156 13.93 -21.07 -2.42
CA PRO A 1156 13.13 -21.45 -3.58
C PRO A 1156 11.66 -21.01 -3.48
N CYS A 1157 11.13 -20.91 -2.25
CA CYS A 1157 9.74 -20.54 -2.00
C CYS A 1157 9.58 -19.12 -1.46
N HIS A 1158 10.53 -18.65 -0.66
CA HIS A 1158 10.40 -17.42 0.11
C HIS A 1158 11.45 -16.37 -0.26
N LYS A 1159 11.01 -15.11 -0.31
CA LYS A 1159 11.92 -13.95 -0.36
C LYS A 1159 12.40 -13.57 1.03
N LEU A 1160 13.69 -13.27 1.17
CA LEU A 1160 14.26 -12.67 2.35
C LEU A 1160 15.34 -11.67 1.92
N TYR A 1161 15.16 -10.40 2.27
CA TYR A 1161 15.98 -9.27 1.81
C TYR A 1161 16.00 -9.15 0.28
N GLY A 1162 14.83 -9.25 -0.35
CA GLY A 1162 14.68 -9.16 -1.81
C GLY A 1162 15.13 -10.40 -2.59
N GLU A 1163 15.83 -11.34 -1.97
CA GLU A 1163 16.33 -12.57 -2.60
C GLU A 1163 15.44 -13.78 -2.32
N GLY A 1164 15.13 -14.57 -3.35
CA GLY A 1164 14.35 -15.80 -3.25
C GLY A 1164 13.05 -15.79 -4.05
N GLY A 1165 12.19 -16.77 -3.80
CA GLY A 1165 10.96 -17.05 -4.54
C GLY A 1165 9.72 -16.34 -3.99
N ILE A 1166 8.66 -16.32 -4.80
CA ILE A 1166 7.36 -15.67 -4.49
C ILE A 1166 6.22 -16.68 -4.34
N ILE A 1167 6.56 -17.91 -4.00
CA ILE A 1167 5.60 -19.02 -3.84
C ILE A 1167 4.95 -18.94 -2.47
N GLY A 1168 5.77 -18.79 -1.43
CA GLY A 1168 5.35 -18.48 -0.08
C GLY A 1168 5.41 -16.98 0.21
N PRO A 1169 4.93 -16.54 1.38
CA PRO A 1169 5.01 -15.15 1.79
C PRO A 1169 6.46 -14.66 1.85
N GLU A 1170 6.65 -13.36 1.58
CA GLU A 1170 7.94 -12.71 1.79
C GLU A 1170 8.26 -12.64 3.28
N LEU A 1171 9.45 -13.15 3.62
CA LEU A 1171 9.90 -13.32 4.99
C LEU A 1171 10.57 -12.06 5.54
N THR A 1172 11.08 -11.14 4.71
CA THR A 1172 11.80 -9.91 5.13
C THR A 1172 11.09 -9.16 6.25
N GLY A 1173 9.76 -9.05 6.17
CA GLY A 1173 8.90 -8.42 7.17
C GLY A 1173 8.01 -9.34 7.99
N SER A 1174 8.29 -10.65 8.02
CA SER A 1174 7.54 -11.58 8.88
C SER A 1174 8.02 -11.49 10.33
N ASN A 1175 7.25 -12.02 11.30
CA ASN A 1175 7.59 -12.06 12.74
C ASN A 1175 8.73 -13.05 13.07
N ARG A 1176 9.78 -13.07 12.25
CA ARG A 1176 10.87 -14.06 12.31
C ARG A 1176 11.69 -13.95 13.59
N ALA A 1177 11.68 -12.80 14.26
CA ALA A 1177 12.36 -12.63 15.53
C ALA A 1177 11.77 -13.53 16.63
N ASN A 1178 10.47 -13.86 16.53
CA ASN A 1178 9.75 -14.74 17.42
C ASN A 1178 10.00 -16.22 17.04
N LEU A 1179 10.67 -16.94 17.93
CA LEU A 1179 11.00 -18.35 17.73
C LEU A 1179 9.77 -19.25 17.67
N ASP A 1180 8.73 -18.96 18.46
CA ASP A 1180 7.49 -19.74 18.48
C ASP A 1180 6.71 -19.57 17.18
N TYR A 1181 6.70 -18.35 16.62
CA TYR A 1181 6.16 -18.08 15.30
C TYR A 1181 6.91 -18.85 14.21
N LEU A 1182 8.25 -18.79 14.20
CA LEU A 1182 9.05 -19.53 13.21
C LEU A 1182 8.84 -21.04 13.32
N LEU A 1183 8.95 -21.61 14.52
CA LEU A 1183 8.80 -23.05 14.72
C LEU A 1183 7.37 -23.51 14.42
N GLY A 1184 6.35 -22.72 14.77
CA GLY A 1184 4.96 -23.03 14.43
C GLY A 1184 4.76 -23.18 12.92
N ASN A 1185 5.24 -22.20 12.15
CA ASN A 1185 5.12 -22.21 10.69
C ASN A 1185 6.03 -23.26 10.01
N ILE A 1186 7.21 -23.57 10.58
CA ILE A 1186 8.15 -24.54 9.99
C ILE A 1186 7.75 -25.99 10.31
N LEU A 1187 7.29 -26.26 11.53
CA LEU A 1187 6.97 -27.61 11.99
C LEU A 1187 5.54 -28.03 11.64
N ASP A 1188 4.61 -27.08 11.61
CA ASP A 1188 3.23 -27.29 11.15
C ASP A 1188 2.87 -26.33 10.00
N PRO A 1189 3.49 -26.49 8.82
CA PRO A 1189 3.28 -25.57 7.70
C PRO A 1189 1.85 -25.60 7.15
N SER A 1190 1.02 -26.58 7.52
CA SER A 1190 -0.38 -26.67 7.06
C SER A 1190 -1.39 -26.26 8.13
N GLY A 1191 -0.95 -25.85 9.33
CA GLY A 1191 -1.82 -25.40 10.41
C GLY A 1191 -2.61 -24.14 10.04
N GLU A 1192 -1.99 -23.21 9.31
CA GLU A 1192 -2.64 -22.01 8.78
C GLU A 1192 -2.09 -21.66 7.39
N ILE A 1193 -2.93 -21.74 6.35
CA ILE A 1193 -2.56 -21.42 4.97
C ILE A 1193 -3.52 -20.34 4.44
N GLN A 1194 -2.98 -19.16 4.12
CA GLN A 1194 -3.79 -18.14 3.45
C GLN A 1194 -4.22 -18.62 2.07
N ASP A 1195 -5.42 -18.23 1.64
CA ASP A 1195 -6.03 -18.73 0.39
C ASP A 1195 -5.13 -18.53 -0.85
N ASP A 1196 -4.38 -17.42 -0.91
CA ASP A 1196 -3.44 -17.09 -2.00
C ASP A 1196 -2.18 -18.00 -2.04
N TYR A 1197 -1.86 -18.69 -0.94
CA TYR A 1197 -0.71 -19.61 -0.85
C TYR A 1197 -1.11 -21.08 -0.86
N LYS A 1198 -2.41 -21.38 -1.03
CA LYS A 1198 -2.88 -22.75 -1.17
C LYS A 1198 -2.25 -23.42 -2.38
N MET A 1199 -1.74 -24.63 -2.16
CA MET A 1199 -1.20 -25.45 -3.24
C MET A 1199 -2.33 -25.87 -4.17
N VAL A 1200 -2.07 -25.71 -5.46
CA VAL A 1200 -2.91 -26.15 -6.56
C VAL A 1200 -2.11 -27.07 -7.47
N VAL A 1201 -2.68 -28.25 -7.71
CA VAL A 1201 -2.15 -29.24 -8.63
C VAL A 1201 -3.01 -29.22 -9.89
N VAL A 1202 -2.38 -29.02 -11.05
CA VAL A 1202 -3.04 -29.01 -12.35
C VAL A 1202 -2.41 -30.05 -13.25
N THR A 1203 -3.17 -31.05 -13.68
CA THR A 1203 -2.76 -31.96 -14.76
C THR A 1203 -3.41 -31.50 -16.06
N THR A 1204 -2.62 -31.29 -17.10
CA THR A 1204 -3.09 -30.92 -18.43
C THR A 1204 -3.36 -32.13 -19.32
N ARG A 1205 -4.21 -31.96 -20.33
CA ARG A 1205 -4.63 -32.99 -21.28
C ARG A 1205 -3.49 -33.57 -22.10
N ASP A 1206 -2.39 -32.83 -22.25
CA ASP A 1206 -1.19 -33.30 -22.91
C ASP A 1206 -0.26 -34.10 -21.97
N GLY A 1207 -0.66 -34.33 -20.71
CA GLY A 1207 0.02 -35.17 -19.74
C GLY A 1207 1.05 -34.47 -18.84
N ARG A 1208 1.16 -33.12 -18.88
CA ARG A 1208 1.99 -32.37 -17.91
C ARG A 1208 1.25 -32.20 -16.59
N THR A 1209 1.98 -32.21 -15.49
CA THR A 1209 1.45 -31.84 -14.17
C THR A 1209 2.23 -30.66 -13.61
N TYR A 1210 1.52 -29.60 -13.27
CA TYR A 1210 2.02 -28.40 -12.62
C TYR A 1210 1.59 -28.40 -11.15
N VAL A 1211 2.51 -27.99 -10.26
CA VAL A 1211 2.24 -27.84 -8.84
C VAL A 1211 2.70 -26.44 -8.45
N GLY A 1212 1.76 -25.61 -7.99
CA GLY A 1212 2.00 -24.19 -7.74
C GLY A 1212 0.94 -23.58 -6.84
N ASN A 1213 0.94 -22.26 -6.69
CA ASN A 1213 -0.21 -21.50 -6.19
C ASN A 1213 -0.75 -20.58 -7.30
N VAL A 1214 -2.02 -20.18 -7.19
CA VAL A 1214 -2.67 -19.37 -8.23
C VAL A 1214 -2.19 -17.93 -8.12
N ALA A 1215 -1.48 -17.46 -9.13
CA ALA A 1215 -1.08 -16.06 -9.26
C ALA A 1215 -2.23 -15.18 -9.73
N LYS A 1216 -3.02 -15.71 -10.67
CA LYS A 1216 -4.12 -15.03 -11.36
C LYS A 1216 -5.05 -16.07 -11.97
N GLU A 1217 -6.35 -15.82 -11.97
CA GLU A 1217 -7.33 -16.67 -12.65
C GLU A 1217 -8.37 -15.83 -13.39
N THR A 1218 -8.69 -16.23 -14.61
CA THR A 1218 -9.77 -15.66 -15.43
C THR A 1218 -10.79 -16.74 -15.78
N GLU A 1219 -11.87 -16.41 -16.51
CA GLU A 1219 -12.79 -17.42 -17.04
C GLU A 1219 -12.09 -18.50 -17.90
N ARG A 1220 -10.90 -18.20 -18.46
CA ARG A 1220 -10.22 -19.04 -19.45
C ARG A 1220 -8.86 -19.57 -19.05
N GLN A 1221 -8.14 -18.84 -18.21
CA GLN A 1221 -6.77 -19.20 -17.86
C GLN A 1221 -6.59 -19.21 -16.36
N VAL A 1222 -5.70 -20.08 -15.90
CA VAL A 1222 -5.11 -20.01 -14.57
C VAL A 1222 -3.61 -19.79 -14.76
N THR A 1223 -3.08 -18.75 -14.12
CA THR A 1223 -1.64 -18.50 -14.04
C THR A 1223 -1.16 -19.06 -12.72
N LEU A 1224 -0.29 -20.07 -12.75
CA LEU A 1224 0.31 -20.66 -11.57
C LEU A 1224 1.71 -20.11 -11.36
N ARG A 1225 2.05 -19.71 -10.14
CA ARG A 1225 3.45 -19.55 -9.74
C ARG A 1225 3.99 -20.93 -9.43
N ILE A 1226 5.13 -21.29 -10.02
CA ILE A 1226 5.76 -22.58 -9.85
C ILE A 1226 7.14 -22.36 -9.23
N VAL A 1227 7.51 -23.21 -8.26
CA VAL A 1227 8.81 -23.11 -7.59
C VAL A 1227 9.94 -23.14 -8.63
N GLY A 1228 10.85 -22.17 -8.56
CA GLY A 1228 12.02 -22.09 -9.44
C GLY A 1228 11.76 -21.71 -10.91
N GLN A 1229 10.51 -21.40 -11.29
CA GLN A 1229 10.13 -21.06 -12.67
C GLN A 1229 9.32 -19.77 -12.73
N ASP A 1230 9.30 -19.14 -13.91
CA ASP A 1230 8.38 -18.05 -14.21
C ASP A 1230 6.92 -18.54 -14.12
N ALA A 1231 6.00 -17.62 -13.83
CA ALA A 1231 4.59 -17.97 -13.71
C ALA A 1231 4.04 -18.54 -15.03
N VAL A 1232 3.38 -19.70 -14.95
CA VAL A 1232 2.89 -20.44 -16.11
C VAL A 1232 1.40 -20.19 -16.30
N ALA A 1233 1.01 -19.62 -17.43
CA ALA A 1233 -0.39 -19.52 -17.85
C ALA A 1233 -0.86 -20.83 -18.50
N ILE A 1234 -1.96 -21.38 -18.00
CA ILE A 1234 -2.56 -22.63 -18.47
C ILE A 1234 -4.01 -22.34 -18.88
N ASN A 1235 -4.40 -22.69 -20.10
CA ASN A 1235 -5.81 -22.61 -20.49
C ASN A 1235 -6.62 -23.66 -19.73
N LYS A 1236 -7.77 -23.27 -19.20
CA LYS A 1236 -8.71 -24.17 -18.52
C LYS A 1236 -9.21 -25.29 -19.43
N SER A 1237 -9.29 -25.06 -20.75
CA SER A 1237 -9.58 -26.10 -21.74
C SER A 1237 -8.52 -27.21 -21.77
N ASP A 1238 -7.26 -26.85 -21.50
CA ASP A 1238 -6.13 -27.76 -21.50
C ASP A 1238 -6.00 -28.49 -20.16
N ILE A 1239 -6.76 -28.09 -19.13
CA ILE A 1239 -6.77 -28.76 -17.82
C ILE A 1239 -7.62 -30.03 -17.90
N GLN A 1240 -7.00 -31.15 -17.53
CA GLN A 1240 -7.68 -32.43 -17.33
C GLN A 1240 -8.22 -32.54 -15.89
N THR A 1241 -7.39 -32.20 -14.89
CA THR A 1241 -7.77 -32.18 -13.48
C THR A 1241 -7.14 -30.98 -12.77
N ARG A 1242 -7.87 -30.43 -11.80
CA ARG A 1242 -7.38 -29.40 -10.87
C ARG A 1242 -7.77 -29.79 -9.46
N GLU A 1243 -6.83 -29.69 -8.54
CA GLU A 1243 -7.02 -30.02 -7.13
C GLU A 1243 -6.39 -28.91 -6.28
N VAL A 1244 -7.18 -28.32 -5.37
CA VAL A 1244 -6.65 -27.44 -4.32
C VAL A 1244 -6.43 -28.30 -3.09
N THR A 1245 -5.21 -28.35 -2.59
CA THR A 1245 -4.87 -29.24 -1.46
C THR A 1245 -4.98 -28.48 -0.13
N PRO A 1246 -5.41 -29.13 0.96
CA PRO A 1246 -5.40 -28.54 2.30
C PRO A 1246 -4.00 -28.55 2.93
N VAL A 1247 -2.99 -29.00 2.21
CA VAL A 1247 -1.62 -29.18 2.69
C VAL A 1247 -0.72 -28.14 2.06
N SER A 1248 0.13 -27.50 2.87
CA SER A 1248 1.04 -26.47 2.39
C SER A 1248 2.08 -27.00 1.40
N MET A 1249 2.52 -26.12 0.51
CA MET A 1249 3.65 -26.41 -0.39
C MET A 1249 4.95 -26.60 0.37
N MET A 1250 5.09 -25.97 1.53
CA MET A 1250 6.18 -26.22 2.45
C MET A 1250 6.04 -27.63 3.07
N PRO A 1251 7.08 -28.47 3.01
CA PRO A 1251 7.03 -29.81 3.55
C PRO A 1251 7.17 -29.84 5.08
N SER A 1252 6.43 -30.75 5.73
CA SER A 1252 6.67 -31.12 7.14
C SER A 1252 8.03 -31.83 7.27
N GLY A 1253 8.68 -31.67 8.42
CA GLY A 1253 9.99 -32.31 8.68
C GLY A 1253 11.16 -31.62 7.98
N LEU A 1254 11.03 -30.38 7.49
CA LEU A 1254 12.09 -29.62 6.81
C LEU A 1254 13.41 -29.58 7.61
N LEU A 1255 13.32 -29.51 8.94
CA LEU A 1255 14.47 -29.46 9.83
C LEU A 1255 15.13 -30.82 10.06
N GLU A 1256 14.46 -31.94 9.77
CA GLU A 1256 15.02 -33.29 9.97
C GLU A 1256 16.15 -33.62 9.01
N ALA A 1257 16.16 -32.98 7.83
CA ALA A 1257 17.23 -33.10 6.85
C ALA A 1257 18.47 -32.24 7.18
N LEU A 1258 18.41 -31.45 8.25
CA LEU A 1258 19.49 -30.58 8.71
C LEU A 1258 20.08 -31.13 10.01
N SER A 1259 21.40 -31.00 10.17
CA SER A 1259 22.03 -31.25 11.47
C SER A 1259 21.57 -30.22 12.50
N ASP A 1260 21.63 -30.55 13.80
CA ASP A 1260 21.25 -29.61 14.87
C ASP A 1260 22.04 -28.29 14.78
N LYS A 1261 23.30 -28.34 14.30
CA LYS A 1261 24.10 -27.15 14.00
C LYS A 1261 23.52 -26.33 12.85
N GLU A 1262 23.19 -26.95 11.72
CA GLU A 1262 22.58 -26.28 10.57
C GLU A 1262 21.20 -25.69 10.92
N VAL A 1263 20.40 -26.35 11.76
CA VAL A 1263 19.12 -25.79 12.24
C VAL A 1263 19.37 -24.52 13.04
N THR A 1264 20.36 -24.52 13.93
CA THR A 1264 20.72 -23.36 14.74
C THR A 1264 21.24 -22.21 13.86
N GLU A 1265 22.09 -22.51 12.87
CA GLU A 1265 22.60 -21.55 11.89
C GLU A 1265 21.50 -20.98 10.99
N LEU A 1266 20.58 -21.83 10.49
CA LEU A 1266 19.42 -21.41 9.69
C LEU A 1266 18.53 -20.46 10.49
N VAL A 1267 18.19 -20.80 11.73
CA VAL A 1267 17.35 -19.94 12.57
C VAL A 1267 18.08 -18.66 12.96
N ALA A 1268 19.40 -18.71 13.20
CA ALA A 1268 20.21 -17.53 13.43
C ALA A 1268 20.19 -16.57 12.24
N TYR A 1269 20.25 -17.09 11.01
CA TYR A 1269 20.08 -16.30 9.79
C TYR A 1269 18.63 -15.83 9.60
N LEU A 1270 17.62 -16.68 9.78
CA LEU A 1270 16.22 -16.30 9.70
C LEU A 1270 15.83 -15.23 10.73
N ARG A 1271 16.53 -15.09 11.85
CA ARG A 1271 16.30 -14.03 12.86
C ARG A 1271 17.08 -12.74 12.61
N THR A 1272 17.83 -12.64 11.50
CA THR A 1272 18.55 -11.41 11.17
C THR A 1272 17.59 -10.28 10.80
N THR A 1273 18.09 -9.05 10.82
CA THR A 1273 17.36 -7.84 10.39
C THR A 1273 17.90 -7.26 9.08
N ALA A 1274 19.02 -7.79 8.58
CA ALA A 1274 19.67 -7.39 7.33
C ALA A 1274 20.28 -8.62 6.64
N GLN A 1275 20.54 -8.48 5.33
CA GLN A 1275 21.21 -9.52 4.54
C GLN A 1275 22.61 -9.79 5.07
N VAL A 1276 23.08 -11.04 4.98
CA VAL A 1276 24.38 -11.46 5.52
C VAL A 1276 25.21 -12.04 4.39
N GLU A 1277 26.50 -11.73 4.22
CA GLU A 1277 27.26 -12.27 3.07
C GLU A 1277 27.22 -13.80 2.97
N LEU A 1278 27.21 -14.32 1.73
CA LEU A 1278 27.42 -15.75 1.52
C LEU A 1278 28.87 -16.13 1.89
N PRO A 1279 29.09 -17.34 2.44
CA PRO A 1279 30.42 -17.87 2.62
C PRO A 1279 31.16 -17.89 1.28
N LYS A 1280 32.37 -17.34 1.23
CA LYS A 1280 33.23 -17.32 0.04
C LYS A 1280 33.67 -18.72 -0.38
#